data_AF-A0A9D7Q2Z8-F1
#
_entry.id   AF-A0A9D7Q2Z8-F1
#
_cell.length_a   1.000
_cell.length_b   1.000
_cell.length_c   1.000
_cell.angle_alpha   90.00
_cell.angle_beta   90.00
_cell.angle_gamma   90.00
#
_symmetry.space_group_name_H-M   'P 1'
#
loop_
_entity.id
_entity.type
_entity.pdbx_description
1 polymer ?
#
loop_
_entity_poly.entity_id
_entity_poly.type
_entity_poly.pdbx_seq_one_letter_code
_entity_poly.pdbx_strand_id
1 'polypeptide(L)'
;MINNHRSILLPLTGITCTNCITGIELAVGKLPGVFEAKLDYAGERLKVVFDPDRLDYKDLINFIEKIGFGVPTGKLELLLTGISDHLNALLLEKNLLKLDGVLIANANPGSGILHVEYIPGIANVAGISAVIKKAGFQIMETAGGEKPDDVELNARTSELNNQKLLLLLGLFLTLPLITFSMLRDFKIVGFAGDEFAMMGVAALVQFVVGWKFYVGAYHSLRYGVANMDVLIMMGSSVAFFSSCFVAFDIIDSKNVYFETSAAIITLIRLGKYLETRMKSRASSALGALIELTPKTASVLRNGIESRINAEDVVTGDLVIVRPGEKVPVDGIIYEGKSSFDESILTGESMPVDKGIGCDVFGATINREGTVKIEASRIGKNATLSQIIEQVRDAQNTKAPIQKLTDEVGRYFVPIVLGLALFTFMGWIYVAEVDWMGAMINAIAVMVIACPCAIGLATPTAILVGASKGAENGILYKNSEVLEKAGHINIVVLDKTGTITKGEPELKHIIPLNGFNRDELLLLASTAENGSEHPIGKSIVKAGIQKFKTVPFPEQFKAFGGFGISAATKEDNVIIGNNKMMTNSGVDIEDIEPQISRLQDEGKTVMIVAVAKKTEPDSFKPVGIIAVADTIKPGAIDAIDELHRLGLDLVMMTGDNERTARAIAKEVGIDRVISEVPPGGKADAIRKMQALESLGNYSSPVVAMVGDGINDAPALAKADVGIAIGTGSDIAIAAGGITLVSGELSGVAKAISLSRGTSETIVQNLIWALFYNIALIPVAGFGLLSPMFAAGAMAFSSIFVVTNSLRLRGYKVKTFIAPKSIARQTLELIPKLAFPTLCLAALITLPMLAMSESEMEIKNTLTTTMTPLLMMIMAISNGLIAISYASIPVFLIIFIRRRKDLPFSWILVLFGLFILACGTTHVVHIIGLWWSVDWWQASIDAACAIISVGTAIVVWPMLPKLLAIPSPQQLRDINAELQREKDKLIVTQSELQKAYNEIELRVEERTEELVVANRKLQEEIVERKRVKEMLDKTNLELEKRVEERTAQLKTINNELEAFSYSVSHDLRAPLRSIDGFSQALIEDYSETFDEQGRKYLDRLRFNAQKMGLLIDDMLKLARVTRTKMSVTNVNLTEMAESIIRELKESDPDRQVEFVSTPGIRVLADSALIGIALQNLLNNAWKFTSKVASARIEFGTTDVDGKKACYIKDNGAGFDMQQADKLFTPFQRLHTVEEFKGTGVGLATVQRIIHRHNGTVWASSEVGVGTTFFFTLNKVKES
;
A
#
# COMPACT_ATOMS: atom_id res chain seq x y z
N MET A 1 14.86 13.37 -26.65
CA MET A 1 15.80 13.53 -25.54
C MET A 1 15.35 12.57 -24.44
N ILE A 2 16.20 11.60 -24.11
CA ILE A 2 15.92 10.56 -23.10
C ILE A 2 16.32 11.18 -21.76
N ASN A 3 15.37 11.46 -20.87
CA ASN A 3 15.68 11.98 -19.54
C ASN A 3 16.34 10.87 -18.70
N ASN A 4 17.62 11.04 -18.39
CA ASN A 4 18.44 10.04 -17.70
C ASN A 4 18.39 10.27 -16.18
N HIS A 5 17.27 9.96 -15.53
CA HIS A 5 17.15 10.16 -14.07
C HIS A 5 17.95 9.11 -13.30
N ARG A 6 18.71 9.52 -12.27
CA ARG A 6 19.37 8.60 -11.32
C ARG A 6 18.68 8.64 -9.97
N SER A 7 18.58 7.48 -9.32
CA SER A 7 18.05 7.33 -7.96
C SER A 7 19.16 6.86 -7.04
N ILE A 8 19.39 7.57 -5.93
CA ILE A 8 20.34 7.20 -4.88
C ILE A 8 19.63 7.10 -3.54
N LEU A 9 20.19 6.32 -2.62
CA LEU A 9 19.67 6.15 -1.26
C LEU A 9 20.79 6.43 -0.25
N LEU A 10 20.78 7.64 0.32
CA LEU A 10 21.84 8.16 1.18
C LEU A 10 21.53 7.89 2.65
N PRO A 11 22.40 7.22 3.42
CA PRO A 11 22.25 7.19 4.87
C PRO A 11 22.42 8.60 5.44
N LEU A 12 21.62 8.96 6.45
CA LEU A 12 21.66 10.24 7.13
C LEU A 12 21.98 10.04 8.62
N THR A 13 22.67 11.01 9.22
CA THR A 13 22.86 11.13 10.67
C THR A 13 22.28 12.45 11.17
N GLY A 14 21.89 12.50 12.45
CA GLY A 14 21.33 13.70 13.08
C GLY A 14 19.82 13.89 12.93
N ILE A 15 19.07 12.89 12.46
CA ILE A 15 17.58 12.95 12.43
C ILE A 15 17.05 12.79 13.85
N THR A 16 16.66 13.90 14.47
CA THR A 16 16.16 13.92 15.86
C THR A 16 14.64 14.00 15.97
N CYS A 17 13.92 14.34 14.89
CA CYS A 17 12.48 14.62 14.95
C CYS A 17 11.72 14.29 13.67
N THR A 18 10.41 14.01 13.79
CA THR A 18 9.54 13.71 12.64
C THR A 18 9.27 14.93 11.76
N ASN A 19 9.27 16.15 12.30
CA ASN A 19 9.13 17.39 11.51
C ASN A 19 10.42 17.77 10.76
N CYS A 20 11.57 17.25 11.18
CA CYS A 20 12.87 17.42 10.53
C CYS A 20 12.86 16.73 9.15
N ILE A 21 12.03 15.68 9.02
CA ILE A 21 11.82 14.88 7.81
C ILE A 21 11.22 15.73 6.69
N THR A 22 10.08 16.37 6.95
CA THR A 22 9.41 17.22 5.96
C THR A 22 10.30 18.40 5.57
N GLY A 23 11.09 18.93 6.52
CA GLY A 23 12.08 19.95 6.27
C GLY A 23 13.16 19.52 5.26
N ILE A 24 13.77 18.35 5.46
CA ILE A 24 14.77 17.80 4.52
C ILE A 24 14.13 17.46 3.17
N GLU A 25 12.99 16.77 3.15
CA GLU A 25 12.30 16.39 1.90
C GLU A 25 11.97 17.64 1.06
N LEU A 26 11.47 18.71 1.70
CA LEU A 26 11.20 19.99 1.03
C LEU A 26 12.48 20.73 0.63
N ALA A 27 13.51 20.74 1.47
CA ALA A 27 14.74 21.47 1.18
C ALA A 27 15.52 20.81 0.04
N VAL A 28 15.66 19.48 0.07
CA VAL A 28 16.32 18.69 -0.98
C VAL A 28 15.46 18.65 -2.23
N GLY A 29 14.14 18.55 -2.11
CA GLY A 29 13.22 18.64 -3.25
C GLY A 29 13.22 20.01 -3.96
N LYS A 30 13.71 21.08 -3.31
CA LYS A 30 13.87 22.41 -3.91
C LYS A 30 15.22 22.61 -4.62
N LEU A 31 16.16 21.66 -4.53
CA LEU A 31 17.43 21.73 -5.26
C LEU A 31 17.18 21.65 -6.78
N PRO A 32 17.81 22.53 -7.59
CA PRO A 32 17.74 22.42 -9.05
C PRO A 32 18.30 21.06 -9.51
N GLY A 33 17.48 20.29 -10.24
CA GLY A 33 17.88 18.96 -10.73
C GLY A 33 17.40 17.80 -9.85
N VAL A 34 16.79 18.03 -8.70
CA VAL A 34 16.11 16.99 -7.92
C VAL A 34 14.64 16.88 -8.37
N PHE A 35 14.20 15.67 -8.69
CA PHE A 35 12.81 15.36 -9.05
C PHE A 35 12.00 14.83 -7.87
N GLU A 36 12.63 14.05 -7.01
CA GLU A 36 11.99 13.43 -5.85
C GLU A 36 12.99 13.30 -4.71
N ALA A 37 12.57 13.64 -3.48
CA ALA A 37 13.33 13.38 -2.27
C ALA A 37 12.37 12.79 -1.22
N LYS A 38 12.68 11.59 -0.73
CA LYS A 38 11.87 10.86 0.26
C LYS A 38 12.76 10.26 1.33
N LEU A 39 12.42 10.48 2.59
CA LEU A 39 13.20 9.99 3.72
C LEU A 39 12.54 8.75 4.35
N ASP A 40 13.31 7.69 4.51
CA ASP A 40 13.06 6.57 5.40
C ASP A 40 13.46 6.95 6.83
N TYR A 41 12.46 7.03 7.70
CA TYR A 41 12.63 7.39 9.10
C TYR A 41 13.20 6.24 9.96
N ALA A 42 12.85 5.00 9.66
CA ALA A 42 13.25 3.86 10.48
C ALA A 42 14.69 3.42 10.17
N GLY A 43 15.09 3.52 8.90
CA GLY A 43 16.44 3.25 8.45
C GLY A 43 17.37 4.46 8.43
N GLU A 44 16.86 5.67 8.69
CA GLU A 44 17.60 6.94 8.62
C GLU A 44 18.24 7.15 7.23
N ARG A 45 17.48 6.95 6.14
CA ARG A 45 18.02 7.04 4.76
C ARG A 45 17.19 7.96 3.88
N LEU A 46 17.82 8.79 3.05
CA LEU A 46 17.19 9.68 2.10
C LEU A 46 17.31 9.12 0.68
N LYS A 47 16.19 8.75 0.08
CA LYS A 47 16.09 8.46 -1.35
C LYS A 47 15.98 9.76 -2.12
N VAL A 48 16.87 9.98 -3.08
CA VAL A 48 16.87 11.16 -3.96
C VAL A 48 16.91 10.72 -5.42
N VAL A 49 15.94 11.20 -6.20
CA VAL A 49 15.91 11.04 -7.66
C VAL A 49 16.32 12.37 -8.26
N PHE A 50 17.42 12.39 -9.00
CA PHE A 50 18.01 13.62 -9.53
C PHE A 50 18.57 13.43 -10.95
N ASP A 51 18.79 14.56 -11.62
CA ASP A 51 19.43 14.66 -12.93
C ASP A 51 20.97 14.67 -12.76
N PRO A 52 21.68 13.60 -13.15
CA PRO A 52 23.14 13.51 -13.01
C PRO A 52 23.90 14.49 -13.90
N ASP A 53 23.26 15.07 -14.93
CA ASP A 53 23.89 16.08 -15.78
C ASP A 53 23.87 17.47 -15.14
N ARG A 54 23.11 17.66 -14.05
CA ARG A 54 22.92 18.94 -13.36
C ARG A 54 23.40 18.98 -11.91
N LEU A 55 23.52 17.83 -11.26
CA LEU A 55 23.81 17.73 -9.82
C LEU A 55 24.70 16.51 -9.55
N ASP A 56 25.79 16.68 -8.80
CA ASP A 56 26.68 15.57 -8.38
C ASP A 56 26.44 15.16 -6.91
N TYR A 57 26.90 13.97 -6.53
CA TYR A 57 26.78 13.42 -5.18
C TYR A 57 27.41 14.33 -4.11
N LYS A 58 28.54 14.97 -4.42
CA LYS A 58 29.21 15.92 -3.50
C LYS A 58 28.36 17.14 -3.23
N ASP A 59 27.67 17.67 -4.24
CA ASP A 59 26.78 18.82 -4.07
C ASP A 59 25.59 18.47 -3.18
N LEU A 60 25.08 17.24 -3.35
CA LEU A 60 23.95 16.73 -2.59
C LEU A 60 24.32 16.50 -1.12
N ILE A 61 25.51 15.93 -0.84
CA ILE A 61 26.04 15.77 0.52
C ILE A 61 26.34 17.12 1.18
N ASN A 62 27.05 18.01 0.49
CA ASN A 62 27.35 19.35 0.99
C ASN A 62 26.07 20.12 1.32
N PHE A 63 25.01 19.95 0.52
CA PHE A 63 23.72 20.57 0.79
C PHE A 63 23.05 19.96 2.02
N ILE A 64 23.06 18.62 2.16
CA ILE A 64 22.53 17.92 3.35
C ILE A 64 23.27 18.36 4.62
N GLU A 65 24.60 18.45 4.58
CA GLU A 65 25.44 18.97 5.67
C GLU A 65 25.13 20.44 6.00
N LYS A 66 24.89 21.26 4.98
CA LYS A 66 24.50 22.66 5.14
C LYS A 66 23.10 22.84 5.73
N ILE A 67 22.23 21.84 5.61
CA ILE A 67 20.91 21.81 6.27
C ILE A 67 21.03 21.27 7.71
N GLY A 68 22.21 20.81 8.13
CA GLY A 68 22.50 20.36 9.49
C GLY A 68 22.38 18.85 9.71
N PHE A 69 22.37 18.06 8.63
CA PHE A 69 22.33 16.58 8.67
C PHE A 69 23.65 16.00 8.17
N GLY A 70 24.13 14.91 8.75
CA GLY A 70 25.36 14.25 8.27
C GLY A 70 25.05 13.12 7.28
N VAL A 71 26.03 12.74 6.46
CA VAL A 71 26.03 11.49 5.68
C VAL A 71 27.22 10.68 6.18
N PRO A 72 27.01 9.46 6.74
CA PRO A 72 28.11 8.65 7.23
C PRO A 72 28.99 8.18 6.06
N THR A 73 30.29 8.36 6.19
CA THR A 73 31.29 7.89 5.24
C THR A 73 32.10 6.73 5.83
N GLY A 74 32.35 5.71 5.01
CA GLY A 74 33.25 4.61 5.31
C GLY A 74 34.63 4.91 4.74
N LYS A 75 35.67 4.56 5.49
CA LYS A 75 37.06 4.62 5.03
C LYS A 75 37.60 3.21 4.86
N LEU A 76 38.28 3.00 3.74
CA LEU A 76 38.89 1.73 3.38
C LEU A 76 40.33 1.97 2.97
N GLU A 77 41.25 1.31 3.67
CA GLU A 77 42.67 1.27 3.28
C GLU A 77 43.00 -0.13 2.76
N LEU A 78 43.49 -0.18 1.51
CA LEU A 78 43.87 -1.42 0.83
C LEU A 78 45.35 -1.39 0.47
N LEU A 79 46.05 -2.48 0.77
CA LEU A 79 47.41 -2.70 0.27
C LEU A 79 47.35 -3.40 -1.09
N LEU A 80 47.87 -2.72 -2.12
CA LEU A 80 47.83 -3.16 -3.51
C LEU A 80 49.24 -3.48 -4.03
N THR A 81 49.37 -4.57 -4.77
CA THR A 81 50.57 -4.90 -5.55
C THR A 81 50.38 -4.52 -7.01
N GLY A 82 51.41 -3.93 -7.61
CA GLY A 82 51.43 -3.54 -9.02
C GLY A 82 51.23 -2.04 -9.31
N ILE A 83 51.06 -1.19 -8.29
CA ILE A 83 51.10 0.27 -8.46
C ILE A 83 52.57 0.71 -8.48
N SER A 84 53.17 0.71 -9.67
CA SER A 84 54.59 1.03 -9.87
C SER A 84 54.85 2.46 -10.34
N ASP A 85 53.83 3.18 -10.81
CA ASP A 85 53.96 4.55 -11.30
C ASP A 85 52.75 5.43 -10.96
N HIS A 86 52.94 6.75 -11.07
CA HIS A 86 51.92 7.75 -10.76
C HIS A 86 50.76 7.75 -11.78
N LEU A 87 51.00 7.24 -13.00
CA LEU A 87 50.00 7.18 -14.06
C LEU A 87 48.97 6.08 -13.78
N ASN A 88 49.41 4.88 -13.38
CA ASN A 88 48.54 3.77 -13.02
C ASN A 88 47.73 4.07 -11.75
N ALA A 89 48.32 4.80 -10.79
CA ALA A 89 47.62 5.30 -9.61
C ALA A 89 46.46 6.25 -9.99
N LEU A 90 46.71 7.27 -10.81
CA LEU A 90 45.69 8.22 -11.29
C LEU A 90 44.57 7.53 -12.09
N LEU A 91 44.92 6.53 -12.91
CA LEU A 91 43.94 5.78 -13.69
C LEU A 91 43.03 4.95 -12.78
N LEU A 92 43.60 4.33 -11.74
CA LEU A 92 42.86 3.58 -10.73
C LEU A 92 41.93 4.49 -9.93
N GLU A 93 42.41 5.64 -9.45
CA GLU A 93 41.61 6.65 -8.76
C GLU A 93 40.43 7.13 -9.61
N LYS A 94 40.67 7.44 -10.90
CA LYS A 94 39.62 7.89 -11.83
C LYS A 94 38.59 6.80 -12.12
N ASN A 95 38.98 5.53 -12.12
CA ASN A 95 38.04 4.41 -12.29
C ASN A 95 37.25 4.14 -11.02
N LEU A 96 37.86 4.31 -9.84
CA LEU A 96 37.19 4.19 -8.55
C LEU A 96 36.21 5.34 -8.30
N LEU A 97 36.54 6.57 -8.69
CA LEU A 97 35.63 7.73 -8.60
C LEU A 97 34.41 7.63 -9.53
N LYS A 98 34.40 6.69 -10.50
CA LYS A 98 33.24 6.40 -11.34
C LYS A 98 32.26 5.42 -10.68
N LEU A 99 32.65 4.72 -9.61
CA LEU A 99 31.73 3.90 -8.84
C LEU A 99 30.77 4.80 -8.06
N ASP A 100 29.48 4.53 -8.19
CA ASP A 100 28.46 5.22 -7.41
C ASP A 100 28.72 5.01 -5.91
N GLY A 101 28.79 6.11 -5.16
CA GLY A 101 29.06 6.10 -3.72
C GLY A 101 30.53 6.21 -3.32
N VAL A 102 31.50 6.29 -4.24
CA VAL A 102 32.90 6.57 -3.90
C VAL A 102 33.15 8.09 -3.91
N LEU A 103 33.60 8.65 -2.79
CA LEU A 103 33.79 10.09 -2.59
C LEU A 103 35.23 10.55 -2.85
N ILE A 104 36.17 9.73 -2.38
CA ILE A 104 37.61 9.97 -2.49
C ILE A 104 38.28 8.63 -2.80
N ALA A 105 39.21 8.63 -3.76
CA ALA A 105 40.12 7.53 -3.98
C ALA A 105 41.51 8.13 -4.19
N ASN A 106 42.46 7.80 -3.32
CA ASN A 106 43.84 8.25 -3.37
C ASN A 106 44.77 7.05 -3.28
N ALA A 107 45.53 6.78 -4.33
CA ALA A 107 46.50 5.70 -4.42
C ALA A 107 47.91 6.28 -4.28
N ASN A 108 48.67 5.81 -3.29
CA ASN A 108 50.07 6.22 -3.10
C ASN A 108 51.02 5.21 -3.77
N PRO A 109 51.72 5.58 -4.86
CA PRO A 109 52.64 4.67 -5.56
C PRO A 109 53.84 4.23 -4.71
N GLY A 110 54.26 5.08 -3.75
CA GLY A 110 55.44 4.81 -2.93
C GLY A 110 55.19 3.82 -1.79
N SER A 111 53.95 3.69 -1.32
CA SER A 111 53.57 2.76 -0.24
C SER A 111 52.68 1.60 -0.71
N GLY A 112 52.14 1.67 -1.93
CA GLY A 112 51.16 0.69 -2.43
C GLY A 112 49.81 0.76 -1.71
N ILE A 113 49.57 1.81 -0.92
CA ILE A 113 48.34 1.98 -0.15
C ILE A 113 47.32 2.78 -0.97
N LEU A 114 46.11 2.23 -1.10
CA LEU A 114 44.95 2.92 -1.64
C LEU A 114 44.00 3.27 -0.50
N HIS A 115 43.77 4.57 -0.31
CA HIS A 115 42.77 5.10 0.61
C HIS A 115 41.49 5.45 -0.18
N VAL A 116 40.38 4.82 0.17
CA VAL A 116 39.06 5.05 -0.42
C VAL A 116 38.10 5.54 0.66
N GLU A 117 37.48 6.70 0.44
CA GLU A 117 36.34 7.15 1.22
C GLU A 117 35.07 6.94 0.39
N TYR A 118 34.09 6.27 0.95
CA TYR A 118 32.87 5.86 0.25
C TYR A 118 31.64 5.95 1.16
N ILE A 119 30.45 5.86 0.57
CA ILE A 119 29.18 5.88 1.29
C ILE A 119 28.73 4.43 1.50
N PRO A 120 28.69 3.94 2.75
CA PRO A 120 28.21 2.59 3.07
C PRO A 120 26.76 2.40 2.59
N GLY A 121 26.49 1.24 1.99
CA GLY A 121 25.16 0.90 1.43
C GLY A 121 24.95 1.35 -0.03
N ILE A 122 25.84 2.17 -0.58
CA ILE A 122 25.82 2.61 -2.00
C ILE A 122 27.01 2.00 -2.73
N ALA A 123 28.21 2.21 -2.20
CA ALA A 123 29.42 1.48 -2.59
C ALA A 123 29.70 0.38 -1.55
N ASN A 124 30.13 -0.78 -2.03
CA ASN A 124 30.55 -1.89 -1.16
C ASN A 124 32.00 -2.30 -1.47
N VAL A 125 32.65 -2.91 -0.48
CA VAL A 125 34.05 -3.35 -0.58
C VAL A 125 34.24 -4.35 -1.73
N ALA A 126 33.23 -5.19 -2.00
CA ALA A 126 33.24 -6.14 -3.12
C ALA A 126 33.29 -5.45 -4.49
N GLY A 127 32.48 -4.41 -4.70
CA GLY A 127 32.44 -3.62 -5.94
C GLY A 127 33.72 -2.82 -6.16
N ILE A 128 34.25 -2.20 -5.09
CA ILE A 128 35.56 -1.54 -5.10
C ILE A 128 36.66 -2.54 -5.46
N SER A 129 36.65 -3.72 -4.83
CA SER A 129 37.62 -4.80 -5.10
C SER A 129 37.52 -5.35 -6.53
N ALA A 130 36.32 -5.45 -7.09
CA ALA A 130 36.10 -5.90 -8.47
C ALA A 130 36.69 -4.92 -9.49
N VAL A 131 36.57 -3.61 -9.26
CA VAL A 131 37.18 -2.58 -10.12
C VAL A 131 38.70 -2.61 -10.02
N ILE A 132 39.26 -2.78 -8.81
CA ILE A 132 40.70 -2.92 -8.59
C ILE A 132 41.25 -4.14 -9.35
N LYS A 133 40.59 -5.30 -9.25
CA LYS A 133 40.97 -6.52 -9.98
C LYS A 133 40.85 -6.35 -11.49
N LYS A 134 39.79 -5.71 -11.97
CA LYS A 134 39.58 -5.43 -13.41
C LYS A 134 40.62 -4.46 -13.97
N ALA A 135 41.14 -3.56 -13.13
CA ALA A 135 42.24 -2.67 -13.47
C ALA A 135 43.62 -3.35 -13.41
N GLY A 136 43.67 -4.64 -13.04
CA GLY A 136 44.90 -5.45 -13.07
C GLY A 136 45.71 -5.48 -11.77
N PHE A 137 45.19 -4.92 -10.68
CA PHE A 137 45.88 -4.89 -9.39
C PHE A 137 45.44 -6.03 -8.46
N GLN A 138 46.37 -6.54 -7.66
CA GLN A 138 46.09 -7.57 -6.66
C GLN A 138 46.03 -6.94 -5.25
N ILE A 139 45.03 -7.35 -4.48
CA ILE A 139 44.81 -6.90 -3.09
C ILE A 139 45.47 -7.93 -2.17
N MET A 140 46.47 -7.53 -1.39
CA MET A 140 47.20 -8.46 -0.51
C MET A 140 46.57 -8.58 0.88
N GLU A 141 46.15 -7.47 1.48
CA GLU A 141 45.51 -7.44 2.80
C GLU A 141 44.59 -6.21 2.93
N THR A 142 43.46 -6.37 3.63
CA THR A 142 42.72 -5.25 4.21
C THR A 142 43.45 -4.83 5.48
N ALA A 143 44.24 -3.76 5.41
CA ALA A 143 44.89 -3.20 6.59
C ALA A 143 43.83 -2.52 7.47
N GLY A 144 43.27 -3.25 8.43
CA GLY A 144 42.49 -2.67 9.53
C GLY A 144 41.16 -1.97 9.19
N GLY A 145 40.61 -2.14 7.98
CA GLY A 145 39.31 -1.56 7.62
C GLY A 145 38.13 -2.22 8.35
N GLU A 146 37.30 -1.42 9.02
CA GLU A 146 36.02 -1.86 9.59
C GLU A 146 35.12 -2.47 8.51
N LYS A 147 34.40 -3.56 8.82
CA LYS A 147 33.44 -4.16 7.88
C LYS A 147 32.32 -3.16 7.58
N PRO A 148 31.75 -3.13 6.37
CA PRO A 148 30.70 -2.17 6.00
C PRO A 148 29.47 -2.19 6.93
N ASP A 149 29.06 -3.37 7.43
CA ASP A 149 27.98 -3.49 8.42
C ASP A 149 28.41 -3.00 9.83
N ASP A 150 29.69 -3.14 10.16
CA ASP A 150 30.26 -2.66 11.42
C ASP A 150 30.36 -1.12 11.42
N VAL A 151 30.61 -0.47 10.28
CA VAL A 151 30.69 1.01 10.17
C VAL A 151 29.34 1.69 10.47
N GLU A 152 28.23 1.19 9.93
CA GLU A 152 26.89 1.75 10.20
C GLU A 152 26.50 1.53 11.67
N LEU A 153 26.80 0.35 12.22
CA LEU A 153 26.54 0.01 13.61
C LEU A 153 27.42 0.82 14.59
N ASN A 154 28.70 1.02 14.25
CA ASN A 154 29.67 1.81 15.01
C ASN A 154 29.32 3.31 14.99
N ALA A 155 28.87 3.83 13.85
CA ALA A 155 28.36 5.20 13.75
C ALA A 155 27.13 5.40 14.65
N ARG A 156 26.15 4.49 14.61
CA ARG A 156 24.96 4.53 15.48
C ARG A 156 25.29 4.43 16.96
N THR A 157 26.21 3.54 17.34
CA THR A 157 26.64 3.40 18.76
C THR A 157 27.46 4.58 19.24
N SER A 158 28.30 5.17 18.39
CA SER A 158 29.04 6.40 18.70
C SER A 158 28.10 7.60 18.93
N GLU A 159 27.08 7.77 18.08
CA GLU A 159 26.02 8.78 18.26
C GLU A 159 25.29 8.59 19.61
N LEU A 160 24.89 7.35 19.94
CA LEU A 160 24.23 7.03 21.21
C LEU A 160 25.13 7.35 22.42
N ASN A 161 26.42 7.03 22.33
CA ASN A 161 27.40 7.31 23.37
C ASN A 161 27.63 8.81 23.56
N ASN A 162 27.71 9.58 22.47
CA ASN A 162 27.83 11.04 22.53
C ASN A 162 26.58 11.69 23.15
N GLN A 163 25.37 11.20 22.79
CA GLN A 163 24.14 11.64 23.43
C GLN A 163 24.11 11.33 24.94
N LYS A 164 24.58 10.13 25.32
CA LYS A 164 24.70 9.72 26.73
C LYS A 164 25.68 10.61 27.49
N LEU A 165 26.84 10.93 26.90
CA LEU A 165 27.84 11.80 27.52
C LEU A 165 27.27 13.20 27.78
N LEU A 166 26.65 13.81 26.78
CA LEU A 166 26.05 15.14 26.90
C LEU A 166 24.86 15.16 27.87
N LEU A 167 24.08 14.08 27.96
CA LEU A 167 23.05 13.92 28.98
C LEU A 167 23.65 13.84 30.39
N LEU A 168 24.70 13.03 30.59
CA LEU A 168 25.38 12.93 31.88
C LEU A 168 25.98 14.26 32.30
N LEU A 169 26.59 15.00 31.36
CA LEU A 169 27.09 16.35 31.60
C LEU A 169 25.94 17.30 31.97
N GLY A 170 24.82 17.27 31.24
CA GLY A 170 23.63 18.07 31.54
C GLY A 170 23.04 17.77 32.92
N LEU A 171 22.89 16.50 33.30
CA LEU A 171 22.45 16.10 34.63
C LEU A 171 23.42 16.55 35.71
N PHE A 172 24.73 16.38 35.48
CA PHE A 172 25.77 16.76 36.44
C PHE A 172 25.79 18.27 36.70
N LEU A 173 25.48 19.11 35.72
CA LEU A 173 25.46 20.56 35.86
C LEU A 173 24.11 21.09 36.37
N THR A 174 23.01 20.53 35.87
CA THR A 174 21.65 21.00 36.17
C THR A 174 21.17 20.58 37.56
N LEU A 175 21.49 19.36 38.02
CA LEU A 175 21.02 18.87 39.32
C LEU A 175 21.56 19.74 40.48
N PRO A 176 22.88 20.03 40.55
CA PRO A 176 23.41 20.96 41.55
C PRO A 176 22.81 22.36 41.43
N LEU A 177 22.63 22.86 40.20
CA LEU A 177 22.04 24.18 39.94
C LEU A 177 20.61 24.29 40.49
N ILE A 178 19.75 23.30 40.26
CA ILE A 178 18.40 23.25 40.81
C ILE A 178 18.44 23.19 42.34
N THR A 179 19.28 22.30 42.91
CA THR A 179 19.38 22.19 44.37
C THR A 179 19.87 23.48 45.02
N PHE A 180 20.81 24.18 44.37
CA PHE A 180 21.31 25.46 44.83
C PHE A 180 20.23 26.54 44.75
N SER A 181 19.52 26.64 43.62
CA SER A 181 18.40 27.57 43.44
C SER A 181 17.32 27.38 44.52
N MET A 182 16.92 26.13 44.79
CA MET A 182 15.97 25.82 45.85
C MET A 182 16.50 26.21 47.24
N LEU A 183 17.75 25.86 47.56
CA LEU A 183 18.36 26.21 48.85
C LEU A 183 18.47 27.72 49.06
N ARG A 184 18.66 28.49 47.98
CA ARG A 184 18.63 29.95 47.96
C ARG A 184 17.24 30.50 48.22
N ASP A 185 16.22 29.94 47.58
CA ASP A 185 14.82 30.36 47.79
C ASP A 185 14.37 30.09 49.24
N PHE A 186 14.85 29.01 49.85
CA PHE A 186 14.66 28.73 51.28
C PHE A 186 15.54 29.57 52.22
N LYS A 187 16.36 30.49 51.69
CA LYS A 187 17.31 31.35 52.42
C LYS A 187 18.33 30.59 53.28
N ILE A 188 18.62 29.33 52.92
CA ILE A 188 19.59 28.48 53.63
C ILE A 188 21.01 28.79 53.17
N VAL A 189 21.17 29.11 51.89
CA VAL A 189 22.47 29.34 51.23
C VAL A 189 22.34 30.57 50.34
N GLY A 190 23.40 31.35 50.19
CA GLY A 190 23.41 32.54 49.32
C GLY A 190 24.64 33.39 49.58
N PHE A 191 25.25 33.92 48.52
CA PHE A 191 26.40 34.82 48.61
C PHE A 191 26.24 35.92 47.57
N ALA A 192 26.92 37.06 47.77
CA ALA A 192 26.85 38.17 46.82
C ALA A 192 27.36 37.74 45.44
N GLY A 193 26.51 37.86 44.41
CA GLY A 193 26.83 37.46 43.03
C GLY A 193 26.63 35.97 42.71
N ASP A 194 25.89 35.24 43.53
CA ASP A 194 25.49 33.85 43.26
C ASP A 194 24.73 33.68 41.92
N GLU A 195 23.99 34.71 41.49
CA GLU A 195 23.35 34.79 40.17
C GLU A 195 24.34 34.61 39.00
N PHE A 196 25.56 35.15 39.11
CA PHE A 196 26.60 34.99 38.08
C PHE A 196 27.18 33.57 38.06
N ALA A 197 27.26 32.91 39.22
CA ALA A 197 27.67 31.51 39.29
C ALA A 197 26.61 30.60 38.66
N MET A 198 25.33 30.86 38.96
CA MET A 198 24.20 30.18 38.32
C MET A 198 24.17 30.42 36.81
N MET A 199 24.42 31.66 36.36
CA MET A 199 24.54 32.00 34.95
C MET A 199 25.65 31.21 34.25
N GLY A 200 26.83 31.08 34.87
CA GLY A 200 27.95 30.32 34.29
C GLY A 200 27.63 28.84 34.08
N VAL A 201 27.03 28.19 35.10
CA VAL A 201 26.60 26.79 35.00
C VAL A 201 25.48 26.62 33.98
N ALA A 202 24.47 27.50 34.01
CA ALA A 202 23.37 27.47 33.06
C ALA A 202 23.83 27.73 31.63
N ALA A 203 24.81 28.61 31.40
CA ALA A 203 25.38 28.87 30.08
C ALA A 203 26.08 27.63 29.52
N LEU A 204 26.79 26.87 30.36
CA LEU A 204 27.42 25.62 29.94
C LEU A 204 26.36 24.59 29.51
N VAL A 205 25.26 24.48 30.24
CA VAL A 205 24.13 23.63 29.83
C VAL A 205 23.47 24.16 28.55
N GLN A 206 23.21 25.46 28.47
CA GLN A 206 22.54 26.13 27.35
C GLN A 206 23.30 25.94 26.03
N PHE A 207 24.59 26.27 26.02
CA PHE A 207 25.38 26.38 24.79
C PHE A 207 26.25 25.16 24.48
N VAL A 208 26.51 24.26 25.44
CA VAL A 208 27.23 22.99 25.16
C VAL A 208 26.24 21.85 25.08
N VAL A 209 25.43 21.65 26.12
CA VAL A 209 24.43 20.56 26.14
C VAL A 209 23.24 20.89 25.24
N GLY A 210 22.87 22.16 25.06
CA GLY A 210 21.77 22.59 24.20
C GLY A 210 22.14 22.86 22.73
N TRP A 211 23.43 22.85 22.35
CA TRP A 211 23.89 23.33 21.04
C TRP A 211 23.14 22.75 19.84
N LYS A 212 22.89 21.43 19.85
CA LYS A 212 22.17 20.75 18.77
C LYS A 212 20.77 21.33 18.54
N PHE A 213 20.08 21.79 19.59
CA PHE A 213 18.75 22.41 19.47
C PHE A 213 18.82 23.80 18.84
N TYR A 214 19.88 24.58 19.10
CA TYR A 214 20.10 25.86 18.42
C TYR A 214 20.32 25.69 16.92
N VAL A 215 21.18 24.73 16.54
CA VAL A 215 21.44 24.40 15.14
C VAL A 215 20.14 23.96 14.44
N GLY A 216 19.41 23.02 15.05
CA GLY A 216 18.12 22.55 14.52
C GLY A 216 17.07 23.65 14.36
N ALA A 217 16.93 24.54 15.36
CA ALA A 217 16.01 25.67 15.30
C ALA A 217 16.37 26.66 14.17
N TYR A 218 17.65 26.98 14.02
CA TYR A 218 18.14 27.89 12.97
C TYR A 218 17.84 27.35 11.56
N HIS A 219 18.13 26.07 11.32
CA HIS A 219 17.82 25.44 10.04
C HIS A 219 16.31 25.40 9.80
N SER A 220 15.49 24.99 10.78
CA SER A 220 14.04 24.93 10.63
C SER A 220 13.43 26.28 10.20
N LEU A 221 13.82 27.35 10.88
CA LEU A 221 13.34 28.71 10.58
C LEU A 221 13.78 29.18 9.19
N ARG A 222 15.02 28.90 8.78
CA ARG A 222 15.54 29.27 7.46
C ARG A 222 14.72 28.69 6.30
N TYR A 223 14.07 27.55 6.50
CA TYR A 223 13.27 26.86 5.48
C TYR A 223 11.76 27.08 5.63
N GLY A 224 11.33 27.96 6.55
CA GLY A 224 9.93 28.33 6.73
C GLY A 224 9.09 27.29 7.47
N VAL A 225 9.70 26.43 8.29
CA VAL A 225 9.02 25.41 9.10
C VAL A 225 9.30 25.68 10.58
N ALA A 226 8.28 25.60 11.43
CA ALA A 226 8.46 25.64 12.89
C ALA A 226 8.39 24.21 13.45
N ASN A 227 9.46 23.75 14.10
CA ASN A 227 9.57 22.41 14.67
C ASN A 227 9.79 22.44 16.20
N MET A 228 9.93 21.26 16.81
CA MET A 228 10.17 21.11 18.25
C MET A 228 11.41 21.88 18.73
N ASP A 229 12.50 21.88 17.95
CA ASP A 229 13.74 22.55 18.33
C ASP A 229 13.53 24.06 18.45
N VAL A 230 12.69 24.67 17.60
CA VAL A 230 12.32 26.09 17.70
C VAL A 230 11.61 26.40 19.02
N LEU A 231 10.66 25.56 19.46
CA LEU A 231 9.91 25.75 20.71
C LEU A 231 10.83 25.64 21.94
N ILE A 232 11.69 24.61 21.96
CA ILE A 232 12.67 24.39 23.03
C ILE A 232 13.65 25.54 23.10
N MET A 233 14.12 25.97 21.92
CA MET A 233 15.10 27.01 21.82
C MET A 233 14.49 28.32 22.35
N MET A 234 13.33 28.71 21.84
CA MET A 234 12.63 29.91 22.28
C MET A 234 12.35 29.86 23.79
N GLY A 235 11.79 28.77 24.32
CA GLY A 235 11.48 28.65 25.75
C GLY A 235 12.69 28.74 26.67
N SER A 236 13.77 28.02 26.34
CA SER A 236 15.01 28.02 27.14
C SER A 236 15.79 29.35 27.01
N SER A 237 15.96 29.88 25.80
CA SER A 237 16.63 31.18 25.60
C SER A 237 15.91 32.31 26.32
N VAL A 238 14.59 32.36 26.23
CA VAL A 238 13.81 33.40 26.90
C VAL A 238 14.01 33.32 28.43
N ALA A 239 13.99 32.12 29.02
CA ALA A 239 14.30 31.95 30.43
C ALA A 239 15.74 32.38 30.78
N PHE A 240 16.73 31.98 29.97
CA PHE A 240 18.14 32.30 30.20
C PHE A 240 18.44 33.80 30.07
N PHE A 241 18.09 34.42 28.94
CA PHE A 241 18.42 35.83 28.67
C PHE A 241 17.63 36.79 29.55
N SER A 242 16.37 36.49 29.89
CA SER A 242 15.62 37.32 30.83
C SER A 242 16.25 37.27 32.23
N SER A 243 16.76 36.10 32.63
CA SER A 243 17.52 35.95 33.89
C SER A 243 18.87 36.68 33.85
N CYS A 244 19.54 36.73 32.69
CA CYS A 244 20.73 37.58 32.52
C CYS A 244 20.39 39.05 32.71
N PHE A 245 19.30 39.55 32.13
CA PHE A 245 18.92 40.96 32.28
C PHE A 245 18.60 41.33 33.73
N VAL A 246 18.02 40.41 34.51
CA VAL A 246 17.85 40.57 35.95
C VAL A 246 19.21 40.59 36.67
N ALA A 247 20.10 39.64 36.37
CA ALA A 247 21.43 39.57 36.99
C ALA A 247 22.36 40.77 36.70
N PHE A 248 22.08 41.53 35.63
CA PHE A 248 22.78 42.77 35.28
C PHE A 248 22.05 44.04 35.75
N ASP A 249 21.01 43.92 36.59
CA ASP A 249 20.16 45.03 37.08
C ASP A 249 19.53 45.87 35.94
N ILE A 250 19.31 45.27 34.76
CA ILE A 250 18.66 45.93 33.61
C ILE A 250 17.13 45.91 33.78
N ILE A 251 16.60 44.87 34.41
CA ILE A 251 15.18 44.69 34.72
C ILE A 251 15.02 44.62 36.23
N ASP A 252 14.14 45.45 36.80
CA ASP A 252 13.83 45.45 38.23
C ASP A 252 12.95 44.24 38.59
N SER A 253 13.59 43.10 38.84
CA SER A 253 12.97 41.88 39.34
C SER A 253 13.94 41.15 40.27
N LYS A 254 13.42 40.35 41.21
CA LYS A 254 14.22 39.64 42.21
C LYS A 254 14.44 38.16 41.89
N ASN A 255 13.79 37.65 40.84
CA ASN A 255 13.77 36.22 40.55
C ASN A 255 14.52 35.93 39.24
N VAL A 256 15.51 35.05 39.32
CA VAL A 256 16.24 34.50 38.17
C VAL A 256 15.83 33.05 37.94
N TYR A 257 15.79 32.62 36.68
CA TYR A 257 15.28 31.33 36.22
C TYR A 257 16.33 30.53 35.43
N PHE A 258 17.60 30.67 35.82
CA PHE A 258 18.72 29.95 35.19
C PHE A 258 18.57 28.43 35.33
N GLU A 259 18.06 27.96 36.48
CA GLU A 259 17.75 26.55 36.71
C GLU A 259 16.64 26.05 35.79
N THR A 260 15.61 26.86 35.55
CA THR A 260 14.50 26.51 34.65
C THR A 260 14.99 26.28 33.21
N SER A 261 15.88 27.14 32.70
CA SER A 261 16.49 26.96 31.37
C SER A 261 17.30 25.65 31.27
N ALA A 262 18.17 25.42 32.26
CA ALA A 262 19.01 24.22 32.31
C ALA A 262 18.19 22.93 32.48
N ALA A 263 17.11 23.00 33.27
CA ALA A 263 16.18 21.89 33.50
C ALA A 263 15.43 21.50 32.22
N ILE A 264 14.90 22.47 31.47
CA ILE A 264 14.21 22.22 30.20
C ILE A 264 15.14 21.45 29.24
N ILE A 265 16.35 21.96 28.99
CA ILE A 265 17.31 21.33 28.07
C ILE A 265 17.67 19.93 28.52
N THR A 266 17.96 19.76 29.81
CA THR A 266 18.41 18.47 30.37
C THR A 266 17.31 17.41 30.31
N LEU A 267 16.07 17.76 30.70
CA LEU A 267 14.93 16.84 30.68
C LEU A 267 14.53 16.45 29.26
N ILE A 268 14.58 17.39 28.32
CA ILE A 268 14.28 17.08 26.93
C ILE A 268 15.38 16.21 26.32
N ARG A 269 16.64 16.47 26.65
CA ARG A 269 17.76 15.61 26.23
C ARG A 269 17.65 14.20 26.82
N LEU A 270 17.20 14.07 28.06
CA LEU A 270 16.87 12.77 28.66
C LEU A 270 15.77 12.06 27.86
N GLY A 271 14.69 12.77 27.52
CA GLY A 271 13.62 12.26 26.66
C GLY A 271 14.14 11.76 25.31
N LYS A 272 14.97 12.57 24.62
CA LYS A 272 15.58 12.23 23.31
C LYS A 272 16.54 11.05 23.38
N TYR A 273 17.32 10.93 24.45
CA TYR A 273 18.19 9.78 24.67
C TYR A 273 17.38 8.50 24.87
N LEU A 274 16.35 8.54 25.72
CA LEU A 274 15.47 7.39 25.97
C LEU A 274 14.70 7.00 24.71
N GLU A 275 14.20 7.99 23.97
CA GLU A 275 13.58 7.84 22.66
C GLU A 275 14.50 7.07 21.69
N THR A 276 15.73 7.58 21.47
CA THR A 276 16.70 7.00 20.53
C THR A 276 17.10 5.58 20.94
N ARG A 277 17.35 5.36 22.24
CA ARG A 277 17.68 4.04 22.78
C ARG A 277 16.55 3.03 22.59
N MET A 278 15.31 3.46 22.79
CA MET A 278 14.15 2.58 22.65
C MET A 278 13.81 2.31 21.17
N LYS A 279 13.98 3.29 20.27
CA LYS A 279 13.95 3.08 18.82
C LYS A 279 14.99 2.07 18.36
N SER A 280 16.25 2.20 18.82
CA SER A 280 17.32 1.25 18.52
C SER A 280 16.96 -0.19 18.91
N ARG A 281 16.28 -0.38 20.05
CA ARG A 281 15.74 -1.69 20.47
C ARG A 281 14.57 -2.20 19.63
N ALA A 282 13.77 -1.31 19.04
CA ALA A 282 12.73 -1.70 18.10
C ALA A 282 13.37 -2.13 16.77
N SER A 283 14.38 -1.39 16.28
CA SER A 283 15.12 -1.71 15.05
C SER A 283 15.98 -2.99 15.17
N SER A 284 16.38 -3.40 16.38
CA SER A 284 17.12 -4.66 16.58
C SER A 284 16.31 -5.91 16.22
N ALA A 285 14.98 -5.82 16.12
CA ALA A 285 14.16 -6.94 15.65
C ALA A 285 14.47 -7.32 14.19
N LEU A 286 14.80 -6.35 13.34
CA LEU A 286 15.32 -6.60 12.00
C LEU A 286 16.72 -7.22 12.03
N GLY A 287 17.57 -6.76 12.97
CA GLY A 287 18.90 -7.34 13.22
C GLY A 287 18.84 -8.82 13.58
N ALA A 288 17.84 -9.25 14.35
CA ALA A 288 17.64 -10.66 14.68
C ALA A 288 17.36 -11.52 13.43
N LEU A 289 16.67 -10.99 12.41
CA LEU A 289 16.47 -11.70 11.13
C LEU A 289 17.78 -11.81 10.32
N ILE A 290 18.61 -10.77 10.35
CA ILE A 290 19.92 -10.75 9.68
C ILE A 290 20.89 -11.73 10.33
N GLU A 291 20.93 -11.80 11.67
CA GLU A 291 21.76 -12.73 12.43
C GLU A 291 21.44 -14.22 12.15
N LEU A 292 20.28 -14.51 11.55
CA LEU A 292 19.90 -15.88 11.21
C LEU A 292 20.64 -16.41 9.98
N THR A 293 21.17 -15.55 9.11
CA THR A 293 21.95 -15.96 7.94
C THR A 293 23.28 -16.61 8.34
N PRO A 294 23.58 -17.83 7.83
CA PRO A 294 24.88 -18.45 8.04
C PRO A 294 25.97 -17.65 7.31
N LYS A 295 27.08 -17.37 7.99
CA LYS A 295 28.21 -16.62 7.38
C LYS A 295 29.05 -17.47 6.44
N THR A 296 29.00 -18.80 6.57
CA THR A 296 29.81 -19.75 5.81
C THR A 296 28.96 -20.87 5.26
N ALA A 297 29.30 -21.35 4.06
CA ALA A 297 28.71 -22.52 3.42
C ALA A 297 29.79 -23.59 3.12
N SER A 298 29.45 -24.86 3.29
CA SER A 298 30.25 -25.99 2.79
C SER A 298 29.81 -26.33 1.37
N VAL A 299 30.68 -26.13 0.38
CA VAL A 299 30.38 -26.36 -1.03
C VAL A 299 31.28 -27.45 -1.61
N LEU A 300 30.69 -28.35 -2.39
CA LEU A 300 31.35 -29.43 -3.10
C LEU A 300 31.59 -29.02 -4.56
N ARG A 301 32.83 -28.74 -4.94
CA ARG A 301 33.23 -28.46 -6.34
C ARG A 301 34.29 -29.48 -6.76
N ASN A 302 34.12 -30.11 -7.91
CA ASN A 302 35.05 -31.12 -8.45
C ASN A 302 35.38 -32.27 -7.45
N GLY A 303 34.41 -32.66 -6.61
CA GLY A 303 34.59 -33.71 -5.61
C GLY A 303 35.37 -33.29 -4.35
N ILE A 304 35.76 -32.02 -4.23
CA ILE A 304 36.45 -31.47 -3.05
C ILE A 304 35.48 -30.59 -2.27
N GLU A 305 35.29 -30.88 -0.99
CA GLU A 305 34.54 -30.03 -0.07
C GLU A 305 35.41 -28.84 0.36
N SER A 306 34.88 -27.63 0.20
CA SER A 306 35.53 -26.40 0.62
C SER A 306 34.55 -25.51 1.38
N ARG A 307 35.04 -24.86 2.44
CA ARG A 307 34.23 -23.92 3.24
C ARG A 307 34.47 -22.50 2.74
N ILE A 308 33.44 -21.87 2.21
CA ILE A 308 33.49 -20.52 1.64
C ILE A 308 32.51 -19.60 2.38
N ASN A 309 32.57 -18.28 2.15
CA ASN A 309 31.52 -17.39 2.67
C ASN A 309 30.21 -17.67 1.95
N ALA A 310 29.08 -17.52 2.65
CA ALA A 310 27.76 -17.73 2.05
C ALA A 310 27.49 -16.78 0.86
N GLU A 311 28.16 -15.62 0.82
CA GLU A 311 28.09 -14.65 -0.28
C GLU A 311 28.84 -15.11 -1.54
N ASP A 312 29.82 -16.02 -1.40
CA ASP A 312 30.64 -16.52 -2.50
C ASP A 312 30.02 -17.77 -3.18
N VAL A 313 28.84 -18.21 -2.70
CA VAL A 313 28.08 -19.32 -3.27
C VAL A 313 27.42 -18.88 -4.58
N VAL A 314 27.54 -19.70 -5.62
CA VAL A 314 26.99 -19.44 -6.95
C VAL A 314 25.84 -20.40 -7.23
N THR A 315 24.85 -19.97 -8.02
CA THR A 315 23.75 -20.84 -8.48
C THR A 315 24.31 -22.10 -9.16
N GLY A 316 23.77 -23.26 -8.80
CA GLY A 316 24.24 -24.57 -9.25
C GLY A 316 25.33 -25.21 -8.38
N ASP A 317 25.87 -24.50 -7.38
CA ASP A 317 26.77 -25.10 -6.40
C ASP A 317 26.07 -26.18 -5.56
N LEU A 318 26.76 -27.30 -5.33
CA LEU A 318 26.30 -28.35 -4.41
C LEU A 318 26.75 -28.04 -2.99
N VAL A 319 25.81 -27.58 -2.17
CA VAL A 319 26.00 -27.24 -0.76
C VAL A 319 25.73 -28.45 0.11
N ILE A 320 26.66 -28.80 1.01
CA ILE A 320 26.48 -29.88 1.98
C ILE A 320 25.94 -29.28 3.29
N VAL A 321 24.82 -29.80 3.77
CA VAL A 321 24.22 -29.39 5.04
C VAL A 321 24.06 -30.61 5.96
N ARG A 322 24.71 -30.58 7.12
CA ARG A 322 24.73 -31.67 8.11
C ARG A 322 23.61 -31.51 9.15
N PRO A 323 23.29 -32.55 9.95
CA PRO A 323 22.33 -32.43 11.04
C PRO A 323 22.74 -31.31 12.02
N GLY A 324 21.79 -30.47 12.38
CA GLY A 324 21.98 -29.29 13.24
C GLY A 324 22.57 -28.07 12.55
N GLU A 325 23.03 -28.18 11.29
CA GLU A 325 23.50 -27.03 10.52
C GLU A 325 22.34 -26.24 9.92
N LYS A 326 22.54 -24.93 9.83
CA LYS A 326 21.64 -24.04 9.09
C LYS A 326 21.93 -24.13 7.60
N VAL A 327 20.87 -24.10 6.80
CA VAL A 327 20.97 -24.03 5.35
C VAL A 327 21.47 -22.63 4.96
N PRO A 328 22.60 -22.50 4.23
CA PRO A 328 23.19 -21.19 3.96
C PRO A 328 22.49 -20.40 2.85
N VAL A 329 21.93 -21.09 1.83
CA VAL A 329 21.26 -20.50 0.67
C VAL A 329 20.04 -21.33 0.28
N ASP A 330 19.09 -20.74 -0.43
CA ASP A 330 17.95 -21.49 -0.95
C ASP A 330 18.42 -22.47 -2.04
N GLY A 331 17.80 -23.65 -2.08
CA GLY A 331 18.15 -24.66 -3.08
C GLY A 331 17.22 -25.86 -3.10
N ILE A 332 17.52 -26.79 -3.98
CA ILE A 332 16.74 -28.03 -4.17
C ILE A 332 17.55 -29.20 -3.64
N ILE A 333 16.92 -30.12 -2.91
CA ILE A 333 17.61 -31.33 -2.41
C ILE A 333 18.02 -32.19 -3.61
N TYR A 334 19.32 -32.26 -3.87
CA TYR A 334 19.91 -33.11 -4.89
C TYR A 334 20.10 -34.54 -4.37
N GLU A 335 20.52 -34.70 -3.11
CA GLU A 335 20.78 -36.00 -2.49
C GLU A 335 20.45 -35.98 -0.99
N GLY A 336 19.82 -37.06 -0.50
CA GLY A 336 19.46 -37.24 0.90
C GLY A 336 17.98 -37.00 1.22
N LYS A 337 17.59 -37.27 2.48
CA LYS A 337 16.27 -37.00 3.04
C LYS A 337 16.44 -36.55 4.49
N SER A 338 15.68 -35.55 4.90
CA SER A 338 15.73 -35.01 6.26
C SER A 338 14.42 -34.31 6.65
N SER A 339 14.22 -34.07 7.94
CA SER A 339 13.31 -33.06 8.47
C SER A 339 13.99 -31.69 8.64
N PHE A 340 13.33 -30.63 8.17
CA PHE A 340 13.80 -29.25 8.29
C PHE A 340 12.91 -28.46 9.25
N ASP A 341 13.52 -27.74 10.18
CA ASP A 341 12.83 -26.76 11.01
C ASP A 341 12.76 -25.42 10.27
N GLU A 342 11.57 -25.11 9.78
CA GLU A 342 11.25 -23.89 9.05
C GLU A 342 10.52 -22.86 9.91
N SER A 343 10.42 -23.08 11.24
CA SER A 343 9.66 -22.25 12.18
C SER A 343 9.99 -20.76 12.12
N ILE A 344 11.23 -20.42 11.76
CA ILE A 344 11.71 -19.05 11.59
C ILE A 344 11.04 -18.33 10.41
N LEU A 345 10.71 -19.06 9.34
CA LEU A 345 10.15 -18.50 8.11
C LEU A 345 8.64 -18.71 8.02
N THR A 346 8.15 -19.86 8.49
CA THR A 346 6.74 -20.25 8.38
C THR A 346 5.95 -19.98 9.65
N GLY A 347 6.62 -19.77 10.80
CA GLY A 347 6.00 -19.64 12.11
C GLY A 347 5.51 -20.97 12.71
N GLU A 348 5.64 -22.08 11.99
CA GLU A 348 5.12 -23.39 12.40
C GLU A 348 6.15 -24.16 13.24
N SER A 349 5.69 -24.77 14.34
CA SER A 349 6.59 -25.35 15.36
C SER A 349 7.07 -26.77 15.03
N MET A 350 6.46 -27.43 14.04
CA MET A 350 6.77 -28.81 13.66
C MET A 350 7.73 -28.86 12.47
N PRO A 351 8.82 -29.66 12.53
CA PRO A 351 9.70 -29.88 11.39
C PRO A 351 8.98 -30.51 10.19
N VAL A 352 9.38 -30.12 8.98
CA VAL A 352 8.81 -30.61 7.72
C VAL A 352 9.75 -31.61 7.06
N ASP A 353 9.25 -32.80 6.74
CA ASP A 353 10.01 -33.84 6.03
C ASP A 353 10.20 -33.49 4.55
N LYS A 354 11.46 -33.46 4.09
CA LYS A 354 11.84 -33.15 2.70
C LYS A 354 12.80 -34.20 2.13
N GLY A 355 12.59 -34.53 0.85
CA GLY A 355 13.39 -35.49 0.10
C GLY A 355 13.91 -34.92 -1.22
N ILE A 356 14.50 -35.79 -2.04
CA ILE A 356 15.08 -35.41 -3.34
C ILE A 356 14.04 -34.68 -4.21
N GLY A 357 14.44 -33.52 -4.76
CA GLY A 357 13.59 -32.66 -5.58
C GLY A 357 12.76 -31.63 -4.79
N CYS A 358 12.76 -31.66 -3.46
CA CYS A 358 12.07 -30.65 -2.65
C CYS A 358 12.91 -29.36 -2.50
N ASP A 359 12.24 -28.20 -2.49
CA ASP A 359 12.84 -26.91 -2.16
C ASP A 359 13.19 -26.80 -0.68
N VAL A 360 14.31 -26.17 -0.37
CA VAL A 360 14.78 -25.86 0.99
C VAL A 360 15.17 -24.38 1.04
N PHE A 361 14.74 -23.71 2.11
CA PHE A 361 15.01 -22.28 2.29
C PHE A 361 16.26 -22.04 3.13
N GLY A 362 16.98 -20.97 2.80
CA GLY A 362 18.09 -20.48 3.61
C GLY A 362 17.65 -20.10 5.03
N ALA A 363 18.58 -20.21 5.98
CA ALA A 363 18.41 -20.04 7.43
C ALA A 363 17.52 -21.07 8.15
N THR A 364 16.89 -22.02 7.44
CA THR A 364 16.24 -23.19 8.07
C THR A 364 17.26 -24.11 8.70
N ILE A 365 16.85 -24.88 9.72
CA ILE A 365 17.76 -25.78 10.44
C ILE A 365 17.49 -27.22 9.98
N ASN A 366 18.51 -27.87 9.44
CA ASN A 366 18.46 -29.30 9.15
C ASN A 366 18.45 -30.08 10.47
N ARG A 367 17.44 -30.93 10.73
CA ARG A 367 17.33 -31.68 12.00
C ARG A 367 18.00 -33.04 11.92
N GLU A 368 17.75 -33.79 10.87
CA GLU A 368 18.19 -35.18 10.70
C GLU A 368 18.97 -35.36 9.40
N GLY A 369 19.72 -36.44 9.20
CA GLY A 369 20.37 -36.71 7.90
C GLY A 369 21.41 -35.68 7.40
N THR A 370 22.27 -36.09 6.48
CA THR A 370 23.08 -35.14 5.70
C THR A 370 22.42 -35.01 4.34
N VAL A 371 22.21 -33.78 3.89
CA VAL A 371 21.61 -33.48 2.59
C VAL A 371 22.58 -32.67 1.74
N LYS A 372 22.57 -32.92 0.43
CA LYS A 372 23.23 -32.08 -0.56
C LYS A 372 22.17 -31.27 -1.27
N ILE A 373 22.35 -29.96 -1.28
CA ILE A 373 21.39 -28.99 -1.81
C ILE A 373 22.07 -28.30 -3.00
N GLU A 374 21.41 -28.30 -4.15
CA GLU A 374 21.83 -27.49 -5.29
C GLU A 374 21.32 -26.06 -5.10
N ALA A 375 22.23 -25.09 -5.02
CA ALA A 375 21.89 -23.69 -4.80
C ALA A 375 21.04 -23.13 -5.95
N SER A 376 19.81 -22.69 -5.65
CA SER A 376 18.87 -22.16 -6.64
C SER A 376 18.78 -20.63 -6.59
N ARG A 377 18.54 -20.07 -5.39
CA ARG A 377 18.43 -18.61 -5.16
C ARG A 377 19.45 -18.14 -4.12
N ILE A 378 20.26 -17.17 -4.51
CA ILE A 378 21.39 -16.65 -3.72
C ILE A 378 21.35 -15.12 -3.60
N GLY A 379 22.05 -14.57 -2.61
CA GLY A 379 22.20 -13.12 -2.42
C GLY A 379 20.85 -12.42 -2.26
N LYS A 380 20.58 -11.38 -3.07
CA LYS A 380 19.32 -10.61 -3.05
C LYS A 380 18.09 -11.45 -3.42
N ASN A 381 18.28 -12.54 -4.17
CA ASN A 381 17.19 -13.39 -4.63
C ASN A 381 16.81 -14.48 -3.61
N ALA A 382 17.60 -14.67 -2.55
CA ALA A 382 17.29 -15.62 -1.49
C ALA A 382 16.04 -15.18 -0.70
N THR A 383 15.24 -16.15 -0.25
CA THR A 383 13.94 -15.90 0.42
C THR A 383 14.09 -14.98 1.63
N LEU A 384 15.09 -15.20 2.48
CA LEU A 384 15.34 -14.35 3.65
C LEU A 384 15.76 -12.92 3.28
N SER A 385 16.53 -12.74 2.20
CA SER A 385 16.90 -11.41 1.71
C SER A 385 15.69 -10.64 1.19
N GLN A 386 14.78 -11.33 0.48
CA GLN A 386 13.50 -10.75 0.04
C GLN A 386 12.62 -10.37 1.23
N ILE A 387 12.55 -11.21 2.27
CA ILE A 387 11.85 -10.89 3.53
C ILE A 387 12.42 -9.60 4.15
N ILE A 388 13.74 -9.48 4.26
CA ILE A 388 14.40 -8.29 4.83
C ILE A 388 14.08 -7.04 3.99
N GLU A 389 14.10 -7.14 2.66
CA GLU A 389 13.80 -6.04 1.75
C GLU A 389 12.32 -5.62 1.85
N GLN A 390 11.39 -6.57 1.92
CA GLN A 390 9.96 -6.27 2.12
C GLN A 390 9.66 -5.63 3.48
N VAL A 391 10.29 -6.09 4.56
CA VAL A 391 10.16 -5.46 5.89
C VAL A 391 10.70 -4.02 5.85
N ARG A 392 11.75 -3.76 5.07
CA ARG A 392 12.30 -2.41 4.87
C ARG A 392 11.34 -1.55 4.03
N ASP A 393 10.73 -2.09 2.99
CA ASP A 393 9.74 -1.38 2.17
C ASP A 393 8.47 -1.00 2.96
N ALA A 394 8.06 -1.85 3.91
CA ALA A 394 7.04 -1.53 4.90
C ALA A 394 7.39 -0.33 5.79
N GLN A 395 8.67 -0.13 6.11
CA GLN A 395 9.14 1.02 6.89
C GLN A 395 9.23 2.30 6.06
N ASN A 396 9.59 2.17 4.78
CA ASN A 396 9.85 3.28 3.87
C ASN A 396 8.59 4.03 3.40
N THR A 397 7.41 3.48 3.68
CA THR A 397 6.13 3.99 3.19
C THR A 397 5.35 4.69 4.31
N LYS A 398 4.73 5.85 4.02
CA LYS A 398 3.94 6.60 5.01
C LYS A 398 2.51 6.06 5.06
N ALA A 399 2.10 5.60 6.25
CA ALA A 399 0.75 5.12 6.49
C ALA A 399 -0.29 6.26 6.44
N PRO A 400 -1.54 6.02 6.03
CA PRO A 400 -2.61 7.02 6.07
C PRO A 400 -2.74 7.76 7.40
N ILE A 401 -2.71 7.04 8.54
CA ILE A 401 -2.78 7.64 9.88
C ILE A 401 -1.57 8.54 10.18
N GLN A 402 -0.40 8.26 9.59
CA GLN A 402 0.80 9.10 9.71
C GLN A 402 0.62 10.43 8.97
N LYS A 403 -0.05 10.44 7.82
CA LYS A 403 -0.35 11.68 7.08
C LYS A 403 -1.24 12.62 7.89
N LEU A 404 -2.26 12.05 8.57
CA LEU A 404 -3.11 12.81 9.49
C LEU A 404 -2.29 13.39 10.65
N THR A 405 -1.37 12.60 11.18
CA THR A 405 -0.47 13.01 12.28
C THR A 405 0.45 14.18 11.86
N ASP A 406 1.00 14.12 10.64
CA ASP A 406 1.82 15.18 10.05
C ASP A 406 1.00 16.46 9.79
N GLU A 407 -0.27 16.32 9.40
CA GLU A 407 -1.20 17.44 9.20
C GLU A 407 -1.55 18.12 10.52
N VAL A 408 -1.86 17.34 11.57
CA VAL A 408 -2.09 17.86 12.93
C VAL A 408 -0.87 18.65 13.40
N GLY A 409 0.35 18.12 13.21
CA GLY A 409 1.59 18.80 13.61
C GLY A 409 1.78 20.17 12.95
N ARG A 410 1.34 20.35 11.70
CA ARG A 410 1.44 21.62 10.95
C ARG A 410 0.59 22.74 11.54
N TYR A 411 -0.63 22.42 11.97
CA TYR A 411 -1.55 23.39 12.58
C TYR A 411 -1.29 23.59 14.08
N PHE A 412 -0.83 22.54 14.76
CA PHE A 412 -0.67 22.55 16.21
C PHE A 412 0.38 23.56 16.69
N VAL A 413 1.55 23.65 16.04
CA VAL A 413 2.64 24.54 16.48
C VAL A 413 2.25 26.03 16.40
N PRO A 414 1.66 26.55 15.30
CA PRO A 414 1.16 27.93 15.24
C PRO A 414 0.08 28.23 16.29
N ILE A 415 -0.85 27.30 16.52
CA ILE A 415 -1.92 27.47 17.53
C ILE A 415 -1.29 27.63 18.92
N VAL A 416 -0.31 26.80 19.26
CA VAL A 416 0.38 26.83 20.54
C VAL A 416 1.15 28.13 20.74
N LEU A 417 1.84 28.64 19.72
CA LEU A 417 2.52 29.94 19.79
C LEU A 417 1.50 31.07 20.00
N GLY A 418 0.34 31.00 19.34
CA GLY A 418 -0.78 31.91 19.57
C GLY A 418 -1.31 31.83 21.00
N LEU A 419 -1.48 30.63 21.56
CA LEU A 419 -1.91 30.42 22.94
C LEU A 419 -0.86 30.88 23.96
N ALA A 420 0.42 30.68 23.70
CA ALA A 420 1.50 31.16 24.55
C ALA A 420 1.56 32.70 24.56
N LEU A 421 1.41 33.34 23.38
CA LEU A 421 1.31 34.80 23.28
C LEU A 421 0.06 35.33 23.98
N PHE A 422 -1.08 34.66 23.81
CA PHE A 422 -2.32 35.02 24.49
C PHE A 422 -2.19 34.88 26.00
N THR A 423 -1.56 33.81 26.47
CA THR A 423 -1.23 33.60 27.89
C THR A 423 -0.35 34.73 28.39
N PHE A 424 0.73 35.03 27.68
CA PHE A 424 1.64 36.12 28.02
C PHE A 424 0.92 37.47 28.14
N MET A 425 0.14 37.86 27.13
CA MET A 425 -0.61 39.11 27.13
C MET A 425 -1.72 39.12 28.19
N GLY A 426 -2.42 38.01 28.39
CA GLY A 426 -3.46 37.88 29.41
C GLY A 426 -2.90 38.09 30.82
N TRP A 427 -1.75 37.49 31.12
CA TRP A 427 -1.10 37.68 32.43
C TRP A 427 -0.61 39.11 32.65
N ILE A 428 -0.15 39.81 31.61
CA ILE A 428 0.27 41.22 31.72
C ILE A 428 -0.93 42.17 31.84
N TYR A 429 -1.90 42.07 30.94
CA TYR A 429 -2.96 43.08 30.79
C TYR A 429 -4.23 42.78 31.60
N VAL A 430 -4.48 41.52 31.96
CA VAL A 430 -5.69 41.13 32.72
C VAL A 430 -5.34 40.81 34.16
N ALA A 431 -4.28 40.05 34.40
CA ALA A 431 -3.86 39.65 35.75
C ALA A 431 -2.86 40.61 36.41
N GLU A 432 -2.40 41.65 35.68
CA GLU A 432 -1.43 42.64 36.14
C GLU A 432 -0.15 42.04 36.77
N VAL A 433 0.27 40.87 36.28
CA VAL A 433 1.48 40.19 36.73
C VAL A 433 2.71 40.76 36.04
N ASP A 434 3.84 40.70 36.74
CA ASP A 434 5.11 41.17 36.22
C ASP A 434 5.52 40.43 34.93
N TRP A 435 6.32 41.11 34.10
CA TRP A 435 6.78 40.58 32.82
C TRP A 435 7.40 39.18 32.94
N MET A 436 8.17 38.93 34.01
CA MET A 436 8.81 37.63 34.24
C MET A 436 7.80 36.54 34.58
N GLY A 437 6.83 36.80 35.46
CA GLY A 437 5.75 35.86 35.78
C GLY A 437 4.92 35.47 34.56
N ALA A 438 4.52 36.45 33.76
CA ALA A 438 3.78 36.21 32.51
C ALA A 438 4.60 35.36 31.50
N MET A 439 5.91 35.63 31.41
CA MET A 439 6.82 34.91 30.53
C MET A 439 6.92 33.42 30.89
N ILE A 440 7.00 33.09 32.18
CA ILE A 440 7.13 31.70 32.64
C ILE A 440 5.90 30.87 32.30
N ASN A 441 4.71 31.44 32.45
CA ASN A 441 3.45 30.78 32.09
C ASN A 441 3.37 30.55 30.57
N ALA A 442 3.81 31.53 29.77
CA ALA A 442 3.91 31.38 28.32
C ALA A 442 4.93 30.29 27.91
N ILE A 443 6.08 30.23 28.58
CA ILE A 443 7.09 29.17 28.37
C ILE A 443 6.51 27.80 28.75
N ALA A 444 5.78 27.69 29.86
CA ALA A 444 5.13 26.45 30.25
C ALA A 444 4.18 25.94 29.17
N VAL A 445 3.38 26.84 28.56
CA VAL A 445 2.49 26.54 27.43
C VAL A 445 3.29 26.08 26.19
N MET A 446 4.40 26.73 25.86
CA MET A 446 5.23 26.34 24.72
C MET A 446 5.90 24.96 24.92
N VAL A 447 6.41 24.70 26.13
CA VAL A 447 7.14 23.46 26.44
C VAL A 447 6.20 22.26 26.51
N ILE A 448 5.04 22.39 27.14
CA ILE A 448 4.08 21.29 27.27
C ILE A 448 3.43 20.91 25.94
N ALA A 449 3.44 21.82 24.98
CA ALA A 449 2.84 21.62 23.69
C ALA A 449 3.81 21.03 22.65
N CYS A 450 4.90 20.38 23.06
CA CYS A 450 5.72 19.66 22.09
C CYS A 450 4.94 18.46 21.51
N PRO A 451 4.86 18.28 20.18
CA PRO A 451 4.18 17.12 19.58
C PRO A 451 5.09 15.87 19.47
N CYS A 452 6.10 15.73 20.33
CA CYS A 452 7.16 14.74 20.10
C CYS A 452 6.69 13.27 20.20
N ALA A 453 5.73 12.97 21.08
CA ALA A 453 5.15 11.63 21.20
C ALA A 453 4.21 11.28 20.01
N ILE A 454 3.53 12.29 19.45
CA ILE A 454 2.61 12.17 18.32
C ILE A 454 3.38 11.66 17.08
N GLY A 455 4.53 12.25 16.77
CA GLY A 455 5.37 11.87 15.63
C GLY A 455 6.10 10.52 15.78
N LEU A 456 5.92 9.82 16.89
CA LEU A 456 6.55 8.53 17.22
C LEU A 456 5.55 7.38 17.30
N ALA A 457 4.31 7.71 17.62
CA ALA A 457 3.21 6.78 17.83
C ALA A 457 3.07 5.76 16.70
N THR A 458 3.00 6.25 15.48
CA THR A 458 2.72 5.45 14.29
C THR A 458 3.94 4.65 13.81
N PRO A 459 5.13 5.26 13.58
CA PRO A 459 6.27 4.51 13.03
C PRO A 459 6.77 3.40 13.95
N THR A 460 6.71 3.60 15.27
CA THR A 460 7.18 2.57 16.22
C THR A 460 6.23 1.38 16.29
N ALA A 461 4.91 1.60 16.23
CA ALA A 461 3.95 0.51 16.21
C ALA A 461 4.03 -0.29 14.91
N ILE A 462 4.17 0.37 13.75
CA ILE A 462 4.35 -0.28 12.45
C ILE A 462 5.65 -1.10 12.43
N LEU A 463 6.76 -0.55 12.92
CA LEU A 463 8.04 -1.25 12.99
C LEU A 463 7.92 -2.57 13.77
N VAL A 464 7.37 -2.50 15.00
CA VAL A 464 7.20 -3.70 15.84
C VAL A 464 6.19 -4.68 15.22
N GLY A 465 5.09 -4.18 14.64
CA GLY A 465 4.07 -4.99 13.98
C GLY A 465 4.59 -5.71 12.74
N ALA A 466 5.29 -5.01 11.85
CA ALA A 466 5.89 -5.59 10.64
C ALA A 466 6.99 -6.61 10.98
N SER A 467 7.87 -6.30 11.94
CA SER A 467 8.86 -7.27 12.43
C SER A 467 8.19 -8.51 13.03
N LYS A 468 7.12 -8.33 13.81
CA LYS A 468 6.38 -9.46 14.38
C LYS A 468 5.69 -10.30 13.29
N GLY A 469 5.19 -9.67 12.24
CA GLY A 469 4.63 -10.35 11.08
C GLY A 469 5.66 -11.24 10.39
N ALA A 470 6.84 -10.69 10.12
CA ALA A 470 7.93 -11.42 9.48
C ALA A 470 8.39 -12.63 10.32
N GLU A 471 8.49 -12.51 11.65
CA GLU A 471 8.74 -13.64 12.56
C GLU A 471 7.68 -14.76 12.47
N ASN A 472 6.49 -14.47 11.95
CA ASN A 472 5.37 -15.41 11.82
C ASN A 472 5.04 -15.74 10.34
N GLY A 473 5.98 -15.48 9.42
CA GLY A 473 5.78 -15.76 7.99
C GLY A 473 4.76 -14.88 7.27
N ILE A 474 4.46 -13.70 7.82
CA ILE A 474 3.52 -12.72 7.28
C ILE A 474 4.28 -11.47 6.85
N LEU A 475 4.32 -11.21 5.55
CA LEU A 475 5.08 -10.11 4.99
C LEU A 475 4.12 -9.02 4.50
N TYR A 476 4.30 -7.82 5.01
CA TYR A 476 3.55 -6.65 4.57
C TYR A 476 4.43 -5.86 3.60
N LYS A 477 3.92 -5.56 2.41
CA LYS A 477 4.69 -4.86 1.37
C LYS A 477 4.91 -3.38 1.69
N ASN A 478 3.91 -2.75 2.30
CA ASN A 478 3.96 -1.34 2.70
C ASN A 478 3.15 -1.13 4.00
N SER A 479 3.40 -0.02 4.70
CA SER A 479 2.70 0.33 5.94
C SER A 479 1.20 0.60 5.74
N GLU A 480 0.81 1.07 4.55
CA GLU A 480 -0.60 1.31 4.19
C GLU A 480 -1.39 0.01 4.17
N VAL A 481 -0.84 -1.07 3.62
CA VAL A 481 -1.46 -2.39 3.63
C VAL A 481 -1.53 -2.94 5.05
N LEU A 482 -0.47 -2.74 5.86
CA LEU A 482 -0.51 -3.12 7.27
C LEU A 482 -1.61 -2.39 8.04
N GLU A 483 -1.90 -1.13 7.75
CA GLU A 483 -3.00 -0.39 8.38
C GLU A 483 -4.37 -0.85 7.84
N LYS A 484 -4.54 -0.90 6.51
CA LYS A 484 -5.80 -1.30 5.86
C LYS A 484 -6.23 -2.72 6.24
N ALA A 485 -5.28 -3.62 6.44
CA ALA A 485 -5.57 -4.99 6.85
C ALA A 485 -6.32 -5.07 8.18
N GLY A 486 -6.19 -4.06 9.05
CA GLY A 486 -6.84 -4.02 10.35
C GLY A 486 -8.32 -3.64 10.23
N HIS A 487 -8.66 -3.01 9.12
CA HIS A 487 -9.99 -2.54 8.79
C HIS A 487 -10.75 -3.47 7.84
N ILE A 488 -10.16 -4.61 7.44
CA ILE A 488 -10.82 -5.60 6.58
C ILE A 488 -12.15 -6.04 7.21
N ASN A 489 -13.20 -6.02 6.40
CA ASN A 489 -14.53 -6.49 6.75
C ASN A 489 -14.89 -7.78 5.98
N ILE A 490 -14.46 -7.86 4.71
CA ILE A 490 -14.80 -8.96 3.80
C ILE A 490 -13.52 -9.62 3.32
N VAL A 491 -13.50 -10.95 3.35
CA VAL A 491 -12.42 -11.74 2.77
C VAL A 491 -12.97 -12.57 1.62
N VAL A 492 -12.47 -12.28 0.42
CA VAL A 492 -12.76 -13.02 -0.80
C VAL A 492 -11.68 -14.08 -0.98
N LEU A 493 -12.08 -15.34 -0.95
CA LEU A 493 -11.20 -16.50 -1.05
C LEU A 493 -11.32 -17.10 -2.45
N ASP A 494 -10.20 -17.23 -3.17
CA ASP A 494 -10.19 -18.09 -4.34
C ASP A 494 -10.40 -19.55 -3.92
N LYS A 495 -11.04 -20.35 -4.78
CA LYS A 495 -11.24 -21.78 -4.50
C LYS A 495 -9.96 -22.57 -4.73
N THR A 496 -9.44 -22.51 -5.95
CA THR A 496 -8.44 -23.45 -6.47
C THR A 496 -7.08 -23.07 -5.92
N GLY A 497 -6.38 -23.99 -5.26
CA GLY A 497 -5.03 -23.73 -4.71
C GLY A 497 -5.00 -22.85 -3.45
N THR A 498 -6.13 -22.23 -3.09
CA THR A 498 -6.31 -21.47 -1.84
C THR A 498 -7.10 -22.28 -0.79
N ILE A 499 -8.37 -22.60 -1.05
CA ILE A 499 -9.19 -23.49 -0.18
C ILE A 499 -8.88 -24.96 -0.46
N THR A 500 -8.68 -25.29 -1.73
CA THR A 500 -8.37 -26.65 -2.20
C THR A 500 -6.89 -26.80 -2.55
N LYS A 501 -6.42 -28.04 -2.72
CA LYS A 501 -5.01 -28.31 -3.03
C LYS A 501 -4.58 -27.81 -4.41
N GLY A 502 -5.52 -27.58 -5.33
CA GLY A 502 -5.22 -27.19 -6.71
C GLY A 502 -4.80 -28.36 -7.60
N GLU A 503 -4.86 -29.59 -7.07
CA GLU A 503 -4.57 -30.83 -7.77
C GLU A 503 -5.87 -31.65 -7.88
N PRO A 504 -6.62 -31.54 -8.99
CA PRO A 504 -7.84 -32.32 -9.15
C PRO A 504 -7.51 -33.80 -9.24
N GLU A 505 -8.28 -34.62 -8.53
CA GLU A 505 -8.17 -36.08 -8.56
C GLU A 505 -9.39 -36.70 -9.23
N LEU A 506 -9.15 -37.73 -10.03
CA LEU A 506 -10.21 -38.55 -10.63
C LEU A 506 -10.94 -39.35 -9.54
N LYS A 507 -12.23 -39.07 -9.33
CA LYS A 507 -13.05 -39.74 -8.30
C LYS A 507 -14.03 -40.75 -8.88
N HIS A 508 -14.76 -40.38 -9.94
CA HIS A 508 -15.77 -41.26 -10.54
C HIS A 508 -15.62 -41.37 -12.05
N ILE A 509 -15.91 -42.57 -12.53
CA ILE A 509 -15.97 -42.94 -13.95
C ILE A 509 -17.26 -43.73 -14.10
N ILE A 510 -18.26 -43.16 -14.78
CA ILE A 510 -19.57 -43.76 -14.98
C ILE A 510 -19.73 -44.03 -16.49
N PRO A 511 -19.57 -45.27 -16.94
CA PRO A 511 -19.75 -45.61 -18.34
C PRO A 511 -21.24 -45.67 -18.72
N LEU A 512 -21.54 -45.34 -19.98
CA LEU A 512 -22.86 -45.33 -20.59
C LEU A 512 -22.83 -46.10 -21.92
N ASN A 513 -24.00 -46.44 -22.46
CA ASN A 513 -24.15 -47.03 -23.81
C ASN A 513 -23.27 -48.27 -24.07
N GLY A 514 -23.08 -49.13 -23.06
CA GLY A 514 -22.38 -50.41 -23.17
C GLY A 514 -20.85 -50.34 -23.06
N PHE A 515 -20.26 -49.16 -22.83
CA PHE A 515 -18.83 -49.04 -22.52
C PHE A 515 -18.50 -49.65 -21.16
N ASN A 516 -17.27 -50.13 -20.99
CA ASN A 516 -16.74 -50.48 -19.68
C ASN A 516 -15.91 -49.32 -19.08
N ARG A 517 -15.62 -49.41 -17.78
CA ARG A 517 -14.91 -48.36 -17.03
C ARG A 517 -13.48 -48.12 -17.54
N ASP A 518 -12.79 -49.19 -17.94
CA ASP A 518 -11.39 -49.15 -18.38
C ASP A 518 -11.29 -48.61 -19.83
N GLU A 519 -12.23 -48.96 -20.71
CA GLU A 519 -12.39 -48.42 -22.07
C GLU A 519 -12.66 -46.92 -22.05
N LEU A 520 -13.58 -46.46 -21.21
CA LEU A 520 -13.89 -45.03 -21.06
C LEU A 520 -12.67 -44.25 -20.54
N LEU A 521 -11.94 -44.80 -19.56
CA LEU A 521 -10.73 -44.18 -19.03
C LEU A 521 -9.62 -44.10 -20.09
N LEU A 522 -9.40 -45.17 -20.85
CA LEU A 522 -8.40 -45.19 -21.91
C LEU A 522 -8.73 -44.17 -23.01
N LEU A 523 -9.99 -44.11 -23.42
CA LEU A 523 -10.46 -43.16 -24.43
C LEU A 523 -10.30 -41.70 -23.95
N ALA A 524 -10.75 -41.41 -22.73
CA ALA A 524 -10.66 -40.06 -22.18
C ALA A 524 -9.22 -39.61 -21.92
N SER A 525 -8.38 -40.50 -21.37
CA SER A 525 -6.96 -40.22 -21.17
C SER A 525 -6.21 -40.04 -22.49
N THR A 526 -6.57 -40.76 -23.55
CA THR A 526 -6.00 -40.56 -24.89
C THR A 526 -6.40 -39.20 -25.47
N ALA A 527 -7.67 -38.80 -25.34
CA ALA A 527 -8.15 -37.49 -25.80
C ALA A 527 -7.51 -36.32 -25.03
N GLU A 528 -7.33 -36.47 -23.71
CA GLU A 528 -6.74 -35.45 -22.83
C GLU A 528 -5.21 -35.44 -22.82
N ASN A 529 -4.54 -36.39 -23.48
CA ASN A 529 -3.07 -36.45 -23.50
C ASN A 529 -2.43 -35.24 -24.22
N GLY A 530 -3.19 -34.53 -25.06
CA GLY A 530 -2.79 -33.25 -25.66
C GLY A 530 -3.09 -32.01 -24.81
N SER A 531 -3.68 -32.17 -23.62
CA SER A 531 -4.21 -31.10 -22.78
C SER A 531 -3.28 -30.75 -21.62
N GLU A 532 -2.92 -29.47 -21.50
CA GLU A 532 -2.16 -28.95 -20.35
C GLU A 532 -3.07 -28.61 -19.15
N HIS A 533 -4.39 -28.75 -19.29
CA HIS A 533 -5.34 -28.39 -18.25
C HIS A 533 -5.20 -29.34 -17.04
N PRO A 534 -5.25 -28.85 -15.78
CA PRO A 534 -5.11 -29.68 -14.58
C PRO A 534 -6.08 -30.87 -14.54
N ILE A 535 -7.32 -30.64 -15.00
CA ILE A 535 -8.35 -31.69 -15.12
C ILE A 535 -7.91 -32.78 -16.12
N GLY A 536 -7.44 -32.40 -17.31
CA GLY A 536 -6.93 -33.34 -18.31
C GLY A 536 -5.74 -34.14 -17.80
N LYS A 537 -4.77 -33.47 -17.15
CA LYS A 537 -3.62 -34.12 -16.50
C LYS A 537 -4.05 -35.15 -15.46
N SER A 538 -5.09 -34.89 -14.68
CA SER A 538 -5.61 -35.84 -13.68
C SER A 538 -6.15 -37.13 -14.31
N ILE A 539 -6.83 -37.01 -15.46
CA ILE A 539 -7.36 -38.14 -16.22
C ILE A 539 -6.21 -38.93 -16.87
N VAL A 540 -5.24 -38.23 -17.48
CA VAL A 540 -4.06 -38.84 -18.09
C VAL A 540 -3.22 -39.57 -17.04
N LYS A 541 -3.00 -38.97 -15.86
CA LYS A 541 -2.28 -39.58 -14.74
C LYS A 541 -2.95 -40.88 -14.28
N ALA A 542 -4.28 -40.89 -14.16
CA ALA A 542 -5.03 -42.09 -13.83
C ALA A 542 -4.93 -43.16 -14.94
N GLY A 543 -4.97 -42.75 -16.21
CA GLY A 543 -4.75 -43.64 -17.36
C GLY A 543 -3.35 -44.25 -17.37
N ILE A 544 -2.30 -43.46 -17.13
CA ILE A 544 -0.91 -43.93 -17.05
C ILE A 544 -0.74 -44.89 -15.87
N GLN A 545 -1.30 -44.59 -14.69
CA GLN A 545 -1.22 -45.50 -13.53
C GLN A 545 -1.86 -46.86 -13.82
N LYS A 546 -2.95 -46.89 -14.59
CA LYS A 546 -3.68 -48.13 -14.90
C LYS A 546 -3.07 -48.91 -16.07
N PHE A 547 -2.73 -48.24 -17.16
CA PHE A 547 -2.34 -48.86 -18.44
C PHE A 547 -0.83 -48.77 -18.74
N LYS A 548 -0.04 -48.13 -17.87
CA LYS A 548 1.40 -47.79 -18.02
C LYS A 548 1.72 -46.81 -19.16
N THR A 549 1.02 -46.90 -20.28
CA THR A 549 1.19 -46.04 -21.46
C THR A 549 -0.15 -45.59 -22.01
N VAL A 550 -0.28 -44.30 -22.34
CA VAL A 550 -1.48 -43.71 -22.95
C VAL A 550 -1.08 -43.11 -24.31
N PRO A 551 -1.78 -43.43 -25.41
CA PRO A 551 -1.50 -42.87 -26.74
C PRO A 551 -1.75 -41.36 -26.83
N PHE A 552 -1.13 -40.68 -27.79
CA PHE A 552 -1.47 -39.30 -28.16
C PHE A 552 -2.62 -39.27 -29.18
N PRO A 553 -3.49 -38.25 -29.15
CA PRO A 553 -4.52 -38.07 -30.17
C PRO A 553 -3.90 -37.62 -31.50
N GLU A 554 -4.52 -37.99 -32.63
CA GLU A 554 -4.11 -37.60 -33.98
C GLU A 554 -4.32 -36.09 -34.23
N GLN A 555 -5.39 -35.54 -33.65
CA GLN A 555 -5.71 -34.12 -33.65
C GLN A 555 -6.26 -33.72 -32.29
N PHE A 556 -5.95 -32.52 -31.82
CA PHE A 556 -6.41 -31.98 -30.55
C PHE A 556 -6.80 -30.51 -30.70
N LYS A 557 -7.93 -30.14 -30.09
CA LYS A 557 -8.41 -28.75 -30.05
C LYS A 557 -9.09 -28.47 -28.72
N ALA A 558 -8.63 -27.42 -28.03
CA ALA A 558 -9.23 -26.95 -26.78
C ALA A 558 -10.21 -25.80 -27.02
N PHE A 559 -11.31 -25.79 -26.29
CA PHE A 559 -12.34 -24.75 -26.28
C PHE A 559 -12.44 -24.15 -24.87
N GLY A 560 -11.90 -22.93 -24.71
CA GLY A 560 -11.84 -22.26 -23.41
C GLY A 560 -13.22 -22.11 -22.75
N GLY A 561 -13.37 -22.64 -21.53
CA GLY A 561 -14.63 -22.60 -20.77
C GLY A 561 -15.67 -23.66 -21.19
N PHE A 562 -15.37 -24.53 -22.15
CA PHE A 562 -16.31 -25.56 -22.66
C PHE A 562 -15.75 -26.98 -22.53
N GLY A 563 -14.54 -27.24 -23.04
CA GLY A 563 -13.96 -28.60 -23.07
C GLY A 563 -12.90 -28.78 -24.16
N ILE A 564 -12.70 -30.03 -24.59
CA ILE A 564 -11.77 -30.43 -25.66
C ILE A 564 -12.49 -31.25 -26.74
N SER A 565 -11.91 -31.25 -27.94
CA SER A 565 -12.21 -32.19 -29.01
C SER A 565 -10.91 -32.82 -29.49
N ALA A 566 -10.92 -34.15 -29.68
CA ALA A 566 -9.77 -34.91 -30.10
C ALA A 566 -10.15 -36.00 -31.10
N ALA A 567 -9.29 -36.23 -32.10
CA ALA A 567 -9.40 -37.38 -33.00
C ALA A 567 -8.48 -38.50 -32.51
N THR A 568 -9.04 -39.67 -32.26
CA THR A 568 -8.29 -40.89 -31.95
C THR A 568 -8.18 -41.77 -33.21
N LYS A 569 -7.45 -42.90 -33.13
CA LYS A 569 -7.30 -43.82 -34.27
C LYS A 569 -8.64 -44.22 -34.89
N GLU A 570 -9.64 -44.50 -34.06
CA GLU A 570 -10.92 -45.08 -34.48
C GLU A 570 -12.09 -44.07 -34.42
N ASP A 571 -12.03 -43.08 -33.51
CA ASP A 571 -13.18 -42.24 -33.15
C ASP A 571 -12.84 -40.75 -32.98
N ASN A 572 -13.83 -39.88 -33.20
CA ASN A 572 -13.82 -38.48 -32.77
C ASN A 572 -14.43 -38.38 -31.37
N VAL A 573 -13.71 -37.77 -30.44
CA VAL A 573 -14.08 -37.66 -29.03
C VAL A 573 -14.24 -36.20 -28.65
N ILE A 574 -15.30 -35.88 -27.92
CA ILE A 574 -15.45 -34.59 -27.24
C ILE A 574 -15.60 -34.84 -25.74
N ILE A 575 -14.93 -34.00 -24.94
CA ILE A 575 -14.99 -34.04 -23.47
C ILE A 575 -15.25 -32.64 -22.98
N GLY A 576 -16.33 -32.42 -22.23
CA GLY A 576 -16.66 -31.07 -21.79
C GLY A 576 -17.86 -30.97 -20.87
N ASN A 577 -18.24 -29.72 -20.58
CA ASN A 577 -19.41 -29.39 -19.78
C ASN A 577 -20.72 -29.47 -20.60
N ASN A 578 -21.85 -29.25 -19.93
CA ASN A 578 -23.18 -29.26 -20.55
C ASN A 578 -23.28 -28.33 -21.79
N LYS A 579 -22.68 -27.12 -21.72
CA LYS A 579 -22.66 -26.18 -22.87
C LYS A 579 -21.94 -26.75 -24.09
N MET A 580 -20.84 -27.51 -23.90
CA MET A 580 -20.14 -28.19 -24.99
C MET A 580 -21.01 -29.26 -25.64
N MET A 581 -21.74 -30.04 -24.84
CA MET A 581 -22.64 -31.10 -25.33
C MET A 581 -23.82 -30.50 -26.12
N THR A 582 -24.46 -29.47 -25.57
CA THR A 582 -25.57 -28.77 -26.23
C THR A 582 -25.13 -28.16 -27.56
N ASN A 583 -23.98 -27.48 -27.60
CA ASN A 583 -23.44 -26.88 -28.83
C ASN A 583 -23.04 -27.93 -29.88
N SER A 584 -22.79 -29.17 -29.46
CA SER A 584 -22.42 -30.29 -30.34
C SER A 584 -23.61 -31.18 -30.70
N GLY A 585 -24.84 -30.79 -30.34
CA GLY A 585 -26.07 -31.53 -30.64
C GLY A 585 -26.22 -32.86 -29.88
N VAL A 586 -25.53 -33.03 -28.75
CA VAL A 586 -25.59 -34.25 -27.93
C VAL A 586 -26.75 -34.16 -26.95
N ASP A 587 -27.66 -35.13 -27.00
CA ASP A 587 -28.73 -35.27 -26.01
C ASP A 587 -28.18 -35.80 -24.67
N ILE A 588 -28.57 -35.16 -23.58
CA ILE A 588 -28.11 -35.43 -22.22
C ILE A 588 -29.27 -35.60 -21.22
N GLU A 589 -30.53 -35.58 -21.66
CA GLU A 589 -31.70 -35.64 -20.76
C GLU A 589 -31.66 -36.88 -19.84
N ASP A 590 -31.27 -38.04 -20.39
CA ASP A 590 -31.22 -39.30 -19.65
C ASP A 590 -30.13 -39.35 -18.56
N ILE A 591 -29.12 -38.49 -18.65
CA ILE A 591 -27.92 -38.51 -17.77
C ILE A 591 -27.84 -37.31 -16.84
N GLU A 592 -28.70 -36.30 -17.03
CA GLU A 592 -28.79 -35.09 -16.22
C GLU A 592 -28.98 -35.35 -14.70
N PRO A 593 -29.75 -36.38 -14.26
CA PRO A 593 -29.87 -36.70 -12.83
C PRO A 593 -28.55 -37.16 -12.20
N GLN A 594 -27.74 -37.91 -12.95
CA GLN A 594 -26.42 -38.38 -12.49
C GLN A 594 -25.40 -37.24 -12.45
N ILE A 595 -25.44 -36.37 -13.45
CA ILE A 595 -24.62 -35.15 -13.50
C ILE A 595 -24.94 -34.26 -12.29
N SER A 596 -26.23 -34.00 -12.05
CA SER A 596 -26.68 -33.14 -10.94
C SER A 596 -26.25 -33.70 -9.58
N ARG A 597 -26.43 -35.01 -9.34
CA ARG A 597 -25.99 -35.65 -8.10
C ARG A 597 -24.49 -35.48 -7.85
N LEU A 598 -23.66 -35.71 -8.86
CA LEU A 598 -22.20 -35.58 -8.71
C LEU A 598 -21.77 -34.12 -8.50
N GLN A 599 -22.45 -33.15 -9.13
CA GLN A 599 -22.23 -31.73 -8.91
C GLN A 599 -22.64 -31.29 -7.49
N ASP A 600 -23.74 -31.82 -6.97
CA ASP A 600 -24.22 -31.58 -5.60
C ASP A 600 -23.26 -32.16 -4.55
N GLU A 601 -22.50 -33.19 -4.91
CA GLU A 601 -21.38 -33.74 -4.13
C GLU A 601 -20.07 -32.93 -4.29
N GLY A 602 -20.11 -31.74 -4.92
CA GLY A 602 -18.95 -30.85 -5.05
C GLY A 602 -17.94 -31.26 -6.12
N LYS A 603 -18.35 -32.09 -7.09
CA LYS A 603 -17.45 -32.63 -8.13
C LYS A 603 -17.59 -31.85 -9.44
N THR A 604 -16.50 -31.70 -10.16
CA THR A 604 -16.50 -31.19 -11.53
C THR A 604 -16.77 -32.34 -12.48
N VAL A 605 -17.91 -32.26 -13.17
CA VAL A 605 -18.41 -33.33 -14.04
C VAL A 605 -18.15 -33.00 -15.50
N MET A 606 -17.53 -33.94 -16.21
CA MET A 606 -17.31 -33.88 -17.66
C MET A 606 -18.05 -35.02 -18.34
N ILE A 607 -18.68 -34.70 -19.46
CA ILE A 607 -19.39 -35.67 -20.29
C ILE A 607 -18.44 -36.05 -21.43
N VAL A 608 -18.30 -37.34 -21.68
CA VAL A 608 -17.52 -37.89 -22.78
C VAL A 608 -18.51 -38.33 -23.85
N ALA A 609 -18.37 -37.81 -25.06
CA ALA A 609 -19.19 -38.21 -26.21
C ALA A 609 -18.31 -38.57 -27.40
N VAL A 610 -18.80 -39.54 -28.18
CA VAL A 610 -18.05 -40.17 -29.28
C VAL A 610 -18.87 -40.13 -30.56
N ALA A 611 -18.21 -39.81 -31.68
CA ALA A 611 -18.71 -39.99 -33.03
C ALA A 611 -17.74 -40.89 -33.82
N LYS A 612 -18.28 -41.87 -34.55
CA LYS A 612 -17.46 -42.71 -35.42
C LYS A 612 -16.94 -41.90 -36.60
N LYS A 613 -15.73 -42.18 -37.09
CA LYS A 613 -15.17 -41.51 -38.28
C LYS A 613 -16.06 -41.63 -39.54
N THR A 614 -16.92 -42.65 -39.60
CA THR A 614 -17.90 -42.85 -40.69
C THR A 614 -19.13 -41.92 -40.61
N GLU A 615 -19.43 -41.37 -39.43
CA GLU A 615 -20.58 -40.49 -39.15
C GLU A 615 -20.13 -39.33 -38.23
N PRO A 616 -19.36 -38.36 -38.76
CA PRO A 616 -18.69 -37.34 -37.94
C PRO A 616 -19.64 -36.36 -37.23
N ASP A 617 -20.91 -36.30 -37.64
CA ASP A 617 -21.92 -35.37 -37.10
C ASP A 617 -22.85 -35.99 -36.04
N SER A 618 -22.65 -37.27 -35.67
CA SER A 618 -23.52 -37.98 -34.71
C SER A 618 -22.78 -38.36 -33.42
N PHE A 619 -22.56 -37.39 -32.54
CA PHE A 619 -21.97 -37.64 -31.21
C PHE A 619 -22.99 -38.29 -30.26
N LYS A 620 -22.59 -39.38 -29.59
CA LYS A 620 -23.38 -40.04 -28.54
C LYS A 620 -22.64 -39.99 -27.21
N PRO A 621 -23.31 -39.74 -26.07
CA PRO A 621 -22.67 -39.75 -24.76
C PRO A 621 -22.25 -41.18 -24.40
N VAL A 622 -20.97 -41.41 -24.12
CA VAL A 622 -20.42 -42.73 -23.77
C VAL A 622 -20.04 -42.84 -22.29
N GLY A 623 -20.03 -41.73 -21.56
CA GLY A 623 -19.81 -41.76 -20.13
C GLY A 623 -19.64 -40.41 -19.48
N ILE A 624 -19.55 -40.44 -18.15
CA ILE A 624 -19.33 -39.29 -17.28
C ILE A 624 -18.05 -39.52 -16.49
N ILE A 625 -17.20 -38.50 -16.47
CA ILE A 625 -15.99 -38.47 -15.66
C ILE A 625 -16.11 -37.34 -14.66
N ALA A 626 -15.93 -37.65 -13.37
CA ALA A 626 -15.96 -36.64 -12.32
C ALA A 626 -14.61 -36.56 -11.62
N VAL A 627 -14.08 -35.35 -11.59
CA VAL A 627 -12.88 -34.99 -10.82
C VAL A 627 -13.30 -34.13 -9.63
N ALA A 628 -12.56 -34.22 -8.54
CA ALA A 628 -12.75 -33.36 -7.39
C ALA A 628 -11.40 -32.83 -6.94
N ASP A 629 -11.35 -31.53 -6.67
CA ASP A 629 -10.23 -30.93 -5.97
C ASP A 629 -10.46 -31.08 -4.47
N THR A 630 -9.45 -31.58 -3.75
CA THR A 630 -9.60 -31.88 -2.33
C THR A 630 -9.35 -30.63 -1.49
N ILE A 631 -10.15 -30.43 -0.45
CA ILE A 631 -9.96 -29.33 0.50
C ILE A 631 -8.60 -29.47 1.19
N LYS A 632 -7.87 -28.36 1.37
CA LYS A 632 -6.59 -28.37 2.08
C LYS A 632 -6.79 -28.80 3.54
N PRO A 633 -5.88 -29.60 4.10
CA PRO A 633 -5.85 -29.85 5.55
C PRO A 633 -5.81 -28.52 6.31
N GLY A 634 -6.68 -28.34 7.30
CA GLY A 634 -6.76 -27.10 8.10
C GLY A 634 -7.53 -25.93 7.46
N ALA A 635 -8.06 -26.06 6.24
CA ALA A 635 -8.85 -24.98 5.61
C ALA A 635 -10.15 -24.68 6.37
N ILE A 636 -10.82 -25.71 6.90
CA ILE A 636 -12.04 -25.58 7.70
C ILE A 636 -11.74 -24.80 8.99
N ASP A 637 -10.71 -25.21 9.74
CA ASP A 637 -10.29 -24.51 10.97
C ASP A 637 -9.92 -23.05 10.71
N ALA A 638 -9.26 -22.76 9.58
CA ALA A 638 -8.88 -21.41 9.19
C ALA A 638 -10.11 -20.53 8.85
N ILE A 639 -11.12 -21.10 8.19
CA ILE A 639 -12.38 -20.41 7.89
C ILE A 639 -13.16 -20.12 9.18
N ASP A 640 -13.20 -21.07 10.12
CA ASP A 640 -13.78 -20.85 11.45
C ASP A 640 -13.05 -19.74 12.22
N GLU A 641 -11.72 -19.66 12.12
CA GLU A 641 -10.94 -18.58 12.74
C GLU A 641 -11.30 -17.21 12.13
N LEU A 642 -11.48 -17.13 10.81
CA LEU A 642 -11.92 -15.91 10.14
C LEU A 642 -13.34 -15.49 10.53
N HIS A 643 -14.28 -16.43 10.69
CA HIS A 643 -15.61 -16.13 11.21
C HIS A 643 -15.57 -15.61 12.65
N ARG A 644 -14.72 -16.18 13.52
CA ARG A 644 -14.54 -15.68 14.90
C ARG A 644 -13.98 -14.25 14.96
N LEU A 645 -13.29 -13.80 13.91
CA LEU A 645 -12.86 -12.41 13.74
C LEU A 645 -13.99 -11.47 13.30
N GLY A 646 -15.19 -11.98 13.04
CA GLY A 646 -16.36 -11.23 12.59
C GLY A 646 -16.21 -10.71 11.16
N LEU A 647 -15.60 -11.51 10.29
CA LEU A 647 -15.38 -11.20 8.88
C LEU A 647 -16.44 -11.90 8.01
N ASP A 648 -16.94 -11.19 7.00
CA ASP A 648 -17.82 -11.78 5.99
C ASP A 648 -16.96 -12.53 4.96
N LEU A 649 -17.20 -13.83 4.79
CA LEU A 649 -16.45 -14.67 3.85
C LEU A 649 -17.19 -14.83 2.53
N VAL A 650 -16.45 -14.70 1.43
CA VAL A 650 -16.96 -14.88 0.07
C VAL A 650 -16.04 -15.82 -0.68
N MET A 651 -16.55 -16.93 -1.21
CA MET A 651 -15.79 -17.79 -2.12
C MET A 651 -15.97 -17.33 -3.56
N MET A 652 -14.88 -17.19 -4.31
CA MET A 652 -14.89 -16.86 -5.74
C MET A 652 -14.33 -18.02 -6.55
N THR A 653 -15.01 -18.43 -7.61
CA THR A 653 -14.54 -19.53 -8.47
C THR A 653 -15.07 -19.45 -9.91
N GLY A 654 -14.33 -20.09 -10.82
CA GLY A 654 -14.77 -20.31 -12.20
C GLY A 654 -15.66 -21.55 -12.37
N ASP A 655 -15.80 -22.39 -11.34
CA ASP A 655 -16.64 -23.58 -11.37
C ASP A 655 -18.14 -23.23 -11.42
N ASN A 656 -18.94 -24.23 -11.79
CA ASN A 656 -20.39 -24.12 -11.77
C ASN A 656 -20.93 -23.86 -10.35
N GLU A 657 -22.06 -23.16 -10.29
CA GLU A 657 -22.72 -22.76 -9.06
C GLU A 657 -23.02 -23.91 -8.09
N ARG A 658 -23.47 -25.07 -8.57
CA ARG A 658 -23.79 -26.22 -7.70
C ARG A 658 -22.54 -26.75 -7.00
N THR A 659 -21.48 -27.01 -7.77
CA THR A 659 -20.17 -27.44 -7.25
C THR A 659 -19.61 -26.44 -6.24
N ALA A 660 -19.70 -25.14 -6.55
CA ALA A 660 -19.21 -24.08 -5.69
C ALA A 660 -20.01 -23.97 -4.38
N ARG A 661 -21.34 -24.07 -4.42
CA ARG A 661 -22.18 -24.06 -3.20
C ARG A 661 -21.93 -25.30 -2.33
N ALA A 662 -21.69 -26.47 -2.93
CA ALA A 662 -21.38 -27.69 -2.19
C ALA A 662 -20.06 -27.54 -1.40
N ILE A 663 -19.00 -27.07 -2.06
CA ILE A 663 -17.70 -26.84 -1.40
C ILE A 663 -17.83 -25.75 -0.33
N ALA A 664 -18.50 -24.63 -0.63
CA ALA A 664 -18.71 -23.56 0.34
C ALA A 664 -19.45 -24.05 1.59
N LYS A 665 -20.48 -24.90 1.43
CA LYS A 665 -21.21 -25.49 2.55
C LYS A 665 -20.34 -26.44 3.37
N GLU A 666 -19.45 -27.20 2.74
CA GLU A 666 -18.53 -28.11 3.41
C GLU A 666 -17.49 -27.36 4.27
N VAL A 667 -17.01 -26.20 3.80
CA VAL A 667 -16.05 -25.37 4.54
C VAL A 667 -16.67 -24.28 5.40
N GLY A 668 -17.99 -24.07 5.32
CA GLY A 668 -18.75 -23.11 6.12
C GLY A 668 -18.87 -21.69 5.56
N ILE A 669 -18.60 -21.42 4.27
CA ILE A 669 -18.66 -20.08 3.67
C ILE A 669 -20.09 -19.68 3.26
N ASP A 670 -20.55 -18.50 3.69
CA ASP A 670 -21.92 -18.02 3.48
C ASP A 670 -22.26 -17.56 2.06
N ARG A 671 -21.29 -17.00 1.33
CA ARG A 671 -21.51 -16.38 0.02
C ARG A 671 -20.56 -16.94 -1.04
N VAL A 672 -21.11 -17.20 -2.22
CA VAL A 672 -20.38 -17.78 -3.35
C VAL A 672 -20.61 -16.96 -4.60
N ILE A 673 -19.53 -16.67 -5.33
CA ILE A 673 -19.55 -16.07 -6.66
C ILE A 673 -18.91 -17.09 -7.61
N SER A 674 -19.75 -17.80 -8.36
CA SER A 674 -19.38 -18.87 -9.29
C SER A 674 -19.35 -18.40 -10.75
N GLU A 675 -18.83 -19.26 -11.64
CA GLU A 675 -18.74 -19.03 -13.09
C GLU A 675 -18.01 -17.71 -13.49
N VAL A 676 -17.03 -17.28 -12.68
CA VAL A 676 -16.26 -16.06 -12.93
C VAL A 676 -15.05 -16.37 -13.81
N PRO A 677 -14.95 -15.81 -15.04
CA PRO A 677 -13.75 -15.95 -15.86
C PRO A 677 -12.57 -15.16 -15.25
N PRO A 678 -11.30 -15.50 -15.57
CA PRO A 678 -10.12 -14.83 -14.99
C PRO A 678 -10.14 -13.29 -15.12
N GLY A 679 -10.55 -12.76 -16.27
CA GLY A 679 -10.69 -11.30 -16.48
C GLY A 679 -11.84 -10.65 -15.70
N GLY A 680 -12.82 -11.43 -15.23
CA GLY A 680 -13.99 -10.97 -14.49
C GLY A 680 -13.81 -10.89 -12.98
N LYS A 681 -12.76 -11.52 -12.40
CA LYS A 681 -12.51 -11.52 -10.94
C LYS A 681 -12.26 -10.11 -10.40
N ALA A 682 -11.46 -9.30 -11.08
CA ALA A 682 -11.19 -7.92 -10.68
C ALA A 682 -12.44 -7.01 -10.73
N ASP A 683 -13.35 -7.25 -11.68
CA ASP A 683 -14.61 -6.53 -11.76
C ASP A 683 -15.59 -6.94 -10.64
N ALA A 684 -15.57 -8.21 -10.22
CA ALA A 684 -16.33 -8.68 -9.06
C ALA A 684 -15.85 -8.04 -7.75
N ILE A 685 -14.53 -7.91 -7.56
CA ILE A 685 -13.94 -7.14 -6.44
C ILE A 685 -14.39 -5.68 -6.49
N ARG A 686 -14.30 -5.03 -7.66
CA ARG A 686 -14.74 -3.63 -7.82
C ARG A 686 -16.21 -3.43 -7.47
N LYS A 687 -17.08 -4.36 -7.85
CA LYS A 687 -18.51 -4.34 -7.49
C LYS A 687 -18.71 -4.45 -5.98
N MET A 688 -17.92 -5.28 -5.29
CA MET A 688 -17.98 -5.40 -3.83
C MET A 688 -17.49 -4.14 -3.12
N GLN A 689 -16.44 -3.49 -3.62
CA GLN A 689 -15.93 -2.22 -3.10
C GLN A 689 -16.88 -1.04 -3.31
N ALA A 690 -17.64 -1.03 -4.42
CA ALA A 690 -18.55 0.05 -4.79
C ALA A 690 -19.89 0.03 -4.03
N LEU A 691 -20.16 -1.03 -3.25
CA LEU A 691 -21.36 -1.14 -2.43
C LEU A 691 -21.22 -0.24 -1.20
N GLU A 692 -22.12 0.76 -1.06
CA GLU A 692 -22.15 1.67 0.10
C GLU A 692 -22.57 0.94 1.37
N SER A 693 -23.30 -0.17 1.25
CA SER A 693 -23.54 -1.08 2.35
C SER A 693 -23.46 -2.52 1.87
N LEU A 694 -22.55 -3.31 2.45
CA LEU A 694 -22.60 -4.77 2.38
C LEU A 694 -22.79 -5.27 3.81
N GLY A 695 -23.90 -5.97 4.09
CA GLY A 695 -24.24 -6.37 5.46
C GLY A 695 -24.41 -5.16 6.38
N ASN A 696 -23.62 -5.11 7.46
CA ASN A 696 -23.68 -4.05 8.48
C ASN A 696 -22.67 -2.90 8.27
N TYR A 697 -21.93 -2.87 7.16
CA TYR A 697 -20.78 -1.95 6.99
C TYR A 697 -21.07 -0.84 5.96
N SER A 698 -20.90 0.43 6.34
CA SER A 698 -21.14 1.61 5.49
C SER A 698 -20.03 1.93 4.47
N SER A 699 -18.92 1.19 4.49
CA SER A 699 -17.81 1.26 3.53
C SER A 699 -16.94 0.00 3.72
N PRO A 700 -17.23 -1.08 2.99
CA PRO A 700 -16.55 -2.36 3.20
C PRO A 700 -15.11 -2.35 2.65
N VAL A 701 -14.14 -2.69 3.49
CA VAL A 701 -12.76 -2.94 3.06
C VAL A 701 -12.64 -4.41 2.62
N VAL A 702 -12.31 -4.63 1.35
CA VAL A 702 -12.31 -5.95 0.72
C VAL A 702 -10.89 -6.49 0.60
N ALA A 703 -10.65 -7.66 1.19
CA ALA A 703 -9.44 -8.44 0.97
C ALA A 703 -9.67 -9.53 -0.09
N MET A 704 -8.72 -9.74 -0.98
CA MET A 704 -8.69 -10.88 -1.91
C MET A 704 -7.56 -11.81 -1.51
N VAL A 705 -7.83 -13.11 -1.45
CA VAL A 705 -6.86 -14.15 -1.10
C VAL A 705 -6.72 -15.10 -2.28
N GLY A 706 -5.50 -15.32 -2.75
CA GLY A 706 -5.22 -16.19 -3.89
C GLY A 706 -3.74 -16.60 -3.98
N ASP A 707 -3.46 -17.60 -4.81
CA ASP A 707 -2.13 -18.18 -5.02
C ASP A 707 -1.69 -18.13 -6.51
N GLY A 708 -2.63 -17.88 -7.44
CA GLY A 708 -2.40 -18.03 -8.89
C GLY A 708 -2.07 -16.74 -9.66
N ILE A 709 -1.44 -16.93 -10.83
CA ILE A 709 -1.23 -15.89 -11.88
C ILE A 709 -2.59 -15.29 -12.31
N ASN A 710 -3.63 -16.12 -12.34
CA ASN A 710 -4.98 -15.74 -12.74
C ASN A 710 -5.66 -14.76 -11.76
N ASP A 711 -5.16 -14.68 -10.53
CA ASP A 711 -5.72 -13.87 -9.46
C ASP A 711 -4.96 -12.56 -9.24
N ALA A 712 -3.79 -12.41 -9.86
CA ALA A 712 -2.98 -11.21 -9.75
C ALA A 712 -3.76 -9.90 -10.07
N PRO A 713 -4.62 -9.84 -11.11
CA PRO A 713 -5.45 -8.66 -11.35
C PRO A 713 -6.48 -8.40 -10.24
N ALA A 714 -7.02 -9.44 -9.60
CA ALA A 714 -7.96 -9.31 -8.50
C ALA A 714 -7.27 -8.92 -7.19
N LEU A 715 -6.10 -9.52 -6.90
CA LEU A 715 -5.23 -9.19 -5.77
C LEU A 715 -4.79 -7.72 -5.82
N ALA A 716 -4.37 -7.24 -6.99
CA ALA A 716 -3.96 -5.85 -7.18
C ALA A 716 -5.13 -4.86 -7.09
N LYS A 717 -6.37 -5.32 -7.36
CA LYS A 717 -7.55 -4.46 -7.33
C LYS A 717 -8.20 -4.36 -5.95
N ALA A 718 -8.07 -5.39 -5.12
CA ALA A 718 -8.55 -5.41 -3.74
C ALA A 718 -7.92 -4.29 -2.89
N ASP A 719 -8.59 -3.90 -1.81
CA ASP A 719 -8.02 -2.94 -0.86
C ASP A 719 -6.78 -3.53 -0.17
N VAL A 720 -6.82 -4.85 0.05
CA VAL A 720 -5.71 -5.67 0.52
C VAL A 720 -5.67 -6.99 -0.25
N GLY A 721 -4.71 -7.14 -1.17
CA GLY A 721 -4.41 -8.44 -1.79
C GLY A 721 -3.52 -9.29 -0.86
N ILE A 722 -3.90 -10.54 -0.61
CA ILE A 722 -3.16 -11.50 0.22
C ILE A 722 -2.76 -12.68 -0.66
N ALA A 723 -1.46 -12.81 -0.92
CA ALA A 723 -0.89 -13.94 -1.66
C ALA A 723 -0.56 -15.09 -0.70
N ILE A 724 -0.98 -16.31 -1.03
CA ILE A 724 -0.69 -17.53 -0.25
C ILE A 724 0.40 -18.37 -0.91
N GLY A 725 1.42 -18.76 -0.13
CA GLY A 725 2.40 -19.79 -0.48
C GLY A 725 3.47 -19.34 -1.47
N THR A 726 4.06 -20.31 -2.19
CA THR A 726 5.00 -20.11 -3.30
C THR A 726 4.29 -19.70 -4.59
N GLY A 727 3.17 -19.00 -4.48
CA GLY A 727 2.42 -18.49 -5.62
C GLY A 727 3.34 -17.78 -6.59
N SER A 728 3.01 -17.80 -7.88
CA SER A 728 3.86 -17.22 -8.94
C SER A 728 4.42 -15.86 -8.54
N ASP A 729 5.64 -15.51 -8.95
CA ASP A 729 6.25 -14.21 -8.66
C ASP A 729 5.31 -13.03 -8.97
N ILE A 730 4.40 -13.23 -9.92
CA ILE A 730 3.34 -12.29 -10.31
C ILE A 730 2.30 -12.09 -9.20
N ALA A 731 1.84 -13.16 -8.53
CA ALA A 731 0.88 -13.08 -7.42
C ALA A 731 1.52 -12.44 -6.18
N ILE A 732 2.78 -12.76 -5.87
CA ILE A 732 3.55 -12.10 -4.80
C ILE A 732 3.75 -10.61 -5.12
N ALA A 733 4.08 -10.27 -6.38
CA ALA A 733 4.23 -8.88 -6.80
C ALA A 733 2.90 -8.11 -6.76
N ALA A 734 1.77 -8.76 -7.03
CA ALA A 734 0.44 -8.16 -7.03
C ALA A 734 -0.18 -8.02 -5.64
N GLY A 735 0.15 -8.91 -4.69
CA GLY A 735 -0.33 -8.89 -3.31
C GLY A 735 0.29 -7.75 -2.48
N GLY A 736 -0.49 -7.23 -1.54
CA GLY A 736 -0.02 -6.32 -0.49
C GLY A 736 0.50 -7.07 0.75
N ILE A 737 0.00 -8.28 1.00
CA ILE A 737 0.45 -9.22 2.04
C ILE A 737 0.89 -10.51 1.38
N THR A 738 1.99 -11.10 1.84
CA THR A 738 2.46 -12.42 1.39
C THR A 738 2.57 -13.35 2.59
N LEU A 739 1.99 -14.55 2.48
CA LEU A 739 2.03 -15.59 3.49
C LEU A 739 2.97 -16.71 3.05
N VAL A 740 4.10 -16.85 3.73
CA VAL A 740 5.20 -17.77 3.34
C VAL A 740 4.81 -19.24 3.54
N SER A 741 4.01 -19.55 4.56
CA SER A 741 3.65 -20.94 4.93
C SER A 741 2.69 -21.64 3.97
N GLY A 742 2.02 -20.91 3.07
CA GLY A 742 1.03 -21.49 2.14
C GLY A 742 -0.27 -21.96 2.78
N GLU A 743 -0.45 -21.72 4.08
CA GLU A 743 -1.65 -22.06 4.83
C GLU A 743 -2.65 -20.91 4.91
N LEU A 744 -3.94 -21.24 4.85
CA LEU A 744 -5.02 -20.28 4.99
C LEU A 744 -5.11 -19.66 6.40
N SER A 745 -4.63 -20.39 7.42
CA SER A 745 -4.53 -19.91 8.82
C SER A 745 -3.72 -18.61 8.94
N GLY A 746 -2.75 -18.40 8.04
CA GLY A 746 -1.95 -17.18 7.97
C GLY A 746 -2.77 -15.91 7.71
N VAL A 747 -3.92 -16.01 7.04
CA VAL A 747 -4.79 -14.86 6.74
C VAL A 747 -5.38 -14.29 8.02
N ALA A 748 -5.91 -15.15 8.90
CA ALA A 748 -6.47 -14.73 10.18
C ALA A 748 -5.37 -14.12 11.08
N LYS A 749 -4.19 -14.75 11.12
CA LYS A 749 -3.02 -14.25 11.85
C LYS A 749 -2.60 -12.85 11.37
N ALA A 750 -2.57 -12.61 10.06
CA ALA A 750 -2.23 -11.32 9.47
C ALA A 750 -3.24 -10.21 9.83
N ILE A 751 -4.53 -10.48 9.67
CA ILE A 751 -5.60 -9.52 10.00
C ILE A 751 -5.58 -9.20 11.51
N SER A 752 -5.41 -10.22 12.36
CA SER A 752 -5.33 -10.06 13.81
C SER A 752 -4.15 -9.18 14.26
N LEU A 753 -2.95 -9.45 13.73
CA LEU A 753 -1.75 -8.65 14.02
C LEU A 753 -1.91 -7.20 13.56
N SER A 754 -2.50 -7.00 12.39
CA SER A 754 -2.77 -5.68 11.85
C SER A 754 -3.80 -4.90 12.69
N ARG A 755 -4.86 -5.55 13.18
CA ARG A 755 -5.81 -4.96 14.15
C ARG A 755 -5.11 -4.54 15.44
N GLY A 756 -4.32 -5.42 16.05
CA GLY A 756 -3.56 -5.10 17.26
C GLY A 756 -2.57 -3.94 17.06
N THR A 757 -1.95 -3.87 15.88
CA THR A 757 -1.05 -2.76 15.52
C THR A 757 -1.82 -1.45 15.37
N SER A 758 -2.95 -1.46 14.66
CA SER A 758 -3.82 -0.29 14.47
C SER A 758 -4.38 0.24 15.80
N GLU A 759 -4.84 -0.65 16.68
CA GLU A 759 -5.28 -0.28 18.03
C GLU A 759 -4.16 0.37 18.84
N THR A 760 -2.94 -0.14 18.73
CA THR A 760 -1.77 0.41 19.43
C THR A 760 -1.42 1.80 18.89
N ILE A 761 -1.51 2.03 17.58
CA ILE A 761 -1.33 3.36 16.97
C ILE A 761 -2.37 4.33 17.52
N VAL A 762 -3.65 3.96 17.51
CA VAL A 762 -4.74 4.82 18.02
C VAL A 762 -4.57 5.11 19.50
N GLN A 763 -4.24 4.11 20.33
CA GLN A 763 -3.93 4.32 21.75
C GLN A 763 -2.79 5.31 21.93
N ASN A 764 -1.69 5.14 21.20
CA ASN A 764 -0.53 6.02 21.28
C ASN A 764 -0.87 7.47 20.89
N LEU A 765 -1.65 7.67 19.83
CA LEU A 765 -2.11 8.99 19.40
C LEU A 765 -3.02 9.64 20.44
N ILE A 766 -4.00 8.90 20.97
CA ILE A 766 -4.91 9.38 22.02
C ILE A 766 -4.11 9.84 23.25
N TRP A 767 -3.19 9.01 23.74
CA TRP A 767 -2.37 9.37 24.89
C TRP A 767 -1.45 10.55 24.60
N ALA A 768 -0.82 10.59 23.42
CA ALA A 768 0.05 11.69 23.02
C ALA A 768 -0.68 13.04 22.95
N LEU A 769 -1.95 13.06 22.51
CA LEU A 769 -2.79 14.25 22.47
C LEU A 769 -3.43 14.60 23.82
N PHE A 770 -3.82 13.60 24.60
CA PHE A 770 -4.50 13.78 25.89
C PHE A 770 -3.69 14.64 26.87
N TYR A 771 -2.40 14.33 27.05
CA TYR A 771 -1.53 15.09 27.95
C TYR A 771 -1.42 16.56 27.53
N ASN A 772 -1.26 16.81 26.23
CA ASN A 772 -1.09 18.16 25.71
C ASN A 772 -2.39 18.97 25.85
N ILE A 773 -3.54 18.41 25.47
CA ILE A 773 -4.85 19.07 25.57
C ILE A 773 -5.20 19.38 27.03
N ALA A 774 -4.90 18.46 27.96
CA ALA A 774 -5.19 18.66 29.37
C ALA A 774 -4.26 19.68 30.05
N LEU A 775 -2.97 19.68 29.72
CA LEU A 775 -1.96 20.46 30.44
C LEU A 775 -1.67 21.84 29.83
N ILE A 776 -2.03 22.10 28.56
CA ILE A 776 -1.93 23.44 27.96
C ILE A 776 -2.79 24.47 28.73
N PRO A 777 -4.08 24.22 29.04
CA PRO A 777 -4.87 25.14 29.85
C PRO A 777 -4.30 25.33 31.26
N VAL A 778 -3.85 24.25 31.90
CA VAL A 778 -3.24 24.29 33.24
C VAL A 778 -1.98 25.18 33.23
N ALA A 779 -1.16 25.09 32.18
CA ALA A 779 -0.02 25.98 31.97
C ALA A 779 -0.45 27.43 31.68
N GLY A 780 -1.50 27.63 30.88
CA GLY A 780 -2.08 28.94 30.60
C GLY A 780 -2.57 29.67 31.84
N PHE A 781 -3.15 28.92 32.79
CA PHE A 781 -3.56 29.44 34.10
C PHE A 781 -2.42 29.52 35.13
N GLY A 782 -1.16 29.33 34.72
CA GLY A 782 0.01 29.46 35.60
C GLY A 782 0.13 28.38 36.68
N LEU A 783 -0.59 27.27 36.55
CA LEU A 783 -0.60 26.16 37.50
C LEU A 783 0.43 25.07 37.17
N LEU A 784 1.14 25.19 36.04
CA LEU A 784 2.16 24.23 35.62
C LEU A 784 3.51 24.93 35.46
N SER A 785 4.52 24.46 36.19
CA SER A 785 5.88 24.95 35.98
C SER A 785 6.47 24.40 34.66
N PRO A 786 7.31 25.17 33.94
CA PRO A 786 7.97 24.70 32.73
C PRO A 786 8.81 23.42 32.92
N MET A 787 9.35 23.21 34.12
CA MET A 787 10.11 22.00 34.45
C MET A 787 9.22 20.76 34.49
N PHE A 788 8.05 20.84 35.15
CA PHE A 788 7.10 19.74 35.15
C PHE A 788 6.51 19.49 33.76
N ALA A 789 6.31 20.56 32.97
CA ALA A 789 5.93 20.44 31.57
C ALA A 789 6.95 19.64 30.74
N ALA A 790 8.25 19.96 30.86
CA ALA A 790 9.32 19.22 30.18
C ALA A 790 9.39 17.75 30.62
N GLY A 791 9.19 17.47 31.91
CA GLY A 791 9.13 16.11 32.45
C GLY A 791 7.95 15.30 31.93
N ALA A 792 6.75 15.90 31.89
CA ALA A 792 5.55 15.28 31.34
C ALA A 792 5.72 14.90 29.86
N MET A 793 6.39 15.75 29.08
CA MET A 793 6.70 15.48 27.68
C MET A 793 7.63 14.27 27.50
N ALA A 794 8.67 14.15 28.33
CA ALA A 794 9.55 12.99 28.30
C ALA A 794 8.79 11.69 28.63
N PHE A 795 7.89 11.74 29.62
CA PHE A 795 7.06 10.59 30.00
C PHE A 795 6.11 10.15 28.88
N SER A 796 5.47 11.11 28.18
CA SER A 796 4.58 10.84 27.06
C SER A 796 5.26 10.02 25.95
N SER A 797 6.48 10.41 25.55
CA SER A 797 7.27 9.67 24.55
C SER A 797 7.65 8.26 25.01
N ILE A 798 8.01 8.09 26.29
CA ILE A 798 8.34 6.77 26.86
C ILE A 798 7.11 5.86 26.87
N PHE A 799 5.96 6.40 27.26
CA PHE A 799 4.71 5.66 27.30
C PHE A 799 4.35 5.11 25.92
N VAL A 800 4.36 5.97 24.90
CA VAL A 800 4.07 5.61 23.51
C VAL A 800 4.99 4.48 23.01
N VAL A 801 6.30 4.60 23.24
CA VAL A 801 7.26 3.59 22.78
C VAL A 801 7.10 2.28 23.55
N THR A 802 6.85 2.34 24.86
CA THR A 802 6.65 1.14 25.69
C THR A 802 5.35 0.42 25.32
N ASN A 803 4.28 1.17 25.03
CA ASN A 803 3.02 0.61 24.58
C ASN A 803 3.17 -0.08 23.21
N SER A 804 3.94 0.50 22.28
CA SER A 804 4.29 -0.14 21.00
C SER A 804 5.07 -1.45 21.19
N LEU A 805 6.00 -1.51 22.15
CA LEU A 805 6.76 -2.73 22.43
C LEU A 805 5.92 -3.88 23.00
N ARG A 806 4.71 -3.60 23.53
CA ARG A 806 3.75 -4.64 23.96
C ARG A 806 3.40 -5.60 22.81
N LEU A 807 3.40 -5.11 21.56
CA LEU A 807 3.15 -5.93 20.37
C LEU A 807 4.17 -7.06 20.17
N ARG A 808 5.38 -6.94 20.73
CA ARG A 808 6.40 -8.01 20.63
C ARG A 808 5.97 -9.30 21.34
N GLY A 809 5.23 -9.16 22.44
CA GLY A 809 4.66 -10.28 23.21
C GLY A 809 3.28 -10.72 22.72
N TYR A 810 2.78 -10.13 21.63
CA TYR A 810 1.48 -10.46 21.07
C TYR A 810 1.48 -11.91 20.59
N LYS A 811 0.66 -12.75 21.22
CA LYS A 811 0.46 -14.14 20.79
C LYS A 811 -0.55 -14.13 19.64
N VAL A 812 -0.09 -14.50 18.47
CA VAL A 812 -0.86 -14.51 17.20
C VAL A 812 -1.84 -15.70 17.16
N LYS A 813 -2.61 -15.93 18.22
CA LYS A 813 -3.67 -16.95 18.27
C LYS A 813 -4.97 -16.36 18.82
N THR A 814 -5.99 -16.41 17.95
CA THR A 814 -7.43 -16.45 18.24
C THR A 814 -7.92 -15.58 19.41
N PHE A 815 -8.37 -14.35 19.12
CA PHE A 815 -9.30 -13.66 20.03
C PHE A 815 -10.38 -12.86 19.29
N ILE A 816 -11.53 -12.84 19.98
CA ILE A 816 -12.84 -12.28 19.64
C ILE A 816 -12.74 -10.86 19.10
N ALA A 817 -13.53 -10.57 18.05
CA ALA A 817 -13.64 -9.28 17.39
C ALA A 817 -13.61 -8.09 18.37
N PRO A 818 -12.69 -7.13 18.21
CA PRO A 818 -12.70 -5.92 19.04
C PRO A 818 -13.96 -5.10 18.74
N LYS A 819 -14.56 -4.51 19.78
CA LYS A 819 -15.68 -3.55 19.63
C LYS A 819 -15.26 -2.46 18.63
N SER A 820 -16.15 -2.07 17.72
CA SER A 820 -15.88 -1.04 16.69
C SER A 820 -15.21 0.19 17.30
N ILE A 821 -14.16 0.70 16.66
CA ILE A 821 -13.39 1.88 17.10
C ILE A 821 -14.33 3.03 17.45
N ALA A 822 -15.32 3.34 16.60
CA ALA A 822 -16.32 4.38 16.87
C ALA A 822 -17.07 4.19 18.20
N ARG A 823 -17.39 2.95 18.59
CA ARG A 823 -18.07 2.60 19.85
C ARG A 823 -17.11 2.57 21.03
N GLN A 824 -15.84 2.20 20.84
CA GLN A 824 -14.80 2.38 21.88
C GLN A 824 -14.52 3.86 22.12
N THR A 825 -14.41 4.67 21.07
CA THR A 825 -14.26 6.12 21.14
C THR A 825 -15.50 6.76 21.77
N LEU A 826 -16.72 6.38 21.37
CA LEU A 826 -17.96 6.83 22.01
C LEU A 826 -18.14 6.36 23.46
N GLU A 827 -17.67 5.17 23.83
CA GLU A 827 -17.69 4.70 25.23
C GLU A 827 -16.61 5.41 26.07
N LEU A 828 -15.52 5.87 25.45
CA LEU A 828 -14.46 6.65 26.10
C LEU A 828 -14.77 8.14 26.19
N ILE A 829 -15.48 8.73 25.22
CA ILE A 829 -15.81 10.16 25.21
C ILE A 829 -16.49 10.58 26.52
N PRO A 830 -17.55 9.92 27.04
CA PRO A 830 -18.11 10.28 28.35
C PRO A 830 -17.12 10.01 29.49
N LYS A 831 -16.27 8.97 29.39
CA LYS A 831 -15.29 8.61 30.43
C LYS A 831 -14.07 9.55 30.49
N LEU A 832 -13.78 10.28 29.41
CA LEU A 832 -12.75 11.31 29.34
C LEU A 832 -13.36 12.70 29.48
N ALA A 833 -14.41 13.00 28.73
CA ALA A 833 -15.10 14.27 28.78
C ALA A 833 -15.68 14.53 30.16
N PHE A 834 -16.22 13.54 30.89
CA PHE A 834 -16.75 13.77 32.24
C PHE A 834 -15.68 14.17 33.25
N PRO A 835 -14.56 13.45 33.46
CA PRO A 835 -13.50 13.93 34.34
C PRO A 835 -12.80 15.19 33.81
N THR A 836 -12.70 15.41 32.49
CA THR A 836 -12.08 16.63 31.94
C THR A 836 -13.00 17.84 32.07
N LEU A 837 -14.32 17.69 31.88
CA LEU A 837 -15.35 18.71 32.17
C LEU A 837 -15.52 18.91 33.67
N CYS A 838 -15.42 17.86 34.50
CA CYS A 838 -15.46 18.00 35.95
C CYS A 838 -14.21 18.69 36.47
N LEU A 839 -13.02 18.39 35.94
CA LEU A 839 -11.78 19.07 36.28
C LEU A 839 -11.78 20.50 35.74
N ALA A 840 -12.19 20.70 34.49
CA ALA A 840 -12.37 22.03 33.91
C ALA A 840 -13.41 22.83 34.69
N ALA A 841 -14.56 22.26 35.07
CA ALA A 841 -15.58 22.90 35.89
C ALA A 841 -15.09 23.17 37.32
N LEU A 842 -14.34 22.25 37.93
CA LEU A 842 -13.69 22.48 39.23
C LEU A 842 -12.71 23.64 39.18
N ILE A 843 -12.12 23.91 38.01
CA ILE A 843 -11.14 24.99 37.80
C ILE A 843 -11.83 26.27 37.32
N THR A 844 -12.84 26.21 36.45
CA THR A 844 -13.46 27.35 35.77
C THR A 844 -14.68 27.92 36.50
N LEU A 845 -15.49 27.12 37.21
CA LEU A 845 -16.60 27.66 38.02
C LEU A 845 -16.12 28.58 39.14
N PRO A 846 -15.01 28.27 39.86
CA PRO A 846 -14.45 29.21 40.84
C PRO A 846 -13.92 30.48 40.20
N MET A 847 -13.33 30.41 38.99
CA MET A 847 -12.80 31.57 38.27
C MET A 847 -13.90 32.49 37.71
N LEU A 848 -15.04 31.94 37.29
CA LEU A 848 -16.20 32.74 36.80
C LEU A 848 -16.99 33.40 37.94
N ALA A 849 -16.81 32.95 39.18
CA ALA A 849 -17.42 33.54 40.37
C ALA A 849 -16.58 34.69 40.97
N MET A 850 -15.38 34.95 40.44
CA MET A 850 -14.57 36.12 40.81
C MET A 850 -15.12 37.37 40.10
N SER A 851 -15.93 38.16 40.79
CA SER A 851 -16.33 39.51 40.35
C SER A 851 -15.36 40.57 40.88
N GLU A 852 -15.27 41.69 40.15
CA GLU A 852 -14.35 42.85 40.26
C GLU A 852 -14.15 43.54 41.63
N SER A 853 -14.63 43.00 42.75
CA SER A 853 -14.61 43.70 44.06
C SER A 853 -13.50 43.29 45.05
N GLU A 854 -12.63 42.34 44.74
CA GLU A 854 -11.67 41.79 45.72
C GLU A 854 -10.21 42.26 45.57
N MET A 855 -9.92 43.18 44.64
CA MET A 855 -8.57 43.73 44.47
C MET A 855 -8.27 44.91 45.42
N GLU A 856 -9.24 45.39 46.21
CA GLU A 856 -9.08 46.58 47.06
C GLU A 856 -9.03 46.34 48.59
N ILE A 857 -9.15 45.11 49.08
CA ILE A 857 -9.15 44.85 50.54
C ILE A 857 -7.77 44.36 51.00
N LYS A 858 -6.79 45.26 50.98
CA LYS A 858 -5.49 45.02 51.63
C LYS A 858 -5.20 45.94 52.83
N ASN A 859 -6.17 46.76 53.26
CA ASN A 859 -5.91 47.75 54.32
C ASN A 859 -6.97 47.89 55.41
N THR A 860 -7.91 46.97 55.57
CA THR A 860 -8.85 47.04 56.70
C THR A 860 -9.46 45.68 56.96
N LEU A 861 -8.82 44.85 57.79
CA LEU A 861 -9.49 43.97 58.75
C LEU A 861 -8.45 43.19 59.55
N THR A 862 -8.37 43.55 60.82
CA THR A 862 -7.83 42.73 61.90
C THR A 862 -8.51 41.35 61.93
N THR A 863 -7.67 40.33 62.03
CA THR A 863 -7.93 38.94 62.41
C THR A 863 -9.18 38.68 63.27
N THR A 864 -9.96 37.68 62.90
CA THR A 864 -10.31 36.55 63.80
C THR A 864 -10.53 35.28 62.99
N MET A 865 -9.56 34.35 63.04
CA MET A 865 -9.73 33.01 62.50
C MET A 865 -10.76 32.27 63.37
N THR A 866 -11.83 31.72 62.78
CA THR A 866 -12.70 30.82 63.53
C THR A 866 -11.91 29.55 63.89
N PRO A 867 -11.87 29.10 65.16
CA PRO A 867 -11.16 27.88 65.58
C PRO A 867 -11.51 26.65 64.74
N LEU A 868 -12.75 26.61 64.22
CA LEU A 868 -13.24 25.56 63.34
C LEU A 868 -12.47 25.47 62.02
N LEU A 869 -12.15 26.60 61.38
CA LEU A 869 -11.46 26.62 60.08
C LEU A 869 -9.99 26.19 60.21
N MET A 870 -9.33 26.63 61.29
CA MET A 870 -7.98 26.17 61.64
C MET A 870 -7.95 24.65 61.92
N MET A 871 -8.97 24.15 62.61
CA MET A 871 -9.10 22.72 62.90
C MET A 871 -9.33 21.90 61.63
N ILE A 872 -10.21 22.34 60.73
CA ILE A 872 -10.47 21.67 59.44
C ILE A 872 -9.18 21.59 58.60
N MET A 873 -8.41 22.68 58.55
CA MET A 873 -7.17 22.75 57.78
C MET A 873 -6.06 21.88 58.39
N ALA A 874 -5.92 21.88 59.71
CA ALA A 874 -4.95 21.02 60.40
C ALA A 874 -5.29 19.53 60.23
N ILE A 875 -6.59 19.18 60.31
CA ILE A 875 -7.08 17.81 60.06
C ILE A 875 -6.82 17.42 58.60
N SER A 876 -7.15 18.30 57.66
CA SER A 876 -6.99 18.07 56.23
C SER A 876 -5.53 17.86 55.82
N ASN A 877 -4.65 18.81 56.16
CA ASN A 877 -3.22 18.69 55.88
C ASN A 877 -2.60 17.49 56.62
N GLY A 878 -3.10 17.15 57.81
CA GLY A 878 -2.72 15.94 58.54
C GLY A 878 -3.09 14.67 57.78
N LEU A 879 -4.29 14.60 57.21
CA LEU A 879 -4.75 13.46 56.41
C LEU A 879 -3.97 13.33 55.09
N ILE A 880 -3.65 14.45 54.43
CA ILE A 880 -2.77 14.46 53.24
C ILE A 880 -1.40 13.93 53.62
N ALA A 881 -0.78 14.46 54.68
CA ALA A 881 0.53 14.02 55.15
C ALA A 881 0.58 12.52 55.46
N ILE A 882 -0.44 12.00 56.16
CA ILE A 882 -0.55 10.56 56.47
C ILE A 882 -0.69 9.72 55.20
N SER A 883 -1.51 10.16 54.25
CA SER A 883 -1.67 9.47 52.96
C SER A 883 -0.35 9.44 52.18
N TYR A 884 0.32 10.58 52.07
CA TYR A 884 1.61 10.71 51.40
C TYR A 884 2.75 9.97 52.11
N ALA A 885 2.64 9.70 53.41
CA ALA A 885 3.57 8.82 54.13
C ALA A 885 3.27 7.32 53.90
N SER A 886 1.99 6.96 53.67
CA SER A 886 1.57 5.58 53.46
C SER A 886 1.95 4.99 52.09
N ILE A 887 1.91 5.81 51.02
CA ILE A 887 2.21 5.39 49.64
C ILE A 887 3.69 5.00 49.44
N PRO A 888 4.70 5.74 49.95
CA PRO A 888 6.10 5.34 49.95
C PRO A 888 6.36 4.06 50.75
N VAL A 889 5.68 3.87 51.88
CA VAL A 889 5.77 2.62 52.66
C VAL A 889 5.27 1.43 51.84
N PHE A 890 4.15 1.58 51.15
CA PHE A 890 3.67 0.59 50.18
C PHE A 890 4.71 0.29 49.09
N LEU A 891 5.29 1.33 48.46
CA LEU A 891 6.30 1.17 47.41
C LEU A 891 7.56 0.46 47.92
N ILE A 892 8.04 0.82 49.12
CA ILE A 892 9.21 0.20 49.75
C ILE A 892 8.93 -1.28 50.07
N ILE A 893 7.74 -1.61 50.60
CA ILE A 893 7.34 -3.00 50.86
C ILE A 893 7.25 -3.79 49.56
N PHE A 894 6.65 -3.20 48.52
CA PHE A 894 6.50 -3.80 47.20
C PHE A 894 7.85 -4.11 46.55
N ILE A 895 8.77 -3.13 46.53
CA ILE A 895 10.12 -3.28 45.96
C ILE A 895 10.96 -4.31 46.74
N ARG A 896 10.88 -4.31 48.08
CA ARG A 896 11.60 -5.30 48.90
C ARG A 896 11.16 -6.73 48.63
N ARG A 897 9.87 -6.94 48.32
CA ARG A 897 9.28 -8.25 48.03
C ARG A 897 9.35 -8.62 46.54
N ARG A 898 9.50 -7.66 45.63
CA ARG A 898 9.62 -7.84 44.16
C ARG A 898 10.97 -7.33 43.64
N LYS A 899 12.04 -8.01 44.03
CA LYS A 899 13.43 -7.71 43.60
C LYS A 899 13.68 -8.05 42.11
N ASP A 900 12.76 -8.75 41.48
CA ASP A 900 12.74 -9.11 40.06
C ASP A 900 12.45 -7.91 39.13
N LEU A 901 11.99 -6.79 39.67
CA LEU A 901 11.67 -5.60 38.89
C LEU A 901 12.97 -4.87 38.43
N PRO A 902 13.20 -4.72 37.12
CA PRO A 902 14.45 -4.17 36.57
C PRO A 902 14.66 -2.66 36.87
N PHE A 903 13.67 -1.99 37.46
CA PHE A 903 13.69 -0.56 37.78
C PHE A 903 13.28 -0.26 39.22
N SER A 904 13.53 -1.20 40.14
CA SER A 904 13.24 -1.05 41.58
C SER A 904 13.74 0.27 42.18
N TRP A 905 14.90 0.78 41.72
CA TRP A 905 15.47 2.06 42.17
C TRP A 905 14.64 3.30 41.77
N ILE A 906 13.93 3.29 40.63
CA ILE A 906 13.06 4.40 40.19
C ILE A 906 11.85 4.51 41.13
N LEU A 907 11.27 3.38 41.51
CA LEU A 907 10.16 3.35 42.45
C LEU A 907 10.59 3.81 43.86
N VAL A 908 11.86 3.59 44.24
CA VAL A 908 12.44 4.17 45.47
C VAL A 908 12.58 5.69 45.36
N LEU A 909 13.09 6.21 44.23
CA LEU A 909 13.20 7.66 44.01
C LEU A 909 11.82 8.34 43.98
N PHE A 910 10.84 7.69 43.36
CA PHE A 910 9.45 8.16 43.33
C PHE A 910 8.81 8.13 44.73
N GLY A 911 9.07 7.08 45.51
CA GLY A 911 8.68 7.01 46.92
C GLY A 911 9.31 8.12 47.76
N LEU A 912 10.60 8.42 47.55
CA LEU A 912 11.30 9.53 48.21
C LEU A 912 10.73 10.90 47.82
N PHE A 913 10.39 11.11 46.54
CA PHE A 913 9.76 12.33 46.06
C PHE A 913 8.37 12.55 46.68
N ILE A 914 7.54 11.51 46.73
CA ILE A 914 6.22 11.57 47.38
C ILE A 914 6.36 11.84 48.87
N LEU A 915 7.36 11.22 49.53
CA LEU A 915 7.65 11.49 50.94
C LEU A 915 8.07 12.95 51.17
N ALA A 916 8.89 13.51 50.28
CA ALA A 916 9.30 14.92 50.32
C ALA A 916 8.10 15.88 50.15
N CYS A 917 7.15 15.56 49.27
CA CYS A 917 5.89 16.28 49.14
C CYS A 917 5.01 16.13 50.39
N GLY A 918 4.98 14.96 51.02
CA GLY A 918 4.28 14.75 52.30
C GLY A 918 4.86 15.60 53.43
N THR A 919 6.18 15.76 53.48
CA THR A 919 6.85 16.59 54.50
C THR A 919 6.53 18.07 54.37
N THR A 920 6.27 18.62 53.19
CA THR A 920 5.87 20.03 53.06
C THR A 920 4.49 20.29 53.67
N HIS A 921 3.54 19.34 53.58
CA HIS A 921 2.25 19.42 54.27
C HIS A 921 2.39 19.28 55.79
N VAL A 922 3.31 18.45 56.28
CA VAL A 922 3.64 18.37 57.72
C VAL A 922 4.24 19.69 58.21
N VAL A 923 5.14 20.30 57.42
CA VAL A 923 5.71 21.62 57.73
C VAL A 923 4.63 22.70 57.74
N HIS A 924 3.61 22.64 56.89
CA HIS A 924 2.45 23.54 56.95
C HIS A 924 1.62 23.36 58.23
N ILE A 925 1.50 22.14 58.77
CA ILE A 925 0.85 21.88 60.06
C ILE A 925 1.68 22.44 61.22
N ILE A 926 3.01 22.30 61.16
CA ILE A 926 3.93 22.78 62.21
C ILE A 926 4.11 24.31 62.13
N GLY A 927 4.10 24.88 60.93
CA GLY A 927 4.23 26.31 60.62
C GLY A 927 2.93 27.10 60.75
N LEU A 928 2.03 26.70 61.65
CA LEU A 928 0.84 27.46 62.02
C LEU A 928 1.28 28.87 62.47
N TRP A 929 1.08 29.89 61.62
CA TRP A 929 0.69 31.29 61.98
C TRP A 929 0.78 32.36 60.88
N TRP A 930 0.76 32.04 59.58
CA TRP A 930 0.64 33.09 58.53
C TRP A 930 -0.74 33.04 57.86
N SER A 931 -1.27 34.22 57.52
CA SER A 931 -2.66 34.49 57.11
C SER A 931 -3.17 33.53 56.02
N VAL A 932 -4.30 32.87 56.26
CA VAL A 932 -4.91 31.91 55.32
C VAL A 932 -6.37 32.26 55.02
N ASP A 933 -6.74 32.16 53.74
CA ASP A 933 -8.08 32.35 53.21
C ASP A 933 -8.93 31.06 53.28
N TRP A 934 -10.25 31.22 53.47
CA TRP A 934 -11.22 30.10 53.59
C TRP A 934 -11.26 29.15 52.38
N TRP A 935 -10.84 29.64 51.22
CA TRP A 935 -10.75 28.86 49.99
C TRP A 935 -9.58 27.86 50.01
N GLN A 936 -8.42 28.24 50.54
CA GLN A 936 -7.26 27.37 50.66
C GLN A 936 -7.55 26.18 51.58
N ALA A 937 -8.26 26.42 52.68
CA ALA A 937 -8.73 25.35 53.57
C ALA A 937 -9.69 24.37 52.87
N SER A 938 -10.48 24.85 51.90
CA SER A 938 -11.44 24.04 51.15
C SER A 938 -10.75 23.17 50.08
N ILE A 939 -9.76 23.73 49.37
CA ILE A 939 -8.93 22.98 48.41
C ILE A 939 -8.15 21.89 49.14
N ASP A 940 -7.50 22.24 50.25
CA ASP A 940 -6.77 21.27 51.07
C ASP A 940 -7.72 20.13 51.49
N ALA A 941 -8.93 20.45 51.97
CA ALA A 941 -9.92 19.44 52.36
C ALA A 941 -10.32 18.50 51.21
N ALA A 942 -10.48 19.02 49.99
CA ALA A 942 -10.74 18.19 48.80
C ALA A 942 -9.54 17.30 48.44
N CYS A 943 -8.33 17.85 48.46
CA CYS A 943 -7.09 17.11 48.26
C CYS A 943 -6.90 16.01 49.32
N ALA A 944 -7.28 16.25 50.57
CA ALA A 944 -7.26 15.26 51.64
C ALA A 944 -8.20 14.09 51.36
N ILE A 945 -9.42 14.36 50.93
CA ILE A 945 -10.42 13.33 50.60
C ILE A 945 -9.92 12.45 49.45
N ILE A 946 -9.40 13.05 48.37
CA ILE A 946 -8.87 12.32 47.21
C ILE A 946 -7.63 11.51 47.59
N SER A 947 -6.72 12.10 48.36
CA SER A 947 -5.48 11.44 48.79
C SER A 947 -5.78 10.22 49.67
N VAL A 948 -6.63 10.40 50.68
CA VAL A 948 -7.08 9.31 51.58
C VAL A 948 -7.82 8.24 50.79
N GLY A 949 -8.69 8.62 49.85
CA GLY A 949 -9.36 7.67 48.95
C GLY A 949 -8.35 6.85 48.13
N THR A 950 -7.29 7.48 47.64
CA THR A 950 -6.22 6.81 46.90
C THR A 950 -5.46 5.82 47.81
N ALA A 951 -5.09 6.21 49.03
CA ALA A 951 -4.46 5.31 49.99
C ALA A 951 -5.35 4.11 50.37
N ILE A 952 -6.65 4.33 50.56
CA ILE A 952 -7.65 3.29 50.86
C ILE A 952 -7.81 2.31 49.69
N VAL A 953 -7.71 2.76 48.44
CA VAL A 953 -7.79 1.88 47.26
C VAL A 953 -6.49 1.11 47.05
N VAL A 954 -5.35 1.75 47.25
CA VAL A 954 -4.02 1.14 47.01
C VAL A 954 -3.69 0.08 48.07
N TRP A 955 -4.08 0.28 49.34
CA TRP A 955 -3.69 -0.61 50.44
C TRP A 955 -4.24 -2.06 50.31
N PRO A 956 -5.52 -2.29 49.97
CA PRO A 956 -6.06 -3.63 49.68
C PRO A 956 -5.51 -4.25 48.39
N MET A 957 -4.95 -3.45 47.48
CA MET A 957 -4.30 -3.96 46.26
C MET A 957 -2.90 -4.51 46.56
N LEU A 958 -2.22 -4.09 47.64
CA LEU A 958 -0.88 -4.56 47.99
C LEU A 958 -0.79 -6.10 48.09
N PRO A 959 -1.63 -6.79 48.90
CA PRO A 959 -1.59 -8.24 48.98
C PRO A 959 -1.94 -8.90 47.63
N LYS A 960 -2.83 -8.31 46.82
CA LYS A 960 -3.19 -8.84 45.48
C LYS A 960 -2.03 -8.72 44.48
N LEU A 961 -1.32 -7.60 44.48
CA LEU A 961 -0.15 -7.35 43.63
C LEU A 961 1.06 -8.21 44.05
N LEU A 962 1.23 -8.44 45.35
CA LEU A 962 2.25 -9.34 45.88
C LEU A 962 1.91 -10.83 45.69
N ALA A 963 0.63 -11.17 45.50
CA ALA A 963 0.18 -12.52 45.15
C ALA A 963 0.39 -12.87 43.67
N ILE A 964 0.74 -11.91 42.82
CA ILE A 964 1.08 -12.17 41.41
C ILE A 964 2.39 -12.98 41.39
N PRO A 965 2.41 -14.20 40.84
CA PRO A 965 3.56 -15.10 40.90
C PRO A 965 4.79 -14.52 40.21
N SER A 966 5.98 -14.75 40.80
CA SER A 966 7.25 -14.43 40.12
C SER A 966 7.45 -15.30 38.87
N PRO A 967 8.27 -14.89 37.89
CA PRO A 967 8.55 -15.70 36.70
C PRO A 967 9.08 -17.11 37.00
N GLN A 968 9.71 -17.31 38.17
CA GLN A 968 10.15 -18.63 38.64
C GLN A 968 8.96 -19.43 39.20
N GLN A 969 8.11 -18.84 40.03
CA GLN A 969 6.88 -19.46 40.51
C GLN A 969 5.87 -19.74 39.38
N LEU A 970 5.85 -18.93 38.31
CA LEU A 970 5.06 -19.20 37.11
C LEU A 970 5.56 -20.42 36.34
N ARG A 971 6.85 -20.78 36.45
CA ARG A 971 7.38 -22.04 35.90
C ARG A 971 6.95 -23.24 36.73
N ASP A 972 6.98 -23.11 38.06
CA ASP A 972 6.53 -24.17 38.98
C ASP A 972 5.00 -24.34 38.92
N ILE A 973 4.24 -23.24 38.89
CA ILE A 973 2.80 -23.20 38.71
C ILE A 973 2.42 -23.72 37.31
N ASN A 974 3.19 -23.44 36.25
CA ASN A 974 2.94 -24.07 34.93
C ASN A 974 3.14 -25.59 34.96
N ALA A 975 4.08 -26.09 35.75
CA ALA A 975 4.27 -27.53 35.94
C ALA A 975 3.12 -28.16 36.77
N GLU A 976 2.52 -27.40 37.67
CA GLU A 976 1.35 -27.82 38.46
C GLU A 976 0.03 -27.67 37.67
N LEU A 977 -0.14 -26.60 36.90
CA LEU A 977 -1.24 -26.36 35.96
C LEU A 977 -1.27 -27.37 34.83
N GLN A 978 -0.12 -27.92 34.41
CA GLN A 978 -0.09 -29.06 33.48
C GLN A 978 -0.80 -30.27 34.11
N ARG A 979 -0.54 -30.57 35.39
CA ARG A 979 -1.23 -31.67 36.11
C ARG A 979 -2.70 -31.35 36.38
N GLU A 980 -3.04 -30.08 36.60
CA GLU A 980 -4.42 -29.65 36.82
C GLU A 980 -5.23 -29.59 35.51
N LYS A 981 -4.58 -29.23 34.41
CA LYS A 981 -5.13 -29.30 33.04
C LYS A 981 -5.46 -30.74 32.66
N ASP A 982 -4.63 -31.71 33.04
CA ASP A 982 -4.93 -33.13 32.84
C ASP A 982 -6.18 -33.58 33.63
N LYS A 983 -6.44 -33.01 34.81
CA LYS A 983 -7.70 -33.22 35.56
C LYS A 983 -8.90 -32.48 34.96
N LEU A 984 -8.69 -31.27 34.43
CA LEU A 984 -9.73 -30.47 33.79
C LEU A 984 -10.21 -31.10 32.47
N ILE A 985 -9.33 -31.76 31.71
CA ILE A 985 -9.71 -32.50 30.49
C ILE A 985 -10.73 -33.60 30.80
N VAL A 986 -10.60 -34.27 31.95
CA VAL A 986 -11.57 -35.28 32.41
C VAL A 986 -12.90 -34.64 32.82
N THR A 987 -12.86 -33.48 33.50
CA THR A 987 -14.07 -32.76 33.95
C THR A 987 -14.82 -32.09 32.78
N GLN A 988 -14.07 -31.65 31.76
CA GLN A 988 -14.60 -31.01 30.55
C GLN A 988 -15.37 -32.02 29.67
N SER A 989 -14.96 -33.29 29.67
CA SER A 989 -15.71 -34.39 29.04
C SER A 989 -17.10 -34.59 29.67
N GLU A 990 -17.23 -34.41 30.98
CA GLU A 990 -18.52 -34.52 31.68
C GLU A 990 -19.40 -33.28 31.45
N LEU A 991 -18.80 -32.08 31.41
CA LEU A 991 -19.53 -30.84 31.13
C LEU A 991 -20.05 -30.77 29.69
N GLN A 992 -19.29 -31.31 28.72
CA GLN A 992 -19.70 -31.36 27.30
C GLN A 992 -20.98 -32.20 27.10
N LYS A 993 -21.17 -33.26 27.90
CA LYS A 993 -22.40 -34.05 27.87
C LYS A 993 -23.62 -33.27 28.37
N ALA A 994 -23.46 -32.44 29.39
CA ALA A 994 -24.53 -31.58 29.92
C ALA A 994 -24.86 -30.39 28.99
N TYR A 995 -23.85 -29.86 28.28
CA TYR A 995 -24.02 -28.75 27.36
C TYR A 995 -24.83 -29.13 26.11
N ASN A 996 -24.56 -30.30 25.53
CA ASN A 996 -25.31 -30.83 24.39
C ASN A 996 -26.80 -31.02 24.69
N GLU A 997 -27.18 -31.26 25.95
CA GLU A 997 -28.59 -31.43 26.37
C GLU A 997 -29.34 -30.08 26.47
N ILE A 998 -28.62 -28.98 26.73
CA ILE A 998 -29.19 -27.63 26.82
C ILE A 998 -29.30 -26.98 25.44
N GLU A 999 -28.33 -27.22 24.56
CA GLU A 999 -28.28 -26.71 23.19
C GLU A 999 -29.52 -27.12 22.37
N LEU A 1000 -29.92 -28.39 22.50
CA LEU A 1000 -31.16 -28.94 21.91
C LEU A 1000 -32.43 -28.17 22.33
N ARG A 1001 -32.51 -27.63 23.55
CA ARG A 1001 -33.66 -26.84 24.02
C ARG A 1001 -33.64 -25.39 23.55
N VAL A 1002 -32.47 -24.85 23.20
CA VAL A 1002 -32.32 -23.47 22.75
C VAL A 1002 -32.56 -23.36 21.25
N GLU A 1003 -32.19 -24.38 20.47
CA GLU A 1003 -32.49 -24.46 19.04
C GLU A 1003 -34.01 -24.38 18.77
N GLU A 1004 -34.82 -25.16 19.48
CA GLU A 1004 -36.30 -25.15 19.32
C GLU A 1004 -36.92 -23.76 19.56
N ARG A 1005 -36.43 -23.00 20.54
CA ARG A 1005 -36.95 -21.66 20.89
C ARG A 1005 -36.47 -20.56 19.94
N THR A 1006 -35.33 -20.74 19.28
CA THR A 1006 -34.69 -19.71 18.46
C THR A 1006 -35.26 -19.71 17.04
N GLU A 1007 -35.67 -20.86 16.52
CA GLU A 1007 -36.33 -20.97 15.21
C GLU A 1007 -37.64 -20.17 15.15
N GLU A 1008 -38.44 -20.18 16.21
CA GLU A 1008 -39.72 -19.45 16.26
C GLU A 1008 -39.55 -17.93 16.17
N LEU A 1009 -38.51 -17.37 16.80
CA LEU A 1009 -38.26 -15.93 16.83
C LEU A 1009 -37.64 -15.40 15.52
N VAL A 1010 -36.83 -16.22 14.86
CA VAL A 1010 -36.15 -15.87 13.60
C VAL A 1010 -37.15 -15.71 12.45
N VAL A 1011 -38.21 -16.53 12.43
CA VAL A 1011 -39.24 -16.45 11.39
C VAL A 1011 -40.06 -15.15 11.48
N ALA A 1012 -40.36 -14.69 12.70
CA ALA A 1012 -41.15 -13.47 12.91
C ALA A 1012 -40.39 -12.17 12.57
N ASN A 1013 -39.09 -12.11 12.88
CA ASN A 1013 -38.27 -10.92 12.65
C ASN A 1013 -37.85 -10.76 11.18
N ARG A 1014 -37.71 -11.89 10.46
CA ARG A 1014 -37.36 -11.92 9.04
C ARG A 1014 -38.41 -11.22 8.16
N LYS A 1015 -39.70 -11.49 8.39
CA LYS A 1015 -40.79 -10.87 7.62
C LYS A 1015 -40.86 -9.35 7.73
N LEU A 1016 -40.57 -8.79 8.90
CA LEU A 1016 -40.68 -7.35 9.14
C LEU A 1016 -39.48 -6.56 8.58
N GLN A 1017 -38.31 -7.19 8.54
CA GLN A 1017 -37.09 -6.60 7.99
C GLN A 1017 -37.09 -6.55 6.46
N GLU A 1018 -37.68 -7.57 5.82
CA GLU A 1018 -37.77 -7.66 4.36
C GLU A 1018 -38.54 -6.47 3.75
N GLU A 1019 -39.66 -6.06 4.35
CA GLU A 1019 -40.52 -4.98 3.83
C GLU A 1019 -39.87 -3.58 3.89
N ILE A 1020 -39.03 -3.31 4.89
CA ILE A 1020 -38.42 -2.00 5.12
C ILE A 1020 -37.19 -1.80 4.23
N VAL A 1021 -36.43 -2.88 3.99
CA VAL A 1021 -35.22 -2.87 3.15
C VAL A 1021 -35.57 -2.60 1.69
N GLU A 1022 -36.70 -3.13 1.21
CA GLU A 1022 -37.09 -3.05 -0.19
C GLU A 1022 -37.42 -1.60 -0.62
N ARG A 1023 -38.12 -0.84 0.23
CA ARG A 1023 -38.47 0.57 -0.06
C ARG A 1023 -37.27 1.53 -0.07
N LYS A 1024 -36.26 1.30 0.78
CA LYS A 1024 -35.04 2.13 0.77
C LYS A 1024 -34.12 1.82 -0.39
N ARG A 1025 -34.00 0.53 -0.76
CA ARG A 1025 -33.19 0.06 -1.90
C ARG A 1025 -33.58 0.71 -3.22
N VAL A 1026 -34.88 0.87 -3.48
CA VAL A 1026 -35.36 1.44 -4.75
C VAL A 1026 -34.98 2.92 -4.89
N LYS A 1027 -34.97 3.67 -3.78
CA LYS A 1027 -34.69 5.11 -3.81
C LYS A 1027 -33.19 5.41 -3.98
N GLU A 1028 -32.34 4.70 -3.25
CA GLU A 1028 -30.88 4.88 -3.31
C GLU A 1028 -30.28 4.32 -4.61
N MET A 1029 -30.88 3.27 -5.20
CA MET A 1029 -30.47 2.80 -6.53
C MET A 1029 -30.64 3.87 -7.62
N LEU A 1030 -31.69 4.69 -7.54
CA LEU A 1030 -31.94 5.71 -8.56
C LEU A 1030 -30.86 6.80 -8.56
N ASP A 1031 -30.52 7.31 -7.37
CA ASP A 1031 -29.55 8.41 -7.23
C ASP A 1031 -28.12 7.96 -7.51
N LYS A 1032 -27.76 6.75 -7.09
CA LYS A 1032 -26.44 6.18 -7.30
C LYS A 1032 -26.19 5.78 -8.76
N THR A 1033 -27.22 5.29 -9.45
CA THR A 1033 -27.12 4.96 -10.88
C THR A 1033 -26.88 6.21 -11.71
N ASN A 1034 -27.51 7.35 -11.38
CA ASN A 1034 -27.28 8.60 -12.11
C ASN A 1034 -25.85 9.13 -11.96
N LEU A 1035 -25.31 9.16 -10.74
CA LEU A 1035 -23.96 9.66 -10.48
C LEU A 1035 -22.88 8.75 -11.10
N GLU A 1036 -23.08 7.43 -11.05
CA GLU A 1036 -22.15 6.45 -11.64
C GLU A 1036 -22.20 6.47 -13.18
N LEU A 1037 -23.36 6.77 -13.76
CA LEU A 1037 -23.51 6.94 -15.20
C LEU A 1037 -22.72 8.16 -15.69
N GLU A 1038 -22.81 9.30 -15.00
CA GLU A 1038 -22.07 10.52 -15.35
C GLU A 1038 -20.55 10.29 -15.30
N LYS A 1039 -20.06 9.66 -14.23
CA LYS A 1039 -18.62 9.37 -14.08
C LYS A 1039 -18.10 8.38 -15.13
N ARG A 1040 -18.88 7.34 -15.46
CA ARG A 1040 -18.52 6.38 -16.53
C ARG A 1040 -18.50 7.04 -17.91
N VAL A 1041 -19.41 7.99 -18.16
CA VAL A 1041 -19.40 8.76 -19.41
C VAL A 1041 -18.11 9.57 -19.51
N GLU A 1042 -17.67 10.21 -18.43
CA GLU A 1042 -16.43 11.00 -18.40
C GLU A 1042 -15.18 10.14 -18.63
N GLU A 1043 -15.06 9.02 -17.91
CA GLU A 1043 -13.92 8.09 -18.03
C GLU A 1043 -13.85 7.41 -19.41
N ARG A 1044 -15.00 6.97 -19.95
CA ARG A 1044 -15.05 6.38 -21.30
C ARG A 1044 -14.73 7.40 -22.38
N THR A 1045 -15.15 8.66 -22.20
CA THR A 1045 -14.82 9.74 -23.15
C THR A 1045 -13.32 10.02 -23.17
N ALA A 1046 -12.66 10.00 -22.00
CA ALA A 1046 -11.21 10.16 -21.92
C ALA A 1046 -10.45 8.99 -22.56
N GLN A 1047 -10.84 7.75 -22.28
CA GLN A 1047 -10.22 6.55 -22.87
C GLN A 1047 -10.40 6.49 -24.40
N LEU A 1048 -11.61 6.78 -24.89
CA LEU A 1048 -11.90 6.82 -26.33
C LEU A 1048 -11.03 7.87 -27.03
N LYS A 1049 -10.80 9.02 -26.39
CA LYS A 1049 -9.94 10.08 -26.95
C LYS A 1049 -8.49 9.63 -27.09
N THR A 1050 -7.96 8.89 -26.12
CA THR A 1050 -6.60 8.35 -26.17
C THR A 1050 -6.44 7.29 -27.26
N ILE A 1051 -7.32 6.29 -27.29
CA ILE A 1051 -7.28 5.22 -28.31
C ILE A 1051 -7.44 5.78 -29.72
N ASN A 1052 -8.33 6.78 -29.89
CA ASN A 1052 -8.51 7.42 -31.18
C ASN A 1052 -7.25 8.17 -31.62
N ASN A 1053 -6.55 8.87 -30.72
CA ASN A 1053 -5.29 9.54 -31.04
C ASN A 1053 -4.16 8.55 -31.42
N GLU A 1054 -4.09 7.37 -30.79
CA GLU A 1054 -3.09 6.34 -31.11
C GLU A 1054 -3.34 5.69 -32.47
N LEU A 1055 -4.60 5.32 -32.75
CA LEU A 1055 -5.00 4.76 -34.05
C LEU A 1055 -4.76 5.77 -35.19
N GLU A 1056 -4.89 7.06 -34.90
CA GLU A 1056 -4.60 8.16 -35.83
C GLU A 1056 -3.10 8.29 -36.13
N ALA A 1057 -2.24 8.26 -35.11
CA ALA A 1057 -0.79 8.29 -35.27
C ALA A 1057 -0.30 7.08 -36.10
N PHE A 1058 -0.88 5.90 -35.84
CA PHE A 1058 -0.60 4.69 -36.58
C PHE A 1058 -0.99 4.81 -38.07
N SER A 1059 -2.22 5.26 -38.35
CA SER A 1059 -2.74 5.37 -39.73
C SER A 1059 -1.94 6.38 -40.58
N TYR A 1060 -1.49 7.48 -39.98
CA TYR A 1060 -0.68 8.49 -40.66
C TYR A 1060 0.73 7.98 -40.98
N SER A 1061 1.40 7.34 -40.00
CA SER A 1061 2.76 6.80 -40.17
C SER A 1061 2.79 5.71 -41.25
N VAL A 1062 1.90 4.71 -41.13
CA VAL A 1062 1.86 3.58 -42.07
C VAL A 1062 1.58 4.04 -43.50
N SER A 1063 0.68 5.00 -43.68
CA SER A 1063 0.36 5.54 -45.02
C SER A 1063 1.52 6.30 -45.66
N HIS A 1064 2.32 7.02 -44.87
CA HIS A 1064 3.50 7.74 -45.36
C HIS A 1064 4.58 6.75 -45.82
N ASP A 1065 4.85 5.72 -45.02
CA ASP A 1065 5.93 4.77 -45.25
C ASP A 1065 5.63 3.80 -46.40
N LEU A 1066 4.35 3.50 -46.65
CA LEU A 1066 3.92 2.70 -47.81
C LEU A 1066 3.95 3.47 -49.13
N ARG A 1067 3.83 4.80 -49.11
CA ARG A 1067 3.72 5.61 -50.34
C ARG A 1067 5.05 5.74 -51.08
N ALA A 1068 6.17 5.82 -50.36
CA ALA A 1068 7.50 5.93 -50.94
C ALA A 1068 7.87 4.73 -51.85
N PRO A 1069 7.79 3.46 -51.40
CA PRO A 1069 8.12 2.31 -52.24
C PRO A 1069 7.18 2.16 -53.45
N LEU A 1070 5.88 2.47 -53.31
CA LEU A 1070 4.93 2.40 -54.42
C LEU A 1070 5.26 3.39 -55.55
N ARG A 1071 5.66 4.61 -55.20
CA ARG A 1071 6.12 5.61 -56.19
C ARG A 1071 7.40 5.18 -56.89
N SER A 1072 8.33 4.57 -56.16
CA SER A 1072 9.55 4.02 -56.76
C SER A 1072 9.23 2.90 -57.74
N ILE A 1073 8.30 1.99 -57.41
CA ILE A 1073 7.87 0.90 -58.30
C ILE A 1073 7.23 1.46 -59.58
N ASP A 1074 6.31 2.42 -59.47
CA ASP A 1074 5.68 3.05 -60.64
C ASP A 1074 6.70 3.82 -61.49
N GLY A 1075 7.59 4.58 -60.85
CA GLY A 1075 8.63 5.37 -61.52
C GLY A 1075 9.65 4.51 -62.29
N PHE A 1076 10.19 3.45 -61.68
CA PHE A 1076 11.11 2.54 -62.38
C PHE A 1076 10.40 1.73 -63.45
N SER A 1077 9.13 1.34 -63.23
CA SER A 1077 8.35 0.65 -64.26
C SER A 1077 8.07 1.57 -65.45
N GLN A 1078 7.83 2.86 -65.21
CA GLN A 1078 7.68 3.86 -66.27
C GLN A 1078 8.99 4.08 -67.05
N ALA A 1079 10.12 4.23 -66.36
CA ALA A 1079 11.43 4.36 -67.00
C ALA A 1079 11.75 3.15 -67.89
N LEU A 1080 11.43 1.93 -67.44
CA LEU A 1080 11.59 0.72 -68.26
C LEU A 1080 10.71 0.73 -69.51
N ILE A 1081 9.47 1.25 -69.42
CA ILE A 1081 8.60 1.39 -70.60
C ILE A 1081 9.16 2.48 -71.54
N GLU A 1082 9.59 3.62 -71.03
CA GLU A 1082 10.09 4.73 -71.85
C GLU A 1082 11.41 4.39 -72.56
N ASP A 1083 12.39 3.86 -71.81
CA ASP A 1083 13.75 3.67 -72.30
C ASP A 1083 13.96 2.33 -73.04
N TYR A 1084 13.13 1.32 -72.75
CA TYR A 1084 13.34 -0.06 -73.22
C TYR A 1084 12.08 -0.69 -73.84
N SER A 1085 11.03 0.07 -74.14
CA SER A 1085 9.79 -0.46 -74.74
C SER A 1085 10.05 -1.34 -75.97
N GLU A 1086 10.96 -0.94 -76.85
CA GLU A 1086 11.27 -1.66 -78.10
C GLU A 1086 11.97 -3.01 -77.87
N THR A 1087 12.65 -3.21 -76.75
CA THR A 1087 13.30 -4.50 -76.40
C THR A 1087 12.38 -5.50 -75.69
N PHE A 1088 11.24 -5.06 -75.17
CA PHE A 1088 10.27 -5.96 -74.54
C PHE A 1088 9.32 -6.58 -75.56
N ASP A 1089 9.09 -7.88 -75.44
CA ASP A 1089 8.00 -8.57 -76.14
C ASP A 1089 6.62 -8.12 -75.62
N GLU A 1090 5.56 -8.48 -76.33
CA GLU A 1090 4.18 -8.08 -75.97
C GLU A 1090 3.80 -8.50 -74.55
N GLN A 1091 4.37 -9.60 -74.07
CA GLN A 1091 4.13 -10.14 -72.74
C GLN A 1091 4.85 -9.32 -71.66
N GLY A 1092 6.11 -8.92 -71.89
CA GLY A 1092 6.87 -8.04 -71.00
C GLY A 1092 6.21 -6.68 -70.81
N ARG A 1093 5.67 -6.08 -71.89
CA ARG A 1093 4.91 -4.81 -71.81
C ARG A 1093 3.65 -4.94 -70.96
N LYS A 1094 2.87 -6.03 -71.15
CA LYS A 1094 1.67 -6.31 -70.33
C LYS A 1094 1.99 -6.48 -68.85
N TYR A 1095 3.13 -7.06 -68.49
CA TYR A 1095 3.54 -7.19 -67.09
C TYR A 1095 3.91 -5.84 -66.47
N LEU A 1096 4.62 -4.97 -67.20
CA LEU A 1096 4.97 -3.63 -66.73
C LEU A 1096 3.73 -2.74 -66.57
N ASP A 1097 2.80 -2.78 -67.52
CA ASP A 1097 1.52 -2.05 -67.41
C ASP A 1097 0.70 -2.51 -66.20
N ARG A 1098 0.71 -3.82 -65.92
CA ARG A 1098 0.01 -4.38 -64.77
C ARG A 1098 0.68 -4.02 -63.44
N LEU A 1099 2.02 -3.95 -63.40
CA LEU A 1099 2.77 -3.49 -62.22
C LEU A 1099 2.44 -2.04 -61.89
N ARG A 1100 2.48 -1.16 -62.90
CA ARG A 1100 2.12 0.25 -62.77
C ARG A 1100 0.69 0.45 -62.32
N PHE A 1101 -0.26 -0.22 -62.97
CA PHE A 1101 -1.66 -0.18 -62.60
C PHE A 1101 -1.89 -0.56 -61.13
N ASN A 1102 -1.23 -1.62 -60.64
CA ASN A 1102 -1.36 -2.04 -59.24
C ASN A 1102 -0.69 -1.07 -58.26
N ALA A 1103 0.49 -0.51 -58.60
CA ALA A 1103 1.18 0.47 -57.77
C ALA A 1103 0.35 1.76 -57.62
N GLN A 1104 -0.19 2.27 -58.73
CA GLN A 1104 -1.06 3.45 -58.76
C GLN A 1104 -2.38 3.20 -58.02
N LYS A 1105 -2.99 2.01 -58.21
CA LYS A 1105 -4.20 1.60 -57.48
C LYS A 1105 -3.97 1.58 -55.97
N MET A 1106 -2.83 1.04 -55.52
CA MET A 1106 -2.49 1.00 -54.10
C MET A 1106 -2.26 2.41 -53.54
N GLY A 1107 -1.63 3.30 -54.31
CA GLY A 1107 -1.50 4.71 -53.94
C GLY A 1107 -2.84 5.41 -53.74
N LEU A 1108 -3.79 5.19 -54.65
CA LEU A 1108 -5.16 5.75 -54.54
C LEU A 1108 -5.91 5.23 -53.31
N LEU A 1109 -5.76 3.95 -52.96
CA LEU A 1109 -6.39 3.37 -51.76
C LEU A 1109 -5.85 4.00 -50.47
N ILE A 1110 -4.53 4.24 -50.40
CA ILE A 1110 -3.89 4.91 -49.26
C ILE A 1110 -4.39 6.37 -49.14
N ASP A 1111 -4.49 7.09 -50.26
CA ASP A 1111 -4.97 8.46 -50.27
C ASP A 1111 -6.44 8.57 -49.81
N ASP A 1112 -7.29 7.64 -50.25
CA ASP A 1112 -8.70 7.61 -49.85
C ASP A 1112 -8.88 7.18 -48.39
N MET A 1113 -8.02 6.29 -47.87
CA MET A 1113 -7.98 5.96 -46.44
C MET A 1113 -7.64 7.19 -45.59
N LEU A 1114 -6.65 7.98 -46.01
CA LEU A 1114 -6.25 9.21 -45.32
C LEU A 1114 -7.33 10.31 -45.39
N LYS A 1115 -8.03 10.46 -46.52
CA LYS A 1115 -9.17 11.38 -46.63
C LYS A 1115 -10.28 11.01 -45.63
N LEU A 1116 -10.61 9.72 -45.54
CA LEU A 1116 -11.61 9.20 -44.61
C LEU A 1116 -11.22 9.45 -43.14
N ALA A 1117 -9.94 9.31 -42.81
CA ALA A 1117 -9.42 9.68 -41.48
C ALA A 1117 -9.53 11.19 -41.21
N ARG A 1118 -9.16 12.05 -42.17
CA ARG A 1118 -9.21 13.53 -42.03
C ARG A 1118 -10.62 14.08 -41.80
N VAL A 1119 -11.62 13.53 -42.49
CA VAL A 1119 -13.03 13.93 -42.35
C VAL A 1119 -13.54 13.80 -40.91
N THR A 1120 -12.95 12.92 -40.10
CA THR A 1120 -13.32 12.73 -38.70
C THR A 1120 -12.71 13.82 -37.79
N ARG A 1121 -11.58 14.43 -38.20
CA ARG A 1121 -10.76 15.35 -37.39
C ARG A 1121 -11.12 16.84 -37.53
N THR A 1122 -11.62 17.27 -38.68
CA THR A 1122 -11.87 18.70 -38.95
C THR A 1122 -12.92 19.26 -38.01
N LYS A 1123 -12.60 20.30 -37.21
CA LYS A 1123 -13.61 21.05 -36.43
C LYS A 1123 -14.67 21.59 -37.39
N MET A 1124 -15.94 21.32 -37.12
CA MET A 1124 -17.03 21.78 -37.98
C MET A 1124 -17.30 23.27 -37.73
N SER A 1125 -17.37 24.03 -38.81
CA SER A 1125 -17.84 25.41 -38.81
C SER A 1125 -19.21 25.43 -39.48
N VAL A 1126 -20.27 25.34 -38.68
CA VAL A 1126 -21.64 25.27 -39.19
C VAL A 1126 -22.08 26.65 -39.65
N THR A 1127 -22.35 26.79 -40.95
CA THR A 1127 -22.88 28.02 -41.55
C THR A 1127 -24.16 27.72 -42.31
N ASN A 1128 -24.89 28.76 -42.72
CA ASN A 1128 -26.05 28.59 -43.57
C ASN A 1128 -25.58 28.43 -45.03
N VAL A 1129 -25.69 27.21 -45.57
CA VAL A 1129 -25.16 26.81 -46.88
C VAL A 1129 -26.30 26.61 -47.87
N ASN A 1130 -26.16 27.16 -49.08
CA ASN A 1130 -27.07 26.91 -50.19
C ASN A 1130 -26.64 25.63 -50.95
N LEU A 1131 -27.31 24.50 -50.68
CA LEU A 1131 -26.97 23.23 -51.30
C LEU A 1131 -27.33 23.20 -52.79
N THR A 1132 -28.35 23.95 -53.22
CA THR A 1132 -28.73 24.00 -54.63
C THR A 1132 -27.61 24.60 -55.48
N GLU A 1133 -27.08 25.76 -55.08
CA GLU A 1133 -25.95 26.41 -55.77
C GLU A 1133 -24.71 25.52 -55.79
N MET A 1134 -24.43 24.82 -54.68
CA MET A 1134 -23.31 23.90 -54.58
C MET A 1134 -23.45 22.70 -55.51
N ALA A 1135 -24.63 22.07 -55.57
CA ALA A 1135 -24.91 20.97 -56.48
C ALA A 1135 -24.83 21.39 -57.95
N GLU A 1136 -25.33 22.59 -58.28
CA GLU A 1136 -25.24 23.15 -59.63
C GLU A 1136 -23.79 23.47 -60.03
N SER A 1137 -22.97 23.95 -59.09
CA SER A 1137 -21.53 24.16 -59.33
C SER A 1137 -20.82 22.85 -59.66
N ILE A 1138 -21.09 21.79 -58.88
CA ILE A 1138 -20.48 20.47 -59.07
C ILE A 1138 -20.88 19.87 -60.42
N ILE A 1139 -22.15 19.97 -60.80
CA ILE A 1139 -22.62 19.47 -62.10
C ILE A 1139 -22.04 20.27 -63.27
N ARG A 1140 -21.81 21.57 -63.09
CA ARG A 1140 -21.15 22.41 -64.09
C ARG A 1140 -19.72 21.94 -64.34
N GLU A 1141 -18.95 21.71 -63.27
CA GLU A 1141 -17.59 21.15 -63.37
C GLU A 1141 -17.58 19.78 -64.06
N LEU A 1142 -18.57 18.93 -63.76
CA LEU A 1142 -18.70 17.63 -64.41
C LEU A 1142 -19.00 17.74 -65.91
N LYS A 1143 -19.87 18.68 -66.31
CA LYS A 1143 -20.16 18.97 -67.73
C LYS A 1143 -18.96 19.53 -68.47
N GLU A 1144 -18.15 20.35 -67.82
CA GLU A 1144 -16.89 20.86 -68.40
C GLU A 1144 -15.85 19.76 -68.58
N SER A 1145 -15.81 18.77 -67.66
CA SER A 1145 -14.87 17.64 -67.73
C SER A 1145 -15.23 16.59 -68.79
N ASP A 1146 -16.49 16.54 -69.23
CA ASP A 1146 -17.03 15.56 -70.19
C ASP A 1146 -18.03 16.24 -71.16
N PRO A 1147 -17.54 17.10 -72.07
CA PRO A 1147 -18.37 18.01 -72.88
C PRO A 1147 -19.24 17.29 -73.92
N ASP A 1148 -18.86 16.06 -74.31
CA ASP A 1148 -19.62 15.25 -75.27
C ASP A 1148 -20.87 14.60 -74.64
N ARG A 1149 -21.02 14.71 -73.31
CA ARG A 1149 -22.05 14.00 -72.56
C ARG A 1149 -23.27 14.87 -72.24
N GLN A 1150 -24.42 14.46 -72.79
CA GLN A 1150 -25.72 15.10 -72.56
C GLN A 1150 -26.40 14.53 -71.30
N VAL A 1151 -26.38 15.29 -70.19
CA VAL A 1151 -27.07 14.95 -68.93
C VAL A 1151 -28.04 16.07 -68.54
N GLU A 1152 -29.32 15.71 -68.40
CA GLU A 1152 -30.37 16.57 -67.86
C GLU A 1152 -30.24 16.63 -66.33
N PHE A 1153 -29.96 17.81 -65.79
CA PHE A 1153 -29.89 18.03 -64.33
C PHE A 1153 -31.06 18.90 -63.89
N VAL A 1154 -31.85 18.39 -62.95
CA VAL A 1154 -33.02 19.09 -62.39
C VAL A 1154 -32.77 19.32 -60.90
N SER A 1155 -32.71 20.59 -60.49
CA SER A 1155 -32.52 20.99 -59.10
C SER A 1155 -33.76 21.70 -58.56
N THR A 1156 -34.06 21.50 -57.27
CA THR A 1156 -35.04 22.34 -56.57
C THR A 1156 -34.37 23.65 -56.13
N PRO A 1157 -34.92 24.84 -56.46
CA PRO A 1157 -34.29 26.12 -56.14
C PRO A 1157 -34.31 26.43 -54.64
N GLY A 1158 -33.19 26.95 -54.12
CA GLY A 1158 -33.12 27.59 -52.80
C GLY A 1158 -33.04 26.67 -51.58
N ILE A 1159 -32.52 25.44 -51.72
CA ILE A 1159 -32.33 24.53 -50.58
C ILE A 1159 -31.20 25.06 -49.68
N ARG A 1160 -31.56 25.61 -48.52
CA ARG A 1160 -30.62 26.12 -47.51
C ARG A 1160 -30.63 25.28 -46.25
N VAL A 1161 -29.45 24.92 -45.76
CA VAL A 1161 -29.26 24.08 -44.57
C VAL A 1161 -28.15 24.64 -43.68
N LEU A 1162 -28.22 24.36 -42.37
CA LEU A 1162 -27.11 24.60 -41.45
C LEU A 1162 -26.14 23.42 -41.52
N ALA A 1163 -24.98 23.62 -42.14
CA ALA A 1163 -23.96 22.60 -42.29
C ALA A 1163 -22.55 23.21 -42.40
N ASP A 1164 -21.53 22.39 -42.23
CA ASP A 1164 -20.17 22.76 -42.60
C ASP A 1164 -20.02 22.75 -44.11
N SER A 1165 -19.75 23.92 -44.71
CA SER A 1165 -19.69 24.09 -46.16
C SER A 1165 -18.66 23.20 -46.85
N ALA A 1166 -17.53 22.89 -46.20
CA ALA A 1166 -16.49 22.08 -46.81
C ALA A 1166 -16.85 20.59 -46.75
N LEU A 1167 -17.32 20.12 -45.60
CA LEU A 1167 -17.70 18.72 -45.43
C LEU A 1167 -18.94 18.38 -46.25
N ILE A 1168 -19.99 19.20 -46.22
CA ILE A 1168 -21.20 18.91 -47.00
C ILE A 1168 -20.95 18.97 -48.51
N GLY A 1169 -20.01 19.82 -48.96
CA GLY A 1169 -19.54 19.83 -50.35
C GLY A 1169 -18.88 18.52 -50.76
N ILE A 1170 -18.03 17.94 -49.89
CA ILE A 1170 -17.43 16.62 -50.15
C ILE A 1170 -18.50 15.53 -50.26
N ALA A 1171 -19.54 15.57 -49.41
CA ALA A 1171 -20.63 14.60 -49.47
C ALA A 1171 -21.43 14.73 -50.76
N LEU A 1172 -21.83 15.96 -51.14
CA LEU A 1172 -22.53 16.22 -52.40
C LEU A 1172 -21.69 15.82 -53.61
N GLN A 1173 -20.39 16.14 -53.63
CA GLN A 1173 -19.49 15.74 -54.71
C GLN A 1173 -19.48 14.21 -54.89
N ASN A 1174 -19.38 13.44 -53.80
CA ASN A 1174 -19.34 11.99 -53.88
C ASN A 1174 -20.66 11.39 -54.38
N LEU A 1175 -21.81 11.95 -53.97
CA LEU A 1175 -23.12 11.50 -54.41
C LEU A 1175 -23.39 11.86 -55.88
N LEU A 1176 -23.10 13.11 -56.28
CA LEU A 1176 -23.27 13.58 -57.66
C LEU A 1176 -22.29 12.92 -58.62
N ASN A 1177 -21.03 12.70 -58.23
CA ASN A 1177 -20.07 11.93 -59.03
C ASN A 1177 -20.54 10.48 -59.23
N ASN A 1178 -21.18 9.86 -58.23
CA ASN A 1178 -21.76 8.53 -58.38
C ASN A 1178 -22.95 8.55 -59.35
N ALA A 1179 -23.89 9.48 -59.18
CA ALA A 1179 -25.01 9.65 -60.11
C ALA A 1179 -24.52 9.88 -61.55
N TRP A 1180 -23.52 10.75 -61.74
CA TRP A 1180 -22.86 10.98 -63.02
C TRP A 1180 -22.22 9.70 -63.57
N LYS A 1181 -21.45 8.98 -62.76
CA LYS A 1181 -20.76 7.76 -63.21
C LYS A 1181 -21.73 6.65 -63.61
N PHE A 1182 -22.75 6.37 -62.82
CA PHE A 1182 -23.65 5.22 -63.04
C PHE A 1182 -24.70 5.46 -64.12
N THR A 1183 -24.86 6.71 -64.59
CA THR A 1183 -25.67 7.07 -65.76
C THR A 1183 -24.87 7.09 -67.07
N SER A 1184 -23.57 6.77 -67.07
CA SER A 1184 -22.69 6.89 -68.25
C SER A 1184 -23.06 5.99 -69.43
N LYS A 1185 -23.80 4.91 -69.17
CA LYS A 1185 -24.23 3.94 -70.19
C LYS A 1185 -25.68 4.17 -70.65
N VAL A 1186 -26.33 5.26 -70.21
CA VAL A 1186 -27.73 5.58 -70.52
C VAL A 1186 -27.77 6.72 -71.54
N ALA A 1187 -28.48 6.52 -72.65
CA ALA A 1187 -28.53 7.50 -73.76
C ALA A 1187 -29.22 8.83 -73.39
N SER A 1188 -30.13 8.81 -72.42
CA SER A 1188 -30.81 10.01 -71.88
C SER A 1188 -30.63 10.06 -70.36
N ALA A 1189 -29.43 10.43 -69.92
CA ALA A 1189 -29.08 10.50 -68.51
C ALA A 1189 -29.79 11.67 -67.82
N ARG A 1190 -30.46 11.37 -66.70
CA ARG A 1190 -31.16 12.36 -65.87
C ARG A 1190 -30.73 12.23 -64.42
N ILE A 1191 -30.35 13.36 -63.82
CA ILE A 1191 -29.96 13.46 -62.41
C ILE A 1191 -30.83 14.54 -61.76
N GLU A 1192 -31.47 14.23 -60.64
CA GLU A 1192 -32.31 15.15 -59.90
C GLU A 1192 -31.75 15.40 -58.50
N PHE A 1193 -31.77 16.64 -58.04
CA PHE A 1193 -31.45 17.04 -56.67
C PHE A 1193 -32.61 17.84 -56.06
N GLY A 1194 -33.16 17.37 -54.94
CA GLY A 1194 -34.32 18.00 -54.33
C GLY A 1194 -34.49 17.67 -52.86
N THR A 1195 -35.62 18.08 -52.29
CA THR A 1195 -36.03 17.74 -50.92
C THR A 1195 -37.40 17.06 -50.94
N THR A 1196 -37.58 16.07 -50.07
CA THR A 1196 -38.86 15.39 -49.84
C THR A 1196 -39.10 15.22 -48.34
N ASP A 1197 -40.35 15.01 -47.93
CA ASP A 1197 -40.68 14.66 -46.55
C ASP A 1197 -40.68 13.13 -46.41
N VAL A 1198 -39.93 12.60 -45.45
CA VAL A 1198 -39.88 11.17 -45.11
C VAL A 1198 -40.04 11.06 -43.60
N ASP A 1199 -41.10 10.38 -43.15
CA ASP A 1199 -41.44 10.18 -41.73
C ASP A 1199 -41.46 11.47 -40.88
N GLY A 1200 -41.96 12.57 -41.46
CA GLY A 1200 -42.09 13.87 -40.78
C GLY A 1200 -40.78 14.66 -40.66
N LYS A 1201 -39.74 14.29 -41.42
CA LYS A 1201 -38.45 14.99 -41.51
C LYS A 1201 -38.16 15.37 -42.96
N LYS A 1202 -37.73 16.61 -43.18
CA LYS A 1202 -37.22 17.07 -44.49
C LYS A 1202 -35.89 16.36 -44.82
N ALA A 1203 -35.90 15.53 -45.84
CA ALA A 1203 -34.72 14.84 -46.39
C ALA A 1203 -34.34 15.43 -47.75
N CYS A 1204 -33.05 15.61 -48.00
CA CYS A 1204 -32.50 15.89 -49.33
C CYS A 1204 -32.34 14.57 -50.09
N TYR A 1205 -32.54 14.59 -51.41
CA TYR A 1205 -32.32 13.41 -52.24
C TYR A 1205 -31.53 13.73 -53.50
N ILE A 1206 -30.77 12.74 -53.97
CA ILE A 1206 -30.13 12.71 -55.29
C ILE A 1206 -30.64 11.47 -56.01
N LYS A 1207 -31.32 11.66 -57.13
CA LYS A 1207 -31.90 10.59 -57.93
C LYS A 1207 -31.23 10.51 -59.30
N ASP A 1208 -30.89 9.31 -59.73
CA ASP A 1208 -30.38 9.03 -61.07
C ASP A 1208 -31.22 7.96 -61.77
N ASN A 1209 -31.18 7.92 -63.10
CA ASN A 1209 -31.78 6.87 -63.93
C ASN A 1209 -30.73 5.89 -64.49
N GLY A 1210 -29.67 5.64 -63.73
CA GLY A 1210 -28.51 4.85 -64.13
C GLY A 1210 -28.68 3.34 -63.94
N ALA A 1211 -27.55 2.65 -63.77
CA ALA A 1211 -27.51 1.19 -63.69
C ALA A 1211 -28.33 0.56 -62.54
N GLY A 1212 -28.48 1.25 -61.41
CA GLY A 1212 -29.13 0.70 -60.21
C GLY A 1212 -28.43 -0.53 -59.63
N PHE A 1213 -28.90 -1.02 -58.48
CA PHE A 1213 -28.39 -2.24 -57.82
C PHE A 1213 -29.46 -2.96 -57.00
N ASP A 1214 -29.19 -4.21 -56.63
CA ASP A 1214 -30.09 -5.02 -55.79
C ASP A 1214 -30.07 -4.56 -54.33
N MET A 1215 -31.24 -4.21 -53.80
CA MET A 1215 -31.42 -3.76 -52.41
C MET A 1215 -30.99 -4.81 -51.36
N GLN A 1216 -30.88 -6.10 -51.70
CA GLN A 1216 -30.28 -7.12 -50.81
C GLN A 1216 -28.80 -6.83 -50.49
N GLN A 1217 -28.13 -6.02 -51.32
CA GLN A 1217 -26.74 -5.63 -51.14
C GLN A 1217 -26.57 -4.24 -50.51
N ALA A 1218 -27.68 -3.59 -50.11
CA ALA A 1218 -27.68 -2.22 -49.59
C ALA A 1218 -26.77 -2.04 -48.36
N ASP A 1219 -26.67 -3.05 -47.49
CA ASP A 1219 -25.83 -3.02 -46.29
C ASP A 1219 -24.34 -2.87 -46.61
N LYS A 1220 -23.92 -3.24 -47.82
CA LYS A 1220 -22.51 -3.14 -48.25
C LYS A 1220 -22.15 -1.78 -48.84
N LEU A 1221 -23.13 -0.93 -49.19
CA LEU A 1221 -22.91 0.35 -49.90
C LEU A 1221 -22.01 1.33 -49.15
N PHE A 1222 -22.24 1.43 -47.83
CA PHE A 1222 -21.56 2.41 -46.98
C PHE A 1222 -20.36 1.82 -46.24
N THR A 1223 -20.03 0.55 -46.49
CA THR A 1223 -18.85 -0.09 -45.93
C THR A 1223 -17.60 0.30 -46.75
N PRO A 1224 -16.52 0.80 -46.13
CA PRO A 1224 -15.30 1.19 -46.86
C PRO A 1224 -14.73 0.04 -47.69
N PHE A 1225 -14.25 0.35 -48.89
CA PHE A 1225 -13.61 -0.59 -49.84
C PHE A 1225 -14.53 -1.67 -50.43
N GLN A 1226 -15.82 -1.64 -50.13
CA GLN A 1226 -16.80 -2.51 -50.78
C GLN A 1226 -17.30 -1.90 -52.09
N ARG A 1227 -17.50 -2.75 -53.10
CA ARG A 1227 -17.98 -2.36 -54.43
C ARG A 1227 -19.02 -3.36 -54.91
N LEU A 1228 -20.10 -2.85 -55.49
CA LEU A 1228 -21.16 -3.68 -56.09
C LEU A 1228 -20.92 -3.95 -57.58
N HIS A 1229 -20.20 -3.06 -58.27
CA HIS A 1229 -19.82 -3.21 -59.68
C HIS A 1229 -18.32 -3.40 -59.86
N THR A 1230 -17.94 -4.17 -60.88
CA THR A 1230 -16.53 -4.47 -61.20
C THR A 1230 -15.78 -3.23 -61.69
N VAL A 1231 -14.44 -3.29 -61.64
CA VAL A 1231 -13.57 -2.17 -62.03
C VAL A 1231 -13.68 -1.90 -63.53
N GLU A 1232 -13.91 -2.96 -64.32
CA GLU A 1232 -14.14 -2.88 -65.76
C GLU A 1232 -15.49 -2.21 -66.10
N GLU A 1233 -16.50 -2.33 -65.23
CA GLU A 1233 -17.82 -1.74 -65.46
C GLU A 1233 -17.90 -0.25 -65.10
N PHE A 1234 -17.33 0.15 -63.95
CA PHE A 1234 -17.30 1.54 -63.46
C PHE A 1234 -16.03 1.80 -62.62
N LYS A 1235 -15.33 2.92 -62.85
CA LYS A 1235 -14.10 3.26 -62.10
C LYS A 1235 -14.41 3.74 -60.66
N GLY A 1236 -13.56 3.37 -59.67
CA GLY A 1236 -13.69 3.86 -58.27
C GLY A 1236 -13.02 2.97 -57.21
N THR A 1237 -12.86 3.50 -55.99
CA THR A 1237 -12.16 2.81 -54.87
C THR A 1237 -13.09 2.16 -53.83
N GLY A 1238 -14.39 2.47 -53.87
CA GLY A 1238 -15.37 1.98 -52.88
C GLY A 1238 -15.37 2.74 -51.54
N VAL A 1239 -14.71 3.90 -51.46
CA VAL A 1239 -14.62 4.70 -50.22
C VAL A 1239 -15.59 5.87 -50.18
N GLY A 1240 -16.06 6.33 -51.34
CA GLY A 1240 -16.87 7.57 -51.46
C GLY A 1240 -18.17 7.57 -50.64
N LEU A 1241 -18.97 6.50 -50.71
CA LEU A 1241 -20.22 6.42 -49.95
C LEU A 1241 -19.99 6.27 -48.44
N ALA A 1242 -18.96 5.53 -48.02
CA ALA A 1242 -18.56 5.47 -46.61
C ALA A 1242 -18.16 6.86 -46.07
N THR A 1243 -17.53 7.69 -46.92
CA THR A 1243 -17.19 9.08 -46.60
C THR A 1243 -18.43 9.95 -46.45
N VAL A 1244 -19.41 9.79 -47.36
CA VAL A 1244 -20.73 10.46 -47.26
C VAL A 1244 -21.41 10.09 -45.95
N GLN A 1245 -21.47 8.81 -45.61
CA GLN A 1245 -22.10 8.34 -44.37
C GLN A 1245 -21.47 8.99 -43.14
N ARG A 1246 -20.13 9.05 -43.06
CA ARG A 1246 -19.44 9.71 -41.95
C ARG A 1246 -19.76 11.21 -41.87
N ILE A 1247 -19.77 11.92 -43.01
CA ILE A 1247 -20.07 13.36 -43.04
C ILE A 1247 -21.50 13.63 -42.57
N ILE A 1248 -22.47 12.86 -43.06
CA ILE A 1248 -23.88 13.03 -42.70
C ILE A 1248 -24.11 12.72 -41.21
N HIS A 1249 -23.49 11.66 -40.67
CA HIS A 1249 -23.55 11.37 -39.24
C HIS A 1249 -22.94 12.49 -38.38
N ARG A 1250 -21.85 13.13 -38.84
CA ARG A 1250 -21.28 14.29 -38.12
C ARG A 1250 -22.22 15.48 -38.06
N HIS A 1251 -23.15 15.61 -39.01
CA HIS A 1251 -24.23 16.60 -38.99
C HIS A 1251 -25.50 16.09 -38.29
N ASN A 1252 -25.39 15.04 -37.47
CA ASN A 1252 -26.50 14.35 -36.80
C ASN A 1252 -27.60 13.89 -37.76
N GLY A 1253 -27.24 13.58 -39.01
CA GLY A 1253 -28.13 13.13 -40.06
C GLY A 1253 -28.06 11.63 -40.31
N THR A 1254 -28.99 11.12 -41.12
CA THR A 1254 -28.97 9.74 -41.63
C THR A 1254 -28.86 9.77 -43.16
N VAL A 1255 -28.23 8.76 -43.76
CA VAL A 1255 -28.16 8.57 -45.22
C VAL A 1255 -28.56 7.14 -45.56
N TRP A 1256 -29.35 6.97 -46.62
CA TRP A 1256 -29.79 5.67 -47.12
C TRP A 1256 -30.02 5.74 -48.63
N ALA A 1257 -30.30 4.60 -49.25
CA ALA A 1257 -30.55 4.50 -50.68
C ALA A 1257 -31.81 3.67 -50.95
N SER A 1258 -32.45 3.96 -52.08
CA SER A 1258 -33.46 3.11 -52.72
C SER A 1258 -33.03 2.93 -54.17
N SER A 1259 -32.94 1.69 -54.64
CA SER A 1259 -32.42 1.38 -55.97
C SER A 1259 -33.17 0.21 -56.59
N GLU A 1260 -33.27 0.20 -57.91
CA GLU A 1260 -33.77 -0.92 -58.69
C GLU A 1260 -32.87 -1.12 -59.92
N VAL A 1261 -32.48 -2.38 -60.18
CA VAL A 1261 -31.55 -2.73 -61.25
C VAL A 1261 -32.12 -2.32 -62.61
N GLY A 1262 -31.39 -1.47 -63.34
CA GLY A 1262 -31.75 -0.95 -64.65
C GLY A 1262 -32.68 0.27 -64.64
N VAL A 1263 -33.18 0.70 -63.47
CA VAL A 1263 -34.08 1.85 -63.32
C VAL A 1263 -33.36 3.06 -62.70
N GLY A 1264 -32.36 2.82 -61.85
CA GLY A 1264 -31.51 3.85 -61.24
C GLY A 1264 -31.54 3.84 -59.72
N THR A 1265 -30.85 4.81 -59.10
CA THR A 1265 -30.73 4.91 -57.64
C THR A 1265 -31.19 6.27 -57.13
N THR A 1266 -31.86 6.27 -55.98
CA THR A 1266 -32.12 7.49 -55.19
C THR A 1266 -31.41 7.38 -53.85
N PHE A 1267 -30.45 8.28 -53.60
CA PHE A 1267 -29.84 8.46 -52.29
C PHE A 1267 -30.56 9.56 -51.52
N PHE A 1268 -30.89 9.29 -50.27
CA PHE A 1268 -31.54 10.23 -49.36
C PHE A 1268 -30.61 10.56 -48.19
N PHE A 1269 -30.63 11.80 -47.73
CA PHE A 1269 -29.97 12.18 -46.49
C PHE A 1269 -30.69 13.30 -45.73
N THR A 1270 -30.60 13.29 -44.40
CA THR A 1270 -31.12 14.36 -43.53
C THR A 1270 -29.97 15.14 -42.89
N LEU A 1271 -30.24 16.39 -42.47
CA LEU A 1271 -29.32 17.20 -41.66
C LEU A 1271 -30.14 17.79 -40.50
N ASN A 1272 -29.76 17.50 -39.25
CA ASN A 1272 -30.50 17.96 -38.07
C ASN A 1272 -29.86 19.24 -37.48
N LYS A 1273 -30.65 20.05 -36.74
CA LYS A 1273 -30.14 21.26 -36.07
C LYS A 1273 -28.98 20.90 -35.14
N VAL A 1274 -27.80 21.46 -35.41
CA VAL A 1274 -26.66 21.40 -34.49
C VAL A 1274 -26.98 22.31 -33.30
N LYS A 1275 -26.94 21.79 -32.06
CA LYS A 1275 -27.07 22.61 -30.85
C LYS A 1275 -25.93 23.63 -30.84
N GLU A 1276 -26.26 24.92 -30.76
CA GLU A 1276 -25.27 25.98 -30.48
C GLU A 1276 -24.56 25.63 -29.16
N SER A 1277 -23.24 25.48 -29.20
CA SER A 1277 -22.37 25.28 -28.04
C SER A 1277 -21.80 26.61 -27.56
#